data_AF-A0A671W5G1-F1
#
_entry.id   AF-A0A671W5G1-F1
#
_cell.length_a   1.000
_cell.length_b   1.000
_cell.length_c   1.000
_cell.angle_alpha   90.00
_cell.angle_beta   90.00
_cell.angle_gamma   90.00
#
_symmetry.space_group_name_H-M   'P 1'
#
loop_
_entity.id
_entity.type
_entity.pdbx_description
1 polymer ?
#
loop_
_entity_poly.entity_id
_entity_poly.type
_entity_poly.pdbx_seq_one_letter_code
_entity_poly.pdbx_strand_id
1 'polypeptide(L)'
;MLVLLFFLTFLFRLQARQLIKEANVIKVIVDTVMELLQEHLDVNNRFFFLGYNSDKFSHVICFSLRYILISKPSIWTDELRTQFIEGFKVFLGLLKCMQGMEEVKRQFGQHIAVEPEWEAGFSLQIQLRHILAMFQDWCSSDDELLLLGFKECHKVLMECNNQPFHREATDYYMCKHILHVRPYKVSQQPVSIHLPISRLLAGLYVTLCRTGAIEHLDNSSFDLTQLAEHPLRCVVLAAQVSAEMWRRNGLSLVSQVYYYQDVKCRDEMYDKDILMLQIAASKMDANHFLMLILLRFELFDYFNGSCSSKDQDELIQWNRLTEEMLYLLIVIVGERYVPGVSQVTKEDVTMREVIHLLCIEPMAHSSLVKGLPENESHETGLEAVITKVATFKKPGVSGHGLYEVRKERLVEFNPFFYHYSRSQHSKAEESQKKRRTQESNDKALRPPVPPAFCPAFSSIVRLLCCDIIIHILRRVLQRAAEDRATHWTEAMIQRALHLIGQALIEEKIQLEDSTVEEVTFDFSLKARKHGKSVFLLLSKIKSVPSLEAQKDMVKWVLQMFEIVKCLREKSSPTASMSVEATKPEESAQDKEKAERKRKAEAAKLHRQKIMAQMSAMQKNFIESNKMLYDNMPESGTQGEPVIAAESCAMEHMELCVAVGPHRGSTPADREVLTCILCQEEQEVAAQAQAMVLTACVQRSTVLTQCRGKIPTRTGTSYPLFMPPELAVGTHTGSCGHVMHATCWQNKLETPSSAQSTIDIICRSNVNICVNVCSENAEIIGQHLTLPRWIQILSARVKGLKSVTQDNGKKTTVQCHRKRHFSMLKFSDSIVEMLVVCATTVHRVGLQTAPNELCPRVPLMAWNTCAFTIQAIENILQEEDKPLFGSLQNRQLAGLKAIVQFSATQRLKSSQTVIQRHFTDMLVLIPVLSRKNTPSLLEVDFFHLLVGLVLSIPSLYQEEAVDLQPSTVSSAYNHLHILHLVTMAHMLQILLTSPGTNAGGEETEETRAAAELLTTVSQHTGRYKCFLSTFLSARGIEPFLRCAALFFNCLTGVHPPEELFSAMEELCRYLALPSDLFQLFQEHRDPVTPLLQRWCGSPAVTKALNGKMQTVRYPRRRNRLIDLPEDYSALLNQACHFQCPKSTDDERKHPTLCLFCGAMLCSQSSCCLSQLDGEDVGACTAHAATCGAGVGMFLRIRECEIVLMASKTRGSTYPAPYLDDYGETDPHLVRGNPLHLCPERYRKLNQLWQQHCILEEIARSLEVVNVMFAFEWQML
;
A
#
# COMPACT_ATOMS: atom_id res chain seq x y z
N MET A 1 -31.43 27.71 34.83
CA MET A 1 -30.24 27.18 35.54
C MET A 1 -29.18 26.63 34.58
N LEU A 2 -29.51 25.71 33.66
CA LEU A 2 -28.58 25.17 32.65
C LEU A 2 -27.88 26.25 31.79
N VAL A 3 -28.60 27.30 31.36
CA VAL A 3 -28.03 28.43 30.62
C VAL A 3 -27.07 29.28 31.49
N LEU A 4 -27.29 29.32 32.80
CA LEU A 4 -26.43 30.05 33.75
C LEU A 4 -25.13 29.27 34.03
N LEU A 5 -25.22 27.93 34.15
CA LEU A 5 -24.06 27.04 34.24
C LEU A 5 -23.19 27.07 32.97
N PHE A 6 -23.83 27.18 31.80
CA PHE A 6 -23.17 27.34 30.50
C PHE A 6 -22.39 28.66 30.39
N PHE A 7 -22.90 29.75 30.98
CA PHE A 7 -22.21 31.05 31.00
C PHE A 7 -21.10 31.12 32.06
N LEU A 8 -21.24 30.43 33.20
CA LEU A 8 -20.24 30.44 34.28
C LEU A 8 -19.00 29.58 33.97
N THR A 9 -19.12 28.56 33.12
CA THR A 9 -17.98 27.71 32.71
C THR A 9 -17.04 28.38 31.71
N PHE A 10 -17.42 29.52 31.11
CA PHE A 10 -16.59 30.22 30.12
C PHE A 10 -15.72 31.35 30.70
N LEU A 11 -15.82 31.67 32.00
CA LEU A 11 -15.11 32.79 32.63
C LEU A 11 -14.06 32.29 33.65
N PHE A 12 -12.78 32.42 33.27
CA PHE A 12 -11.55 32.39 34.09
C PHE A 12 -11.28 31.19 35.05
N ARG A 13 -10.10 30.55 34.88
CA ARG A 13 -9.55 29.45 35.73
C ARG A 13 -9.53 29.72 37.25
N LEU A 14 -9.57 30.98 37.68
CA LEU A 14 -9.64 31.38 39.10
C LEU A 14 -11.04 31.23 39.72
N GLN A 15 -12.12 31.28 38.92
CA GLN A 15 -13.49 31.20 39.42
C GLN A 15 -13.91 29.77 39.81
N ALA A 16 -13.36 28.73 39.17
CA ALA A 16 -13.72 27.34 39.47
C ALA A 16 -13.43 26.93 40.92
N ARG A 17 -12.29 27.35 41.49
CA ARG A 17 -11.92 27.08 42.89
C ARG A 17 -12.83 27.82 43.87
N GLN A 18 -13.21 29.05 43.51
CA GLN A 18 -14.12 29.86 44.30
C GLN A 18 -15.54 29.27 44.28
N LEU A 19 -15.99 28.73 43.15
CA LEU A 19 -17.28 28.04 43.02
C LEU A 19 -17.36 26.74 43.85
N ILE A 20 -16.26 25.99 43.99
CA ILE A 20 -16.22 24.85 44.92
C ILE A 20 -16.31 25.35 46.37
N LYS A 21 -15.52 26.38 46.71
CA LYS A 21 -15.45 26.93 48.07
C LYS A 21 -16.76 27.59 48.54
N GLU A 22 -17.43 28.34 47.67
CA GLU A 22 -18.57 29.19 48.03
C GLU A 22 -19.94 28.54 47.73
N ALA A 23 -20.03 27.66 46.73
CA ALA A 23 -21.31 27.14 46.23
C ALA A 23 -21.37 25.61 46.11
N ASN A 24 -20.30 24.88 46.48
CA ASN A 24 -20.18 23.42 46.29
C ASN A 24 -20.68 22.97 44.91
N VAL A 25 -20.12 23.57 43.85
CA VAL A 25 -20.55 23.32 42.47
C VAL A 25 -20.51 21.84 42.07
N ILE A 26 -19.63 21.04 42.68
CA ILE A 26 -19.56 19.58 42.46
C ILE A 26 -20.88 18.93 42.87
N LYS A 27 -21.38 19.24 44.07
CA LYS A 27 -22.66 18.75 44.58
C LYS A 27 -23.82 19.14 43.66
N VAL A 28 -23.91 20.42 43.30
CA VAL A 28 -24.97 20.92 42.41
C VAL A 28 -24.99 20.17 41.08
N ILE A 29 -23.82 19.94 40.49
CA ILE A 29 -23.71 19.21 39.22
C ILE A 29 -24.11 17.75 39.39
N VAL A 30 -23.57 17.06 40.40
CA VAL A 30 -23.87 15.63 40.61
C VAL A 30 -25.34 15.42 40.98
N ASP A 31 -25.93 16.26 41.83
CA ASP A 31 -27.36 16.20 42.17
C ASP A 31 -28.22 16.39 40.91
N THR A 32 -27.85 17.33 40.01
CA THR A 32 -28.53 17.50 38.72
C THR A 32 -28.41 16.25 37.84
N VAL A 33 -27.25 15.59 37.80
CA VAL A 33 -27.09 14.32 37.07
C VAL A 33 -27.99 13.23 37.67
N MET A 34 -28.03 13.13 39.00
CA MET A 34 -28.84 12.14 39.70
C MET A 34 -30.34 12.36 39.47
N GLU A 35 -30.82 13.61 39.46
CA GLU A 35 -32.21 13.95 39.11
C GLU A 35 -32.57 13.51 37.69
N LEU A 36 -31.64 13.68 36.73
CA LEU A 36 -31.87 13.28 35.34
C LEU A 36 -31.84 11.76 35.14
N LEU A 37 -31.01 11.04 35.90
CA LEU A 37 -30.89 9.58 35.79
C LEU A 37 -31.82 8.83 36.74
N GLN A 38 -32.65 9.53 37.51
CA GLN A 38 -33.50 8.95 38.55
C GLN A 38 -34.48 7.90 37.99
N GLU A 39 -34.97 8.07 36.76
CA GLU A 39 -35.87 7.14 36.08
C GLU A 39 -35.21 5.80 35.69
N HIS A 40 -33.87 5.75 35.69
CA HIS A 40 -33.09 4.57 35.34
C HIS A 40 -32.58 3.80 36.56
N LEU A 41 -33.10 4.07 37.76
CA LEU A 41 -32.74 3.33 38.97
C LEU A 41 -33.62 2.08 39.15
N ASP A 42 -33.01 0.94 39.45
CA ASP A 42 -33.68 -0.31 39.81
C ASP A 42 -34.18 -0.29 41.27
N VAL A 43 -34.84 -1.38 41.68
CA VAL A 43 -35.35 -1.56 43.06
C VAL A 43 -34.27 -1.56 44.14
N ASN A 44 -32.99 -1.70 43.77
CA ASN A 44 -31.84 -1.67 44.66
C ASN A 44 -31.08 -0.33 44.58
N ASN A 45 -31.66 0.69 43.93
CA ASN A 45 -31.01 1.99 43.64
C ASN A 45 -29.72 1.86 42.81
N ARG A 46 -29.68 0.91 41.87
CA ARG A 46 -28.60 0.77 40.88
C ARG A 46 -29.09 1.15 39.50
N PHE A 47 -28.22 1.67 38.64
CA PHE A 47 -28.63 2.02 37.29
C PHE A 47 -28.99 0.78 36.45
N PHE A 48 -30.01 0.92 35.61
CA PHE A 48 -30.44 -0.08 34.65
C PHE A 48 -31.04 0.63 33.44
N PHE A 49 -30.31 0.64 32.32
CA PHE A 49 -30.71 1.41 31.15
C PHE A 49 -31.51 0.53 30.17
N LEU A 50 -32.73 1.00 29.83
CA LEU A 50 -33.58 0.42 28.78
C LEU A 50 -33.99 1.53 27.82
N GLY A 51 -33.59 1.45 26.54
CA GLY A 51 -33.97 2.41 25.51
C GLY A 51 -33.32 3.80 25.65
N TYR A 52 -32.21 3.90 26.39
CA TYR A 52 -31.54 5.17 26.64
C TYR A 52 -30.68 5.60 25.45
N ASN A 53 -30.99 6.77 24.88
CA ASN A 53 -30.24 7.31 23.74
C ASN A 53 -29.12 8.26 24.24
N SER A 54 -27.86 7.83 24.11
CA SER A 54 -26.68 8.46 24.72
C SER A 54 -26.34 9.86 24.19
N ASP A 55 -26.88 10.27 23.05
CA ASP A 55 -26.25 11.27 22.17
C ASP A 55 -26.37 12.74 22.60
N LYS A 56 -27.09 13.11 23.67
CA LYS A 56 -27.38 14.54 23.89
C LYS A 56 -27.18 15.14 25.29
N PHE A 57 -27.19 14.36 26.38
CA PHE A 57 -27.30 14.98 27.72
C PHE A 57 -26.19 14.63 28.73
N SER A 58 -25.67 13.40 28.76
CA SER A 58 -24.57 13.02 29.68
C SER A 58 -23.25 13.73 29.35
N HIS A 59 -22.99 14.01 28.08
CA HIS A 59 -21.76 14.66 27.59
C HIS A 59 -21.55 16.07 28.16
N VAL A 60 -22.60 16.91 28.22
CA VAL A 60 -22.48 18.32 28.62
C VAL A 60 -22.16 18.44 30.12
N ILE A 61 -22.69 17.54 30.94
CA ILE A 61 -22.52 17.61 32.39
C ILE A 61 -21.19 17.00 32.84
N CYS A 62 -20.76 15.89 32.21
CA CYS A 62 -19.42 15.33 32.44
C CYS A 62 -18.33 16.32 31.99
N PHE A 63 -18.55 17.07 30.91
CA PHE A 63 -17.66 18.16 30.50
C PHE A 63 -17.55 19.25 31.58
N SER A 64 -18.65 19.57 32.27
CA SER A 64 -18.66 20.58 33.34
C SER A 64 -17.82 20.15 34.54
N LEU A 65 -17.93 18.88 35.00
CA LEU A 65 -17.08 18.34 36.06
C LEU A 65 -15.61 18.30 35.64
N ARG A 66 -15.32 17.84 34.42
CA ARG A 66 -13.96 17.83 33.87
C ARG A 66 -13.37 19.24 33.82
N TYR A 67 -14.14 20.24 33.42
CA TYR A 67 -13.69 21.63 33.40
C TYR A 67 -13.37 22.14 34.81
N ILE A 68 -14.21 21.86 35.80
CA ILE A 68 -13.99 22.30 37.19
C ILE A 68 -12.74 21.66 37.78
N LEU A 69 -12.55 20.35 37.56
CA LEU A 69 -11.44 19.61 38.13
C LEU A 69 -10.10 19.87 37.41
N ILE A 70 -10.08 20.56 36.25
CA ILE A 70 -8.82 20.79 35.51
C ILE A 70 -7.84 21.68 36.29
N SER A 71 -8.37 22.53 37.18
CA SER A 71 -7.60 23.55 37.90
C SER A 71 -7.24 23.11 39.31
N LYS A 72 -6.49 22.00 39.43
CA LYS A 72 -5.97 21.45 40.70
C LYS A 72 -5.43 22.55 41.63
N PRO A 73 -5.86 22.63 42.91
CA PRO A 73 -5.37 23.64 43.84
C PRO A 73 -3.91 23.38 44.23
N SER A 74 -3.12 24.44 44.33
CA SER A 74 -1.73 24.40 44.84
C SER A 74 -1.64 24.71 46.33
N ILE A 75 -2.70 25.30 46.91
CA ILE A 75 -2.81 25.66 48.33
C ILE A 75 -4.22 25.27 48.78
N TRP A 76 -4.34 24.61 49.92
CA TRP A 76 -5.60 24.17 50.52
C TRP A 76 -5.94 24.99 51.76
N THR A 77 -7.17 25.51 51.82
CA THR A 77 -7.76 26.08 53.05
C THR A 77 -8.75 25.08 53.65
N ASP A 78 -9.01 25.17 54.95
CA ASP A 78 -9.88 24.21 55.64
C ASP A 78 -11.31 24.22 55.08
N GLU A 79 -11.83 25.39 54.67
CA GLU A 79 -13.14 25.46 54.01
C GLU A 79 -13.12 24.76 52.65
N LEU A 80 -12.05 24.92 51.85
CA LEU A 80 -11.94 24.26 50.55
C LEU A 80 -11.82 22.74 50.72
N ARG A 81 -11.04 22.26 51.71
CA ARG A 81 -10.96 20.83 52.07
C ARG A 81 -12.33 20.27 52.41
N THR A 82 -13.06 20.97 53.28
CA THR A 82 -14.40 20.57 53.74
C THR A 82 -15.39 20.49 52.58
N GLN A 83 -15.44 21.53 51.74
CA GLN A 83 -16.37 21.57 50.60
C GLN A 83 -16.02 20.56 49.50
N PHE A 84 -14.74 20.37 49.20
CA PHE A 84 -14.30 19.35 48.25
C PHE A 84 -14.69 17.95 48.72
N ILE A 85 -14.47 17.61 49.99
CA ILE A 85 -14.84 16.31 50.55
C ILE A 85 -16.36 16.11 50.57
N GLU A 86 -17.14 17.15 50.89
CA GLU A 86 -18.60 17.07 50.76
C GLU A 86 -19.02 16.78 49.31
N GLY A 87 -18.45 17.50 48.34
CA GLY A 87 -18.71 17.25 46.91
C GLY A 87 -18.26 15.85 46.47
N PHE A 88 -17.12 15.37 46.98
CA PHE A 88 -16.61 14.02 46.71
C PHE A 88 -17.53 12.94 47.29
N LYS A 89 -18.10 13.13 48.49
CA LYS A 89 -19.10 12.22 49.07
C LYS A 89 -20.36 12.12 48.20
N VAL A 90 -20.83 13.25 47.67
CA VAL A 90 -21.98 13.27 46.75
C VAL A 90 -21.64 12.54 45.44
N PHE A 91 -20.44 12.76 44.91
CA PHE A 91 -19.94 12.01 43.74
C PHE A 91 -19.83 10.49 44.00
N LEU A 92 -19.37 10.08 45.19
CA LEU A 92 -19.41 8.66 45.59
C LEU A 92 -20.84 8.12 45.65
N GLY A 93 -21.84 8.96 45.94
CA GLY A 93 -23.26 8.63 45.84
C GLY A 93 -23.70 8.25 44.41
N LEU A 94 -23.24 8.99 43.40
CA LEU A 94 -23.45 8.62 41.98
C LEU A 94 -22.77 7.29 41.65
N LEU A 95 -21.50 7.11 42.07
CA LEU A 95 -20.77 5.87 41.83
C LEU A 95 -21.40 4.66 42.57
N LYS A 96 -22.07 4.90 43.70
CA LYS A 96 -22.78 3.88 44.47
C LYS A 96 -23.92 3.26 43.66
N CYS A 97 -24.62 4.08 42.87
CA CYS A 97 -25.65 3.61 41.94
C CYS A 97 -25.07 2.85 40.74
N MET A 98 -23.80 3.08 40.38
CA MET A 98 -23.11 2.33 39.33
C MET A 98 -22.45 1.03 39.83
N GLN A 99 -22.10 0.96 41.12
CA GLN A 99 -21.39 -0.18 41.69
C GLN A 99 -22.26 -1.45 41.65
N GLY A 100 -21.88 -2.39 40.78
CA GLY A 100 -22.60 -3.65 40.59
C GLY A 100 -23.90 -3.50 39.79
N MET A 101 -24.02 -2.47 38.94
CA MET A 101 -25.17 -2.31 38.04
C MET A 101 -25.17 -3.34 36.88
N GLU A 102 -26.31 -3.57 36.24
CA GLU A 102 -26.43 -4.42 35.03
C GLU A 102 -25.83 -5.84 35.18
N GLU A 103 -26.17 -6.53 36.27
CA GLU A 103 -25.65 -7.88 36.55
C GLU A 103 -26.09 -8.92 35.52
N VAL A 104 -25.14 -9.72 35.04
CA VAL A 104 -25.38 -10.81 34.10
C VAL A 104 -25.42 -12.17 34.81
N LYS A 105 -26.34 -13.05 34.37
CA LYS A 105 -26.44 -14.46 34.80
C LYS A 105 -26.28 -15.39 33.61
N ARG A 106 -25.57 -16.52 33.80
CA ARG A 106 -25.30 -17.49 32.74
C ARG A 106 -26.58 -18.18 32.29
N GLN A 107 -26.79 -18.28 30.97
CA GLN A 107 -27.94 -18.98 30.40
C GLN A 107 -27.63 -20.45 30.10
N PHE A 108 -28.43 -21.36 30.67
CA PHE A 108 -28.32 -22.81 30.48
C PHE A 108 -29.36 -23.39 29.49
N GLY A 109 -30.35 -22.58 29.07
CA GLY A 109 -31.47 -22.98 28.21
C GLY A 109 -31.28 -22.59 26.74
N GLN A 110 -32.34 -22.09 26.09
CA GLN A 110 -32.26 -21.53 24.73
C GLN A 110 -31.41 -20.27 24.69
N HIS A 111 -30.84 -19.97 23.51
CA HIS A 111 -30.12 -18.72 23.26
C HIS A 111 -31.04 -17.52 23.51
N ILE A 112 -30.50 -16.42 24.05
CA ILE A 112 -31.26 -15.18 24.23
C ILE A 112 -31.76 -14.69 22.86
N ALA A 113 -33.06 -14.50 22.70
CA ALA A 113 -33.67 -14.09 21.42
C ALA A 113 -33.53 -12.59 21.14
N VAL A 114 -33.40 -11.76 22.18
CA VAL A 114 -33.26 -10.30 22.10
C VAL A 114 -32.07 -9.89 22.96
N GLU A 115 -31.03 -9.36 22.35
CA GLU A 115 -29.83 -8.94 23.09
C GLU A 115 -30.12 -7.72 23.96
N PRO A 116 -29.66 -7.71 25.23
CA PRO A 116 -29.81 -6.54 26.09
C PRO A 116 -28.91 -5.41 25.60
N GLU A 117 -29.46 -4.19 25.58
CA GLU A 117 -28.71 -2.94 25.39
C GLU A 117 -27.69 -2.79 26.53
N TRP A 118 -26.44 -2.47 26.20
CA TRP A 118 -25.32 -2.41 27.14
C TRP A 118 -24.44 -1.17 26.92
N GLU A 119 -24.65 -0.47 25.81
CA GLU A 119 -23.87 0.66 25.35
C GLU A 119 -24.02 1.88 26.27
N ALA A 120 -25.18 2.07 26.89
CA ALA A 120 -25.46 3.19 27.78
C ALA A 120 -24.59 3.15 29.05
N GLY A 121 -24.49 1.99 29.71
CA GLY A 121 -23.66 1.79 30.89
C GLY A 121 -22.18 2.04 30.62
N PHE A 122 -21.66 1.53 29.48
CA PHE A 122 -20.29 1.81 29.03
C PHE A 122 -20.07 3.25 28.61
N SER A 123 -21.05 3.90 27.96
CA SER A 123 -20.97 5.32 27.61
C SER A 123 -20.81 6.18 28.86
N LEU A 124 -21.59 5.91 29.91
CA LEU A 124 -21.45 6.59 31.20
C LEU A 124 -20.06 6.33 31.83
N GLN A 125 -19.60 5.07 31.83
CA GLN A 125 -18.28 4.70 32.36
C GLN A 125 -17.14 5.43 31.62
N ILE A 126 -17.19 5.48 30.28
CA ILE A 126 -16.17 6.15 29.45
C ILE A 126 -16.12 7.65 29.73
N GLN A 127 -17.29 8.30 29.88
CA GLN A 127 -17.34 9.73 30.22
C GLN A 127 -16.76 10.02 31.62
N LEU A 128 -16.95 9.10 32.58
CA LEU A 128 -16.44 9.24 33.94
C LEU A 128 -14.95 8.91 34.09
N ARG A 129 -14.34 8.17 33.15
CA ARG A 129 -12.92 7.75 33.15
C ARG A 129 -11.98 8.88 33.57
N HIS A 130 -12.00 10.01 32.84
CA HIS A 130 -11.12 11.14 33.15
C HIS A 130 -11.48 11.81 34.48
N ILE A 131 -12.76 11.88 34.82
CA ILE A 131 -13.23 12.51 36.06
C ILE A 131 -12.73 11.71 37.28
N LEU A 132 -12.75 10.37 37.22
CA LEU A 132 -12.22 9.48 38.26
C LEU A 132 -10.72 9.71 38.48
N ALA A 133 -9.93 9.79 37.39
CA ALA A 133 -8.51 10.08 37.46
C ALA A 133 -8.25 11.48 38.06
N MET A 134 -9.04 12.49 37.68
CA MET A 134 -8.90 13.84 38.21
C MET A 134 -9.24 13.93 39.70
N PHE A 135 -10.26 13.21 40.18
CA PHE A 135 -10.55 13.11 41.61
C PHE A 135 -9.40 12.45 42.38
N GLN A 136 -8.79 11.38 41.83
CA GLN A 136 -7.60 10.76 42.42
C GLN A 136 -6.45 11.78 42.50
N ASP A 137 -6.21 12.54 41.44
CA ASP A 137 -5.15 13.55 41.39
C ASP A 137 -5.38 14.73 42.34
N TRP A 138 -6.64 15.14 42.56
CA TRP A 138 -7.00 16.13 43.56
C TRP A 138 -6.78 15.61 44.97
N CYS A 139 -7.25 14.39 45.28
CA CYS A 139 -6.99 13.76 46.57
C CYS A 139 -5.48 13.65 46.82
N SER A 140 -4.67 13.32 45.81
CA SER A 140 -3.21 13.20 45.94
C SER A 140 -2.44 14.49 46.26
N SER A 141 -3.12 15.64 46.24
CA SER A 141 -2.48 16.95 46.43
C SER A 141 -2.31 17.37 47.90
N ASP A 142 -2.98 16.66 48.81
CA ASP A 142 -2.98 16.91 50.24
C ASP A 142 -3.18 15.57 50.95
N ASP A 143 -2.24 15.20 51.83
CA ASP A 143 -2.22 13.87 52.45
C ASP A 143 -3.45 13.61 53.36
N GLU A 144 -3.99 14.66 53.99
CA GLU A 144 -5.19 14.55 54.83
C GLU A 144 -6.42 14.25 53.98
N LEU A 145 -6.58 14.96 52.84
CA LEU A 145 -7.63 14.69 51.87
C LEU A 145 -7.52 13.31 51.24
N LEU A 146 -6.30 12.87 50.93
CA LEU A 146 -6.07 11.53 50.38
C LEU A 146 -6.54 10.44 51.35
N LEU A 147 -6.18 10.57 52.62
CA LEU A 147 -6.58 9.62 53.67
C LEU A 147 -8.10 9.64 53.91
N LEU A 148 -8.70 10.84 53.97
CA LEU A 148 -10.14 11.00 54.17
C LEU A 148 -10.94 10.48 52.97
N GLY A 149 -10.51 10.81 51.76
CA GLY A 149 -11.10 10.32 50.51
C GLY A 149 -11.04 8.80 50.42
N PHE A 150 -9.92 8.19 50.79
CA PHE A 150 -9.79 6.72 50.86
C PHE A 150 -10.77 6.12 51.88
N LYS A 151 -10.85 6.67 53.10
CA LYS A 151 -11.76 6.18 54.17
C LYS A 151 -13.22 6.27 53.76
N GLU A 152 -13.64 7.37 53.15
CA GLU A 152 -15.02 7.54 52.67
C GLU A 152 -15.33 6.62 51.49
N CYS A 153 -14.40 6.45 50.54
CA CYS A 153 -14.55 5.50 49.44
C CYS A 153 -14.69 4.06 49.95
N HIS A 154 -13.85 3.65 50.91
CA HIS A 154 -13.93 2.35 51.57
C HIS A 154 -15.29 2.16 52.26
N LYS A 155 -15.73 3.16 53.04
CA LYS A 155 -17.02 3.11 53.74
C LYS A 155 -18.18 2.86 52.75
N VAL A 156 -18.25 3.63 51.66
CA VAL A 156 -19.31 3.47 50.65
C VAL A 156 -19.22 2.10 49.97
N LEU A 157 -18.01 1.61 49.67
CA LEU A 157 -17.84 0.26 49.12
C LEU A 157 -18.39 -0.83 50.03
N MET A 158 -18.16 -0.73 51.34
CA MET A 158 -18.69 -1.69 52.32
C MET A 158 -20.21 -1.63 52.43
N GLU A 159 -20.83 -0.46 52.21
CA GLU A 159 -22.29 -0.34 52.11
C GLU A 159 -22.85 -1.03 50.85
N CYS A 160 -22.10 -1.01 49.74
CA CYS A 160 -22.46 -1.70 48.49
C CYS A 160 -22.29 -3.23 48.58
N ASN A 161 -21.39 -3.73 49.44
CA ASN A 161 -21.00 -5.14 49.51
C ASN A 161 -22.03 -6.04 50.23
N ASN A 162 -23.24 -5.53 50.48
CA ASN A 162 -24.35 -6.23 51.11
C ASN A 162 -25.21 -7.03 50.12
N GLN A 163 -24.64 -7.50 49.00
CA GLN A 163 -25.32 -8.55 48.23
C GLN A 163 -25.62 -9.71 49.20
N PRO A 164 -26.87 -10.22 49.24
CA PRO A 164 -27.19 -11.34 50.10
C PRO A 164 -26.41 -12.55 49.60
N PHE A 165 -25.27 -12.84 50.23
CA PHE A 165 -24.71 -14.18 50.19
C PHE A 165 -25.78 -15.08 50.80
N HIS A 166 -26.55 -15.76 49.96
CA HIS A 166 -27.64 -16.64 50.39
C HIS A 166 -27.16 -17.84 51.24
N ARG A 167 -25.85 -17.95 51.51
CA ARG A 167 -25.21 -19.05 52.24
C ARG A 167 -24.14 -18.53 53.20
N GLU A 168 -24.10 -19.15 54.38
CA GLU A 168 -23.07 -18.92 55.39
C GLU A 168 -21.67 -19.28 54.88
N ALA A 169 -20.64 -18.72 55.54
CA ALA A 169 -19.26 -19.01 55.20
C ALA A 169 -18.89 -20.46 55.56
N THR A 170 -18.07 -21.09 54.71
CA THR A 170 -17.69 -22.50 54.84
C THR A 170 -16.18 -22.67 54.84
N ASP A 171 -15.68 -23.69 55.53
CA ASP A 171 -14.26 -24.02 55.59
C ASP A 171 -13.83 -24.89 54.40
N TYR A 172 -12.79 -24.44 53.70
CA TYR A 172 -12.17 -25.17 52.60
C TYR A 172 -10.75 -25.60 52.99
N TYR A 173 -10.43 -26.88 52.80
CA TYR A 173 -9.13 -27.45 53.19
C TYR A 173 -8.30 -27.87 51.97
N MET A 174 -7.07 -27.35 51.88
CA MET A 174 -6.10 -27.75 50.84
C MET A 174 -4.66 -27.61 51.34
N CYS A 175 -3.83 -28.63 51.10
CA CYS A 175 -2.40 -28.63 51.51
C CYS A 175 -2.13 -28.24 52.97
N LYS A 176 -3.02 -28.63 53.91
CA LYS A 176 -2.96 -28.29 55.35
C LYS A 176 -3.33 -26.85 55.72
N HIS A 177 -3.85 -26.08 54.76
CA HIS A 177 -4.39 -24.74 54.98
C HIS A 177 -5.92 -24.77 54.99
N ILE A 178 -6.54 -23.91 55.81
CA ILE A 178 -8.00 -23.80 55.95
C ILE A 178 -8.41 -22.37 55.60
N LEU A 179 -9.25 -22.21 54.59
CA LEU A 179 -9.84 -20.93 54.20
C LEU A 179 -11.31 -20.89 54.58
N HIS A 180 -11.68 -19.96 55.45
CA HIS A 180 -13.07 -19.67 55.80
C HIS A 180 -13.62 -18.56 54.89
N VAL A 181 -14.46 -18.91 53.93
CA VAL A 181 -15.01 -17.94 52.97
C VAL A 181 -16.42 -18.31 52.52
N ARG A 182 -17.20 -17.31 52.12
CA ARG A 182 -18.53 -17.53 51.55
C ARG A 182 -18.44 -18.19 50.17
N PRO A 183 -19.24 -19.23 49.91
CA PRO A 183 -19.25 -19.90 48.61
C PRO A 183 -19.85 -18.98 47.55
N TYR A 184 -19.11 -18.82 46.44
CA TYR A 184 -19.59 -18.08 45.27
C TYR A 184 -19.15 -18.80 43.99
N LYS A 185 -20.09 -19.02 43.06
CA LYS A 185 -19.84 -19.64 41.75
C LYS A 185 -20.18 -18.65 40.66
N VAL A 186 -19.16 -18.11 40.01
CA VAL A 186 -19.30 -17.13 38.92
C VAL A 186 -20.12 -17.72 37.76
N SER A 187 -20.01 -19.03 37.51
CA SER A 187 -20.78 -19.68 36.45
C SER A 187 -22.28 -19.80 36.72
N GLN A 188 -22.75 -19.51 37.95
CA GLN A 188 -24.14 -19.73 38.39
C GLN A 188 -24.80 -18.48 38.98
N GLN A 189 -24.01 -17.56 39.53
CA GLN A 189 -24.50 -16.38 40.26
C GLN A 189 -24.27 -15.09 39.46
N PRO A 190 -25.02 -14.00 39.74
CA PRO A 190 -24.91 -12.76 38.98
C PRO A 190 -23.53 -12.11 39.07
N VAL A 191 -23.02 -11.52 37.99
CA VAL A 191 -21.76 -10.75 38.02
C VAL A 191 -21.94 -9.45 37.25
N SER A 192 -21.33 -8.37 37.72
CA SER A 192 -21.31 -7.08 37.03
C SER A 192 -19.87 -6.69 36.69
N ILE A 193 -19.70 -6.06 35.53
CA ILE A 193 -18.43 -5.49 35.05
C ILE A 193 -18.24 -4.04 35.53
N HIS A 194 -19.29 -3.40 36.07
CA HIS A 194 -19.27 -2.00 36.49
C HIS A 194 -18.94 -1.88 37.99
N LEU A 195 -17.66 -1.64 38.29
CA LEU A 195 -17.13 -1.59 39.67
C LEU A 195 -16.38 -0.27 40.00
N PRO A 196 -16.94 0.93 39.71
CA PRO A 196 -16.19 2.18 39.78
C PRO A 196 -15.67 2.53 41.18
N ILE A 197 -16.38 2.18 42.27
CA ILE A 197 -15.91 2.47 43.63
C ILE A 197 -14.74 1.57 43.99
N SER A 198 -14.81 0.27 43.69
CA SER A 198 -13.69 -0.66 43.92
C SER A 198 -12.43 -0.19 43.20
N ARG A 199 -12.57 0.30 41.98
CA ARG A 199 -11.46 0.76 41.13
C ARG A 199 -10.89 2.10 41.57
N LEU A 200 -11.74 3.04 41.97
CA LEU A 200 -11.34 4.30 42.59
C LEU A 200 -10.55 4.05 43.88
N LEU A 201 -11.02 3.13 44.73
CA LEU A 201 -10.34 2.75 45.97
C LEU A 201 -8.94 2.18 45.69
N ALA A 202 -8.79 1.32 44.68
CA ALA A 202 -7.47 0.80 44.27
C ALA A 202 -6.51 1.93 43.84
N GLY A 203 -7.00 2.90 43.06
CA GLY A 203 -6.21 4.05 42.63
C GLY A 203 -5.77 4.96 43.79
N LEU A 204 -6.67 5.24 44.73
CA LEU A 204 -6.35 6.00 45.94
C LEU A 204 -5.34 5.24 46.83
N TYR A 205 -5.46 3.92 46.96
CA TYR A 205 -4.54 3.10 47.75
C TYR A 205 -3.10 3.17 47.20
N VAL A 206 -2.91 3.03 45.88
CA VAL A 206 -1.59 3.15 45.26
C VAL A 206 -1.01 4.54 45.45
N THR A 207 -1.86 5.57 45.40
CA THR A 207 -1.46 6.94 45.66
C THR A 207 -0.99 7.12 47.11
N LEU A 208 -1.68 6.52 48.10
CA LEU A 208 -1.24 6.50 49.50
C LEU A 208 0.12 5.82 49.67
N CYS A 209 0.36 4.71 48.96
CA CYS A 209 1.67 4.05 48.95
C CYS A 209 2.76 4.94 48.35
N ARG A 210 2.44 5.70 47.30
CA ARG A 210 3.38 6.62 46.64
C ARG A 210 3.74 7.82 47.50
N THR A 211 2.80 8.41 48.24
CA THR A 211 3.07 9.58 49.11
C THR A 211 3.64 9.19 50.48
N GLY A 212 3.58 7.91 50.85
CA GLY A 212 3.97 7.43 52.18
C GLY A 212 2.86 7.61 53.25
N ALA A 213 1.76 8.29 52.91
CA ALA A 213 0.63 8.49 53.81
C ALA A 213 -0.06 7.19 54.26
N ILE A 214 0.21 6.06 53.58
CA ILE A 214 -0.28 4.73 53.95
C ILE A 214 0.09 4.33 55.40
N GLU A 215 1.18 4.84 55.97
CA GLU A 215 1.58 4.55 57.35
C GLU A 215 0.58 5.08 58.39
N HIS A 216 -0.21 6.10 58.03
CA HIS A 216 -1.24 6.70 58.88
C HIS A 216 -2.59 5.96 58.78
N LEU A 217 -2.69 4.91 57.97
CA LEU A 217 -3.89 4.09 57.82
C LEU A 217 -3.83 2.89 58.79
N ASP A 218 -4.79 2.80 59.70
CA ASP A 218 -4.91 1.67 60.62
C ASP A 218 -5.28 0.39 59.85
N ASN A 219 -4.32 -0.51 59.66
CA ASN A 219 -4.51 -1.74 58.87
C ASN A 219 -5.55 -2.70 59.47
N SER A 220 -5.94 -2.54 60.74
CA SER A 220 -6.79 -3.50 61.46
C SER A 220 -8.29 -3.46 61.08
N SER A 221 -8.74 -2.46 60.30
CA SER A 221 -10.16 -2.23 60.03
C SER A 221 -10.73 -2.77 58.70
N PHE A 222 -9.92 -3.43 57.85
CA PHE A 222 -10.32 -3.77 56.48
C PHE A 222 -10.47 -5.29 56.24
N ASP A 223 -11.64 -5.73 55.77
CA ASP A 223 -11.82 -7.11 55.29
C ASP A 223 -11.27 -7.24 53.86
N LEU A 224 -10.00 -7.65 53.78
CA LEU A 224 -9.26 -7.78 52.52
C LEU A 224 -9.87 -8.83 51.57
N THR A 225 -10.55 -9.84 52.12
CA THR A 225 -11.26 -10.86 51.32
C THR A 225 -12.43 -10.22 50.58
N GLN A 226 -13.14 -9.30 51.23
CA GLN A 226 -14.25 -8.56 50.63
C GLN A 226 -13.80 -7.55 49.57
N LEU A 227 -12.60 -6.96 49.70
CA LEU A 227 -12.04 -6.05 48.70
C LEU A 227 -11.66 -6.78 47.40
N ALA A 228 -11.13 -8.00 47.50
CA ALA A 228 -10.77 -8.82 46.34
C ALA A 228 -11.98 -9.41 45.61
N GLU A 229 -13.10 -9.58 46.30
CA GLU A 229 -14.22 -10.40 45.86
C GLU A 229 -14.84 -9.94 44.53
N HIS A 230 -15.21 -8.65 44.41
CA HIS A 230 -15.84 -8.12 43.19
C HIS A 230 -14.88 -8.10 41.99
N PRO A 231 -13.65 -7.55 42.10
CA PRO A 231 -12.67 -7.63 41.03
C PRO A 231 -12.37 -9.07 40.59
N LEU A 232 -12.23 -10.01 41.52
CA LEU A 232 -11.97 -11.42 41.20
C LEU A 232 -13.12 -12.04 40.40
N ARG A 233 -14.38 -11.76 40.79
CA ARG A 233 -15.55 -12.23 40.03
C ARG A 233 -15.57 -11.67 38.60
N CYS A 234 -15.23 -10.40 38.42
CA CYS A 234 -15.17 -9.76 37.10
C CYS A 234 -14.08 -10.38 36.21
N VAL A 235 -12.87 -10.58 36.75
CA VAL A 235 -11.76 -11.24 36.04
C VAL A 235 -12.11 -12.70 35.70
N VAL A 236 -12.74 -13.43 36.63
CA VAL A 236 -13.20 -14.80 36.39
C VAL A 236 -14.30 -14.83 35.32
N LEU A 237 -15.24 -13.89 35.31
CA LEU A 237 -16.25 -13.79 34.24
C LEU A 237 -15.57 -13.66 32.88
N ALA A 238 -14.59 -12.74 32.75
CA ALA A 238 -13.83 -12.58 31.52
C ALA A 238 -13.11 -13.88 31.12
N ALA A 239 -12.48 -14.59 32.08
CA ALA A 239 -11.85 -15.89 31.86
C ALA A 239 -12.84 -16.99 31.43
N GLN A 240 -14.04 -17.03 32.01
CA GLN A 240 -15.08 -18.00 31.66
C GLN A 240 -15.71 -17.71 30.28
N VAL A 241 -15.89 -16.45 29.91
CA VAL A 241 -16.31 -16.04 28.55
C VAL A 241 -15.24 -16.47 27.54
N SER A 242 -13.98 -16.22 27.88
CA SER A 242 -12.79 -16.69 27.18
C SER A 242 -12.72 -18.22 27.02
N ALA A 243 -13.20 -18.97 28.02
CA ALA A 243 -13.32 -20.43 28.01
C ALA A 243 -14.61 -20.93 27.32
N GLU A 244 -15.39 -20.02 26.71
CA GLU A 244 -16.60 -20.29 25.93
C GLU A 244 -17.81 -20.79 26.74
N MET A 245 -17.79 -20.59 28.06
CA MET A 245 -18.86 -21.03 28.96
C MET A 245 -20.16 -20.23 28.76
N TRP A 246 -20.06 -19.00 28.26
CA TRP A 246 -21.16 -18.02 28.22
C TRP A 246 -21.73 -17.78 26.81
N ARG A 247 -21.45 -18.67 25.84
CA ARG A 247 -21.90 -18.53 24.43
C ARG A 247 -23.40 -18.28 24.23
N ARG A 248 -24.26 -18.72 25.17
CA ARG A 248 -25.73 -18.58 25.08
C ARG A 248 -26.25 -17.21 25.52
N ASN A 249 -25.38 -16.38 26.11
CA ASN A 249 -25.72 -15.02 26.56
C ASN A 249 -25.68 -13.97 25.43
N GLY A 250 -25.40 -14.37 24.18
CA GLY A 250 -25.35 -13.47 23.01
C GLY A 250 -24.02 -12.74 22.84
N LEU A 251 -23.91 -11.94 21.78
CA LEU A 251 -22.74 -11.15 21.43
C LEU A 251 -22.58 -9.90 22.32
N SER A 252 -23.67 -9.41 22.93
CA SER A 252 -23.66 -8.32 23.91
C SER A 252 -22.65 -8.56 25.05
N LEU A 253 -22.69 -9.72 25.72
CA LEU A 253 -21.73 -10.02 26.80
C LEU A 253 -20.28 -10.13 26.30
N VAL A 254 -20.08 -10.72 25.11
CA VAL A 254 -18.75 -10.80 24.49
C VAL A 254 -18.21 -9.39 24.21
N SER A 255 -19.08 -8.49 23.75
CA SER A 255 -18.74 -7.08 23.50
C SER A 255 -18.40 -6.35 24.79
N GLN A 256 -19.16 -6.54 25.87
CA GLN A 256 -18.83 -5.95 27.18
C GLN A 256 -17.45 -6.39 27.70
N VAL A 257 -17.13 -7.69 27.59
CA VAL A 257 -15.80 -8.22 27.97
C VAL A 257 -14.70 -7.68 27.04
N TYR A 258 -14.99 -7.48 25.75
CA TYR A 258 -14.07 -6.83 24.83
C TYR A 258 -13.76 -5.40 25.26
N TYR A 259 -14.77 -4.56 25.52
CA TYR A 259 -14.56 -3.19 25.96
C TYR A 259 -13.86 -3.11 27.32
N TYR A 260 -14.18 -4.02 28.26
CA TYR A 260 -13.49 -4.12 29.55
C TYR A 260 -11.95 -4.20 29.42
N GLN A 261 -11.43 -4.82 28.35
CA GLN A 261 -10.01 -5.01 28.09
C GLN A 261 -9.46 -4.05 27.00
N ASP A 262 -10.32 -3.24 26.35
CA ASP A 262 -9.95 -2.37 25.25
C ASP A 262 -9.20 -1.12 25.74
N VAL A 263 -8.30 -0.59 24.91
CA VAL A 263 -7.45 0.57 25.24
C VAL A 263 -8.26 1.81 25.62
N LYS A 264 -9.52 1.92 25.17
CA LYS A 264 -10.42 3.03 25.51
C LYS A 264 -10.85 3.07 26.98
N CYS A 265 -10.81 1.98 27.74
CA CYS A 265 -11.21 2.03 29.15
C CYS A 265 -10.52 1.04 30.07
N ARG A 266 -9.59 0.20 29.56
CA ARG A 266 -8.86 -0.79 30.37
C ARG A 266 -8.14 -0.17 31.58
N ASP A 267 -7.62 1.05 31.44
CA ASP A 267 -6.87 1.80 32.46
C ASP A 267 -7.71 2.11 33.73
N GLU A 268 -8.99 2.40 33.55
CA GLU A 268 -9.96 2.62 34.64
C GLU A 268 -10.89 1.42 34.87
N MET A 269 -10.61 0.27 34.25
CA MET A 269 -11.39 -0.97 34.40
C MET A 269 -10.48 -2.16 34.75
N TYR A 270 -10.04 -2.92 33.75
CA TYR A 270 -9.25 -4.15 33.94
C TYR A 270 -7.99 -3.92 34.78
N ASP A 271 -7.25 -2.84 34.53
CA ASP A 271 -5.99 -2.53 35.22
C ASP A 271 -6.22 -2.28 36.72
N LYS A 272 -7.31 -1.58 37.06
CA LYS A 272 -7.68 -1.30 38.46
C LYS A 272 -8.20 -2.55 39.17
N ASP A 273 -8.84 -3.47 38.45
CA ASP A 273 -9.24 -4.77 39.01
C ASP A 273 -8.01 -5.63 39.32
N ILE A 274 -7.04 -5.70 38.41
CA ILE A 274 -5.73 -6.36 38.65
C ILE A 274 -5.02 -5.71 39.84
N LEU A 275 -5.02 -4.38 39.89
CA LEU A 275 -4.40 -3.65 40.99
C LEU A 275 -5.06 -3.96 42.34
N MET A 276 -6.39 -4.04 42.40
CA MET A 276 -7.09 -4.43 43.64
C MET A 276 -6.73 -5.87 44.05
N LEU A 277 -6.57 -6.78 43.09
CA LEU A 277 -6.11 -8.15 43.38
C LEU A 277 -4.66 -8.17 43.88
N GLN A 278 -3.78 -7.30 43.37
CA GLN A 278 -2.42 -7.14 43.90
C GLN A 278 -2.43 -6.57 45.33
N ILE A 279 -3.28 -5.59 45.61
CA ILE A 279 -3.46 -5.04 46.96
C ILE A 279 -3.87 -6.17 47.93
N ALA A 280 -4.89 -6.96 47.56
CA ALA A 280 -5.31 -8.10 48.37
C ALA A 280 -4.20 -9.15 48.54
N ALA A 281 -3.50 -9.52 47.46
CA ALA A 281 -2.37 -10.45 47.49
C ALA A 281 -1.23 -10.00 48.40
N SER A 282 -1.00 -8.68 48.50
CA SER A 282 0.06 -8.13 49.35
C SER A 282 -0.25 -8.22 50.86
N LYS A 283 -1.53 -8.31 51.22
CA LYS A 283 -1.97 -8.27 52.63
C LYS A 283 -2.50 -9.60 53.15
N MET A 284 -2.99 -10.48 52.28
CA MET A 284 -3.48 -11.82 52.65
C MET A 284 -2.34 -12.83 52.78
N ASP A 285 -2.59 -13.95 53.47
CA ASP A 285 -1.71 -15.12 53.37
C ASP A 285 -1.72 -15.66 51.93
N ALA A 286 -0.53 -15.98 51.40
CA ALA A 286 -0.34 -16.42 50.02
C ALA A 286 -1.11 -17.72 49.70
N ASN A 287 -1.25 -18.66 50.64
CA ASN A 287 -2.01 -19.89 50.41
C ASN A 287 -3.50 -19.60 50.38
N HIS A 288 -4.00 -18.79 51.32
CA HIS A 288 -5.40 -18.38 51.37
C HIS A 288 -5.84 -17.62 50.11
N PHE A 289 -5.00 -16.72 49.61
CA PHE A 289 -5.28 -15.98 48.37
C PHE A 289 -5.39 -16.92 47.15
N LEU A 290 -4.47 -17.88 46.99
CA LEU A 290 -4.55 -18.84 45.89
C LEU A 290 -5.72 -19.82 46.04
N MET A 291 -6.08 -20.21 47.27
CA MET A 291 -7.30 -20.99 47.52
C MET A 291 -8.56 -20.22 47.12
N LEU A 292 -8.62 -18.91 47.40
CA LEU A 292 -9.72 -18.04 46.96
C LEU A 292 -9.82 -17.98 45.42
N ILE A 293 -8.69 -17.82 44.73
CA ILE A 293 -8.64 -17.87 43.26
C ILE A 293 -9.16 -19.22 42.75
N LEU A 294 -8.67 -20.34 43.28
CA LEU A 294 -9.12 -21.67 42.89
C LEU A 294 -10.62 -21.89 43.08
N LEU A 295 -11.19 -21.35 44.17
CA LEU A 295 -12.63 -21.44 44.44
C LEU A 295 -13.45 -20.64 43.42
N ARG A 296 -13.05 -19.41 43.10
CA ARG A 296 -13.80 -18.55 42.16
C ARG A 296 -13.67 -19.03 40.71
N PHE A 297 -12.50 -19.55 40.33
CA PHE A 297 -12.31 -20.23 39.04
C PHE A 297 -13.01 -21.60 38.95
N GLU A 298 -13.58 -22.10 40.06
CA GLU A 298 -14.24 -23.41 40.15
C GLU A 298 -13.27 -24.58 39.86
N LEU A 299 -11.98 -24.38 40.16
CA LEU A 299 -10.89 -25.35 39.97
C LEU A 299 -10.42 -26.02 41.28
N PHE A 300 -10.93 -25.57 42.43
CA PHE A 300 -10.53 -26.07 43.75
C PHE A 300 -10.65 -27.61 43.85
N ASP A 301 -11.84 -28.17 43.58
CA ASP A 301 -12.08 -29.62 43.68
C ASP A 301 -11.25 -30.41 42.66
N TYR A 302 -10.98 -29.82 41.49
CA TYR A 302 -10.18 -30.41 40.42
C TYR A 302 -8.70 -30.55 40.80
N PHE A 303 -8.13 -29.55 41.49
CA PHE A 303 -6.75 -29.63 42.00
C PHE A 303 -6.65 -30.43 43.30
N ASN A 304 -7.69 -30.40 44.14
CA ASN A 304 -7.74 -31.22 45.35
C ASN A 304 -7.86 -32.72 45.05
N GLY A 305 -8.29 -33.08 43.84
CA GLY A 305 -8.49 -34.47 43.41
C GLY A 305 -9.82 -35.06 43.87
N SER A 306 -10.75 -34.20 44.31
CA SER A 306 -12.09 -34.56 44.76
C SER A 306 -13.08 -34.72 43.60
N CYS A 307 -12.73 -34.25 42.41
CA CYS A 307 -13.55 -34.35 41.21
C CYS A 307 -12.81 -35.08 40.08
N SER A 308 -13.43 -36.15 39.53
CA SER A 308 -12.95 -36.84 38.34
C SER A 308 -14.11 -37.01 37.34
N SER A 309 -14.11 -36.22 36.27
CA SER A 309 -15.08 -36.38 35.18
C SER A 309 -14.51 -37.25 34.07
N LYS A 310 -15.38 -38.05 33.44
CA LYS A 310 -15.09 -38.77 32.18
C LYS A 310 -15.59 -37.97 30.97
N ASP A 311 -16.31 -36.88 31.19
CA ASP A 311 -16.80 -36.00 30.13
C ASP A 311 -15.62 -35.22 29.53
N GLN A 312 -15.45 -35.34 28.21
CA GLN A 312 -14.38 -34.65 27.49
C GLN A 312 -14.61 -33.14 27.46
N ASP A 313 -15.87 -32.68 27.41
CA ASP A 313 -16.19 -31.26 27.32
C ASP A 313 -15.88 -30.54 28.65
N GLU A 314 -16.18 -31.16 29.79
CA GLU A 314 -15.81 -30.65 31.12
C GLU A 314 -14.30 -30.60 31.31
N LEU A 315 -13.56 -31.63 30.83
CA LEU A 315 -12.10 -31.65 30.88
C LEU A 315 -11.48 -30.53 30.04
N ILE A 316 -11.98 -30.29 28.82
CA ILE A 316 -11.54 -29.20 27.96
C ILE A 316 -11.79 -27.85 28.64
N GLN A 317 -12.97 -27.69 29.27
CA GLN A 317 -13.32 -26.48 30.01
C GLN A 317 -12.37 -26.25 31.20
N TRP A 318 -12.09 -27.27 32.02
CA TRP A 318 -11.15 -27.15 33.14
C TRP A 318 -9.72 -26.85 32.68
N ASN A 319 -9.29 -27.42 31.56
CA ASN A 319 -7.98 -27.12 30.97
C ASN A 319 -7.91 -25.63 30.60
N ARG A 320 -8.90 -25.11 29.86
CA ARG A 320 -8.97 -23.68 29.50
C ARG A 320 -9.05 -22.75 30.71
N LEU A 321 -9.85 -23.10 31.72
CA LEU A 321 -9.89 -22.32 32.97
C LEU A 321 -8.55 -22.36 33.71
N THR A 322 -7.85 -23.51 33.68
CA THR A 322 -6.50 -23.62 34.27
C THR A 322 -5.52 -22.72 33.52
N GLU A 323 -5.59 -22.65 32.18
CA GLU A 323 -4.81 -21.70 31.40
C GLU A 323 -5.05 -20.28 31.91
N GLU A 324 -6.29 -19.81 31.94
CA GLU A 324 -6.64 -18.44 32.30
C GLU A 324 -6.28 -18.09 33.76
N MET A 325 -6.44 -19.06 34.68
CA MET A 325 -5.99 -18.91 36.06
C MET A 325 -4.47 -18.73 36.14
N LEU A 326 -3.69 -19.57 35.45
CA LEU A 326 -2.23 -19.44 35.43
C LEU A 326 -1.80 -18.10 34.83
N TYR A 327 -2.51 -17.62 33.80
CA TYR A 327 -2.26 -16.30 33.21
C TYR A 327 -2.54 -15.18 34.21
N LEU A 328 -3.65 -15.22 34.94
CA LEU A 328 -3.92 -14.24 36.01
C LEU A 328 -2.80 -14.21 37.06
N LEU A 329 -2.25 -15.36 37.44
CA LEU A 329 -1.12 -15.41 38.38
C LEU A 329 0.15 -14.79 37.80
N ILE A 330 0.42 -14.99 36.51
CA ILE A 330 1.53 -14.32 35.80
C ILE A 330 1.34 -12.81 35.84
N VAL A 331 0.11 -12.32 35.61
CA VAL A 331 -0.20 -10.89 35.62
C VAL A 331 -0.03 -10.30 37.02
N ILE A 332 -0.64 -10.91 38.05
CA ILE A 332 -0.58 -10.41 39.44
C ILE A 332 0.87 -10.29 39.94
N VAL A 333 1.74 -11.25 39.61
CA VAL A 333 3.13 -11.25 40.09
C VAL A 333 4.09 -10.48 39.18
N GLY A 334 3.84 -10.51 37.87
CA GLY A 334 4.73 -10.00 36.84
C GLY A 334 4.50 -8.54 36.47
N GLU A 335 3.26 -8.04 36.53
CA GLU A 335 2.95 -6.67 36.14
C GLU A 335 3.19 -5.70 37.29
N ARG A 336 4.38 -5.11 37.26
CA ARG A 336 4.85 -4.17 38.28
C ARG A 336 4.99 -2.75 37.76
N TYR A 337 4.67 -2.50 36.49
CA TYR A 337 4.84 -1.18 35.83
C TYR A 337 3.69 -0.22 36.13
N VAL A 338 3.45 0.01 37.43
CA VAL A 338 2.46 0.97 37.93
C VAL A 338 3.14 1.82 39.01
N PRO A 339 3.22 3.16 38.85
CA PRO A 339 3.82 4.04 39.84
C PRO A 339 3.12 3.89 41.21
N GLY A 340 3.88 3.50 42.23
CA GLY A 340 3.37 3.23 43.59
C GLY A 340 3.25 1.74 43.93
N VAL A 341 3.15 0.85 42.93
CA VAL A 341 3.34 -0.61 43.11
C VAL A 341 4.84 -0.95 43.05
N SER A 342 5.57 -0.26 42.18
CA SER A 342 7.03 -0.28 42.09
C SER A 342 7.60 1.13 41.89
N GLN A 343 8.93 1.23 41.90
CA GLN A 343 9.67 2.48 41.65
C GLN A 343 9.85 2.73 40.14
N VAL A 344 8.74 2.93 39.43
CA VAL A 344 8.71 3.27 37.99
C VAL A 344 8.07 4.63 37.75
N THR A 345 8.50 5.32 36.69
CA THR A 345 7.93 6.59 36.26
C THR A 345 6.77 6.38 35.29
N LYS A 346 5.93 7.41 35.08
CA LYS A 346 4.90 7.37 34.01
C LYS A 346 5.52 7.14 32.62
N GLU A 347 6.75 7.63 32.40
CA GLU A 347 7.50 7.42 31.16
C GLU A 347 7.84 5.94 30.94
N ASP A 348 8.28 5.23 31.98
CA ASP A 348 8.61 3.79 31.89
C ASP A 348 7.37 2.95 31.53
N VAL A 349 6.19 3.33 32.04
CA VAL A 349 4.92 2.69 31.67
C VAL A 349 4.63 2.87 30.19
N THR A 350 4.74 4.10 29.67
CA THR A 350 4.54 4.37 28.24
C THR A 350 5.60 3.67 27.37
N MET A 351 6.86 3.63 27.80
CA MET A 351 7.93 2.89 27.12
C MET A 351 7.58 1.40 26.99
N ARG A 352 7.09 0.78 28.08
CA ARG A 352 6.65 -0.61 28.06
C ARG A 352 5.52 -0.84 27.07
N GLU A 353 4.50 0.02 27.03
CA GLU A 353 3.41 -0.08 26.04
C GLU A 353 3.94 -0.04 24.60
N VAL A 354 4.77 0.96 24.27
CA VAL A 354 5.28 1.14 22.91
C VAL A 354 6.18 -0.03 22.49
N ILE A 355 7.03 -0.54 23.40
CA ILE A 355 7.86 -1.73 23.13
C ILE A 355 6.97 -2.92 22.76
N HIS A 356 5.90 -3.16 23.51
CA HIS A 356 5.03 -4.32 23.26
C HIS A 356 4.18 -4.15 22.00
N LEU A 357 3.71 -2.93 21.69
CA LEU A 357 3.04 -2.68 20.40
C LEU A 357 3.97 -2.97 19.22
N LEU A 358 5.22 -2.47 19.26
CA LEU A 358 6.21 -2.69 18.20
C LEU A 358 6.78 -4.11 18.14
N CYS A 359 6.61 -4.91 19.20
CA CYS A 359 6.94 -6.33 19.20
C CYS A 359 5.91 -7.19 18.45
N ILE A 360 4.68 -6.68 18.23
CA ILE A 360 3.69 -7.31 17.36
C ILE A 360 4.16 -7.18 15.91
N GLU A 361 4.32 -5.95 15.44
CA GLU A 361 4.74 -5.61 14.08
C GLU A 361 5.30 -4.17 14.02
N PRO A 362 6.07 -3.81 12.96
CA PRO A 362 6.41 -2.42 12.69
C PRO A 362 5.15 -1.57 12.45
N MET A 363 5.02 -0.43 13.13
CA MET A 363 3.79 0.39 13.09
C MET A 363 4.07 1.82 12.65
N ALA A 364 3.12 2.44 11.94
CA ALA A 364 3.17 3.86 11.64
C ALA A 364 2.82 4.70 12.88
N HIS A 365 3.15 5.99 12.87
CA HIS A 365 2.92 6.89 14.01
C HIS A 365 1.46 6.89 14.46
N SER A 366 0.53 7.12 13.53
CA SER A 366 -0.91 7.12 13.80
C SER A 366 -1.42 5.81 14.41
N SER A 367 -0.85 4.68 14.01
CA SER A 367 -1.23 3.36 14.51
C SER A 367 -0.72 3.14 15.94
N LEU A 368 0.48 3.64 16.27
CA LEU A 368 0.99 3.63 17.63
C LEU A 368 0.14 4.49 18.55
N VAL A 369 -0.16 5.74 18.16
CA VAL A 369 -0.99 6.65 18.94
C VAL A 369 -2.35 6.03 19.25
N LYS A 370 -3.00 5.43 18.24
CA LYS A 370 -4.30 4.75 18.41
C LYS A 370 -4.23 3.54 19.35
N GLY A 371 -3.07 2.88 19.44
CA GLY A 371 -2.84 1.73 20.31
C GLY A 371 -2.55 2.08 21.78
N LEU A 372 -2.42 3.36 22.11
CA LEU A 372 -2.06 3.85 23.45
C LEU A 372 -3.25 4.54 24.14
N PRO A 373 -3.41 4.41 25.48
CA PRO A 373 -4.47 5.08 26.22
C PRO A 373 -4.29 6.60 26.24
N GLU A 374 -5.39 7.35 26.08
CA GLU A 374 -5.42 8.83 26.03
C GLU A 374 -5.10 9.46 27.39
N ASN A 375 -3.82 9.80 27.62
CA ASN A 375 -3.30 10.34 28.89
C ASN A 375 -2.69 11.74 28.71
N GLU A 376 -2.42 12.47 29.80
CA GLU A 376 -1.73 13.78 29.77
C GLU A 376 -0.38 13.74 29.02
N SER A 377 0.27 12.56 28.96
CA SER A 377 1.52 12.34 28.26
C SER A 377 1.39 12.19 26.73
N HIS A 378 0.18 12.02 26.18
CA HIS A 378 -0.05 11.89 24.73
C HIS A 378 0.39 13.15 23.96
N GLU A 379 0.20 14.34 24.55
CA GLU A 379 0.44 15.61 23.83
C GLU A 379 1.88 16.13 23.95
N THR A 380 2.67 15.70 24.95
CA THR A 380 4.00 16.31 25.22
C THR A 380 5.15 15.33 25.47
N GLY A 381 4.90 14.07 25.83
CA GLY A 381 5.94 13.10 26.21
C GLY A 381 6.14 11.93 25.25
N LEU A 382 5.15 11.63 24.40
CA LEU A 382 5.15 10.43 23.55
C LEU A 382 6.31 10.41 22.55
N GLU A 383 6.62 11.53 21.90
CA GLU A 383 7.72 11.61 20.92
C GLU A 383 9.09 11.31 21.54
N ALA A 384 9.32 11.77 22.77
CA ALA A 384 10.55 11.48 23.51
C ALA A 384 10.66 9.98 23.81
N VAL A 385 9.55 9.35 24.17
CA VAL A 385 9.46 7.91 24.41
C VAL A 385 9.71 7.11 23.13
N ILE A 386 9.01 7.43 22.03
CA ILE A 386 9.18 6.77 20.72
C ILE A 386 10.64 6.85 20.28
N THR A 387 11.26 8.02 20.41
CA THR A 387 12.67 8.22 20.08
C THR A 387 13.57 7.31 20.92
N LYS A 388 13.29 7.09 22.21
CA LYS A 388 14.08 6.21 23.10
C LYS A 388 13.91 4.72 22.81
N VAL A 389 12.73 4.27 22.36
CA VAL A 389 12.41 2.83 22.23
C VAL A 389 12.41 2.32 20.80
N ALA A 390 12.24 3.19 19.81
CA ALA A 390 12.06 2.82 18.42
C ALA A 390 13.12 3.45 17.50
N THR A 391 13.24 2.87 16.31
CA THR A 391 13.96 3.41 15.16
C THR A 391 12.97 3.65 14.04
N PHE A 392 12.95 4.87 13.51
CA PHE A 392 12.09 5.23 12.38
C PHE A 392 12.71 4.73 11.07
N LYS A 393 11.98 3.88 10.34
CA LYS A 393 12.25 3.52 8.96
C LYS A 393 11.49 4.44 8.04
N LYS A 394 12.23 5.21 7.24
CA LYS A 394 11.66 6.13 6.26
C LYS A 394 10.72 5.39 5.31
N PRO A 395 9.59 6.01 4.92
CA PRO A 395 8.71 5.45 3.91
C PRO A 395 9.46 5.15 2.61
N GLY A 396 9.18 4.01 2.00
CA GLY A 396 9.46 3.83 0.57
C GLY A 396 8.51 4.69 -0.28
N VAL A 397 8.73 4.73 -1.59
CA VAL A 397 7.98 5.58 -2.55
C VAL A 397 6.44 5.42 -2.48
N SER A 398 5.94 4.27 -2.04
CA SER A 398 4.50 3.98 -1.88
C SER A 398 4.06 3.64 -0.44
N GLY A 399 4.98 3.65 0.53
CA GLY A 399 4.70 3.27 1.92
C GLY A 399 4.62 4.50 2.83
N HIS A 400 4.20 4.28 4.08
CA HIS A 400 4.28 5.26 5.15
C HIS A 400 5.49 4.96 6.03
N GLY A 401 5.94 5.95 6.82
CA GLY A 401 7.04 5.75 7.76
C GLY A 401 6.64 4.74 8.83
N LEU A 402 7.52 3.79 9.14
CA LEU A 402 7.27 2.75 10.12
C LEU A 402 8.29 2.80 11.25
N TYR A 403 7.83 2.67 12.48
CA TYR A 403 8.67 2.50 13.65
C TYR A 403 8.93 1.02 13.90
N GLU A 404 10.17 0.69 14.22
CA GLU A 404 10.58 -0.64 14.68
C GLU A 404 11.24 -0.53 16.05
N VAL A 405 11.00 -1.52 16.92
CA VAL A 405 11.64 -1.55 18.25
C VAL A 405 13.16 -1.67 18.14
N ARG A 406 13.88 -0.87 18.94
CA ARG A 406 15.33 -0.93 19.08
C ARG A 406 15.77 -2.31 19.59
N LYS A 407 16.86 -2.84 19.04
CA LYS A 407 17.34 -4.20 19.37
C LYS A 407 17.69 -4.33 20.85
N GLU A 408 18.21 -3.27 21.47
CA GLU A 408 18.60 -3.24 22.88
C GLU A 408 17.40 -3.40 23.82
N ARG A 409 16.20 -2.97 23.39
CA ARG A 409 14.97 -3.01 24.19
C ARG A 409 14.21 -4.33 24.09
N LEU A 410 14.60 -5.23 23.19
CA LEU A 410 13.94 -6.53 23.01
C LEU A 410 14.07 -7.46 24.23
N VAL A 411 15.04 -7.22 25.11
CA VAL A 411 15.19 -7.95 26.36
C VAL A 411 14.03 -7.70 27.34
N GLU A 412 13.28 -6.61 27.14
CA GLU A 412 12.13 -6.21 27.97
C GLU A 412 10.81 -6.85 27.52
N PHE A 413 10.81 -7.56 26.38
CA PHE A 413 9.62 -8.22 25.84
C PHE A 413 9.06 -9.26 26.82
N ASN A 414 7.79 -9.08 27.22
CA ASN A 414 7.02 -10.04 27.98
C ASN A 414 6.09 -10.83 27.04
N PRO A 415 6.25 -12.16 26.91
CA PRO A 415 5.35 -12.98 26.10
C PRO A 415 3.90 -12.89 26.56
N PHE A 416 3.68 -12.76 27.87
CA PHE A 416 2.37 -12.67 28.51
C PHE A 416 2.03 -11.23 28.91
N PHE A 417 2.38 -10.27 28.07
CA PHE A 417 2.02 -8.87 28.31
C PHE A 417 0.49 -8.73 28.38
N TYR A 418 0.02 -8.24 29.52
CA TYR A 418 -1.39 -8.39 29.90
C TYR A 418 -2.38 -7.57 29.05
N HIS A 419 -1.89 -6.58 28.32
CA HIS A 419 -2.67 -5.75 27.39
C HIS A 419 -2.77 -6.32 25.97
N TYR A 420 -2.14 -7.45 25.67
CA TYR A 420 -2.36 -8.12 24.40
C TYR A 420 -3.73 -8.78 24.35
N SER A 421 -4.46 -8.52 23.26
CA SER A 421 -5.56 -9.40 22.87
C SER A 421 -5.03 -10.78 22.47
N ARG A 422 -5.90 -11.79 22.46
CA ARG A 422 -5.54 -13.15 22.05
C ARG A 422 -4.86 -13.21 20.67
N SER A 423 -5.32 -12.39 19.71
CA SER A 423 -4.73 -12.34 18.38
C SER A 423 -3.37 -11.64 18.37
N GLN A 424 -3.21 -10.57 19.17
CA GLN A 424 -1.94 -9.85 19.32
C GLN A 424 -0.87 -10.72 20.00
N HIS A 425 -1.25 -11.47 21.04
CA HIS A 425 -0.34 -12.40 21.73
C HIS A 425 0.25 -13.42 20.76
N SER A 426 -0.59 -14.11 19.96
CA SER A 426 -0.12 -15.08 18.97
C SER A 426 0.80 -14.45 17.91
N LYS A 427 0.45 -13.24 17.42
CA LYS A 427 1.26 -12.51 16.44
C LYS A 427 2.62 -12.10 17.00
N ALA A 428 2.65 -11.54 18.21
CA ALA A 428 3.88 -11.11 18.87
C ALA A 428 4.80 -12.32 19.16
N GLU A 429 4.25 -13.41 19.68
CA GLU A 429 4.98 -14.65 19.92
C GLU A 429 5.62 -15.21 18.64
N GLU A 430 4.86 -15.29 17.55
CA GLU A 430 5.35 -15.78 16.26
C GLU A 430 6.44 -14.85 15.69
N SER A 431 6.24 -13.53 15.75
CA SER A 431 7.19 -12.52 15.31
C SER A 431 8.54 -12.64 16.03
N GLN A 432 8.51 -12.81 17.35
CA GLN A 432 9.73 -12.95 18.16
C GLN A 432 10.43 -14.30 17.94
N LYS A 433 9.68 -15.41 17.81
CA LYS A 433 10.26 -16.73 17.48
C LYS A 433 10.93 -16.73 16.10
N LYS A 434 10.30 -16.12 15.09
CA LYS A 434 10.87 -15.97 13.74
C LYS A 434 12.19 -15.19 13.77
N ARG A 435 12.21 -14.06 14.50
CA ARG A 435 13.41 -13.22 14.66
C ARG A 435 14.57 -13.98 15.33
N ARG A 436 14.33 -14.64 16.46
CA ARG A 436 15.35 -15.44 17.17
C ARG A 436 15.93 -16.56 16.29
N THR A 437 15.08 -17.19 15.47
CA THR A 437 15.52 -18.20 14.50
C THR A 437 16.46 -17.63 13.44
N GLN A 438 16.20 -16.41 12.95
CA GLN A 438 17.07 -15.74 11.97
C GLN A 438 18.43 -15.35 12.58
N GLU A 439 18.47 -15.04 13.88
CA GLU A 439 19.68 -14.67 14.60
C GLU A 439 20.50 -15.86 15.11
N SER A 440 20.13 -17.10 14.76
CA SER A 440 20.71 -18.35 15.28
C SER A 440 20.65 -18.48 16.81
N ASN A 441 19.67 -17.82 17.45
CA ASN A 441 19.40 -17.90 18.88
C ASN A 441 18.40 -19.02 19.19
N ASP A 442 18.32 -19.45 20.47
CA ASP A 442 17.28 -20.37 20.93
C ASP A 442 15.88 -19.76 20.78
N LYS A 443 14.86 -20.62 20.66
CA LYS A 443 13.45 -20.18 20.53
C LYS A 443 12.80 -19.87 21.87
N ALA A 444 13.55 -19.91 22.98
CA ALA A 444 13.00 -19.69 24.31
C ALA A 444 12.60 -18.23 24.50
N LEU A 445 11.30 -18.01 24.73
CA LEU A 445 10.75 -16.72 25.13
C LEU A 445 10.78 -16.63 26.66
N ARG A 446 11.89 -16.11 27.17
CA ARG A 446 12.19 -16.07 28.61
C ARG A 446 11.41 -14.93 29.29
N PRO A 447 10.98 -15.08 30.57
CA PRO A 447 10.41 -13.98 31.32
C PRO A 447 11.40 -12.82 31.45
N PRO A 448 10.99 -11.56 31.23
CA PRO A 448 11.83 -10.41 31.50
C PRO A 448 12.02 -10.20 33.01
N VAL A 449 13.09 -9.52 33.41
CA VAL A 449 13.31 -9.14 34.82
C VAL A 449 12.32 -8.04 35.19
N PRO A 450 11.39 -8.26 36.13
CA PRO A 450 10.42 -7.25 36.51
C PRO A 450 11.05 -6.24 37.51
N PRO A 451 10.55 -4.99 37.57
CA PRO A 451 10.97 -4.01 38.58
C PRO A 451 10.80 -4.53 40.03
N ALA A 452 11.56 -4.01 40.98
CA ALA A 452 11.35 -4.37 42.39
C ALA A 452 10.01 -3.79 42.90
N PHE A 453 9.23 -4.60 43.64
CA PHE A 453 8.05 -4.09 44.33
C PHE A 453 8.44 -3.04 45.38
N CYS A 454 7.57 -2.07 45.61
CA CYS A 454 7.70 -1.23 46.79
C CYS A 454 7.42 -2.05 48.08
N PRO A 455 7.84 -1.58 49.27
CA PRO A 455 7.70 -2.35 50.51
C PRO A 455 6.27 -2.85 50.78
N ALA A 456 5.25 -2.04 50.46
CA ALA A 456 3.85 -2.37 50.66
C ALA A 456 3.35 -3.57 49.81
N PHE A 457 4.00 -3.88 48.69
CA PHE A 457 3.64 -4.96 47.77
C PHE A 457 4.67 -6.12 47.73
N SER A 458 5.77 -5.99 48.48
CA SER A 458 6.90 -6.94 48.49
C SER A 458 6.49 -8.39 48.80
N SER A 459 5.45 -8.61 49.59
CA SER A 459 4.93 -9.93 49.97
C SER A 459 4.31 -10.71 48.82
N ILE A 460 3.91 -10.07 47.71
CA ILE A 460 3.30 -10.73 46.55
C ILE A 460 4.21 -11.83 45.98
N VAL A 461 5.53 -11.65 46.04
CA VAL A 461 6.49 -12.66 45.56
C VAL A 461 6.29 -14.01 46.25
N ARG A 462 5.79 -14.04 47.50
CA ARG A 462 5.49 -15.28 48.24
C ARG A 462 4.44 -16.15 47.57
N LEU A 463 3.60 -15.60 46.69
CA LEU A 463 2.68 -16.38 45.85
C LEU A 463 3.41 -17.38 44.95
N LEU A 464 4.68 -17.12 44.57
CA LEU A 464 5.48 -18.00 43.74
C LEU A 464 6.10 -19.18 44.51
N CYS A 465 6.15 -19.12 45.85
CA CYS A 465 6.81 -20.15 46.67
C CYS A 465 5.91 -20.75 47.77
N CYS A 466 4.61 -20.45 47.79
CA CYS A 466 3.65 -21.02 48.75
C CYS A 466 3.30 -22.48 48.45
N ASP A 467 2.69 -23.20 49.39
CA ASP A 467 2.46 -24.64 49.24
C ASP A 467 1.43 -24.94 48.13
N ILE A 468 0.44 -24.05 47.98
CA ILE A 468 -0.62 -24.17 46.98
C ILE A 468 -0.07 -24.00 45.56
N ILE A 469 0.82 -23.04 45.28
CA ILE A 469 1.39 -22.89 43.93
C ILE A 469 2.28 -24.07 43.55
N ILE A 470 3.08 -24.58 44.50
CA ILE A 470 3.92 -25.76 44.26
C ILE A 470 3.03 -26.97 43.97
N HIS A 471 1.90 -27.10 44.68
CA HIS A 471 0.90 -28.12 44.38
C HIS A 471 0.31 -27.98 42.97
N ILE A 472 -0.12 -26.76 42.58
CA ILE A 472 -0.70 -26.47 41.25
C ILE A 472 0.31 -26.80 40.15
N LEU A 473 1.52 -26.26 40.21
CA LEU A 473 2.58 -26.47 39.22
C LEU A 473 2.92 -27.97 39.09
N ARG A 474 3.05 -28.67 40.23
CA ARG A 474 3.28 -30.12 40.22
C ARG A 474 2.15 -30.89 39.54
N ARG A 475 0.88 -30.56 39.81
CA ARG A 475 -0.28 -31.25 39.18
C ARG A 475 -0.33 -30.99 37.68
N VAL A 476 -0.10 -29.76 37.23
CA VAL A 476 -0.07 -29.40 35.80
C VAL A 476 1.05 -30.16 35.08
N LEU A 477 2.28 -30.14 35.60
CA LEU A 477 3.40 -30.84 34.99
C LEU A 477 3.25 -32.37 35.08
N GLN A 478 2.64 -32.89 36.14
CA GLN A 478 2.38 -34.33 36.25
C GLN A 478 1.45 -34.83 35.14
N ARG A 479 0.38 -34.08 34.84
CA ARG A 479 -0.56 -34.43 33.76
C ARG A 479 0.10 -34.46 32.38
N ALA A 480 1.00 -33.52 32.11
CA ALA A 480 1.80 -33.53 30.88
C ALA A 480 2.83 -34.67 30.85
N ALA A 481 3.50 -34.96 31.97
CA ALA A 481 4.48 -36.05 32.05
C ALA A 481 3.86 -37.46 31.91
N GLU A 482 2.56 -37.61 32.18
CA GLU A 482 1.80 -38.85 31.97
C GLU A 482 1.31 -39.00 30.50
N ASP A 483 1.59 -38.01 29.63
CA ASP A 483 1.28 -37.95 28.18
C ASP A 483 -0.19 -38.29 27.82
N ARG A 484 -1.12 -37.89 28.68
CA ARG A 484 -2.57 -37.99 28.40
C ARG A 484 -3.05 -36.71 27.73
N ALA A 485 -3.12 -36.70 26.41
CA ALA A 485 -3.44 -35.52 25.59
C ALA A 485 -4.73 -34.76 25.99
N THR A 486 -5.70 -35.41 26.66
CA THR A 486 -6.95 -34.77 27.10
C THR A 486 -6.84 -33.99 28.42
N HIS A 487 -5.75 -34.14 29.17
CA HIS A 487 -5.62 -33.61 30.55
C HIS A 487 -4.71 -32.38 30.66
N TRP A 488 -4.18 -31.89 29.54
CA TRP A 488 -3.30 -30.73 29.50
C TRP A 488 -3.34 -30.08 28.11
N THR A 489 -2.91 -28.82 28.02
CA THR A 489 -2.72 -28.10 26.77
C THR A 489 -1.35 -27.44 26.75
N GLU A 490 -0.82 -27.15 25.55
CA GLU A 490 0.49 -26.50 25.42
C GLU A 490 0.54 -25.15 26.15
N ALA A 491 -0.54 -24.35 26.08
CA ALA A 491 -0.65 -23.07 26.75
C ALA A 491 -0.55 -23.21 28.29
N MET A 492 -1.12 -24.26 28.89
CA MET A 492 -0.97 -24.53 30.33
C MET A 492 0.50 -24.73 30.71
N ILE A 493 1.24 -25.49 29.89
CA ILE A 493 2.65 -25.80 30.14
C ILE A 493 3.51 -24.56 29.93
N GLN A 494 3.24 -23.77 28.88
CA GLN A 494 3.96 -22.51 28.64
C GLN A 494 3.78 -21.52 29.80
N ARG A 495 2.54 -21.33 30.29
CA ARG A 495 2.24 -20.46 31.44
C ARG A 495 2.86 -20.99 32.74
N ALA A 496 2.85 -22.31 32.96
CA ALA A 496 3.51 -22.92 34.12
C ALA A 496 5.04 -22.77 34.08
N LEU A 497 5.67 -22.97 32.92
CA LEU A 497 7.11 -22.77 32.73
C LEU A 497 7.51 -21.31 32.94
N HIS A 498 6.67 -20.37 32.52
CA HIS A 498 6.88 -18.93 32.76
C HIS A 498 6.85 -18.57 34.24
N LEU A 499 5.87 -19.06 35.00
CA LEU A 499 5.79 -18.87 36.46
C LEU A 499 7.01 -19.45 37.18
N ILE A 500 7.45 -20.66 36.80
CA ILE A 500 8.66 -21.29 37.35
C ILE A 500 9.89 -20.43 37.02
N GLY A 501 9.99 -19.94 35.78
CA GLY A 501 11.05 -19.04 35.33
C GLY A 501 11.09 -17.74 36.14
N GLN A 502 9.93 -17.10 36.34
CA GLN A 502 9.81 -15.89 37.17
C GLN A 502 10.23 -16.16 38.62
N ALA A 503 9.83 -17.29 39.21
CA ALA A 503 10.22 -17.67 40.56
C ALA A 503 11.75 -17.86 40.71
N LEU A 504 12.39 -18.48 39.71
CA LEU A 504 13.85 -18.66 39.72
C LEU A 504 14.61 -17.35 39.49
N ILE A 505 14.09 -16.45 38.66
CA ILE A 505 14.66 -15.11 38.48
C ILE A 505 14.57 -14.32 39.79
N GLU A 506 13.42 -14.35 40.46
CA GLU A 506 13.20 -13.68 41.75
C GLU A 506 14.15 -14.22 42.83
N GLU A 507 14.30 -15.55 42.97
CA GLU A 507 15.25 -16.14 43.92
C GLU A 507 16.70 -15.79 43.57
N LYS A 508 17.05 -15.79 42.28
CA LYS A 508 18.38 -15.42 41.81
C LYS A 508 18.73 -13.98 42.23
N ILE A 509 17.84 -13.02 41.95
CA ILE A 509 18.07 -11.60 42.26
C ILE A 509 18.25 -11.42 43.77
N GLN A 510 17.39 -12.02 44.60
CA GLN A 510 17.50 -11.92 46.05
C GLN A 510 18.80 -12.51 46.59
N LEU A 511 19.29 -13.62 46.00
CA LEU A 511 20.59 -14.23 46.36
C LEU A 511 21.80 -13.44 45.86
N GLU A 512 21.65 -12.63 44.81
CA GLU A 512 22.70 -11.73 44.31
C GLU A 512 22.78 -10.44 45.15
N ASP A 513 21.64 -9.93 45.64
CA ASP A 513 21.54 -8.67 46.37
C ASP A 513 21.77 -8.80 47.89
N SER A 514 21.47 -9.97 48.47
CA SER A 514 21.51 -10.20 49.92
C SER A 514 22.31 -11.45 50.31
N THR A 515 22.68 -11.57 51.58
CA THR A 515 23.37 -12.79 52.06
C THR A 515 22.42 -14.01 52.05
N VAL A 516 22.97 -15.21 51.84
CA VAL A 516 22.17 -16.45 51.76
C VAL A 516 21.32 -16.67 53.01
N GLU A 517 21.81 -16.24 54.19
CA GLU A 517 21.09 -16.35 55.46
C GLU A 517 19.87 -15.42 55.54
N GLU A 518 19.86 -14.28 54.82
CA GLU A 518 18.76 -13.30 54.79
C GLU A 518 17.65 -13.66 53.79
N VAL A 519 17.99 -14.47 52.77
CA VAL A 519 17.05 -14.85 51.71
C VAL A 519 16.10 -15.97 52.17
N THR A 520 14.93 -15.54 52.64
CA THR A 520 13.83 -16.43 53.05
C THR A 520 13.05 -17.04 51.89
N PHE A 521 13.19 -16.50 50.67
CA PHE A 521 12.53 -17.02 49.48
C PHE A 521 13.24 -18.28 48.96
N ASP A 522 12.56 -19.44 49.03
CA ASP A 522 13.17 -20.77 48.84
C ASP A 522 12.45 -21.64 47.81
N PHE A 523 11.96 -21.02 46.72
CA PHE A 523 11.24 -21.73 45.66
C PHE A 523 12.02 -22.95 45.15
N SER A 524 13.31 -22.79 44.85
CA SER A 524 14.18 -23.85 44.33
C SER A 524 14.25 -25.07 45.26
N LEU A 525 14.29 -24.85 46.57
CA LEU A 525 14.31 -25.91 47.59
C LEU A 525 12.96 -26.63 47.67
N LYS A 526 11.85 -25.88 47.73
CA LYS A 526 10.49 -26.46 47.76
C LYS A 526 10.15 -27.23 46.50
N ALA A 527 10.56 -26.72 45.34
CA ALA A 527 10.34 -27.35 44.04
C ALA A 527 11.13 -28.65 43.84
N ARG A 528 12.19 -28.90 44.65
CA ARG A 528 12.98 -30.14 44.68
C ARG A 528 12.50 -31.16 45.73
N LYS A 529 11.70 -30.76 46.72
CA LYS A 529 11.16 -31.66 47.76
C LYS A 529 10.13 -32.66 47.16
N HIS A 530 10.11 -33.90 47.68
CA HIS A 530 9.26 -35.05 47.32
C HIS A 530 9.69 -35.93 46.12
N GLY A 531 9.30 -37.22 46.13
CA GLY A 531 9.60 -38.19 45.06
C GLY A 531 8.92 -37.95 43.71
N LYS A 532 7.99 -36.99 43.62
CA LYS A 532 7.40 -36.43 42.38
C LYS A 532 7.51 -34.90 42.40
N SER A 533 8.73 -34.39 42.56
CA SER A 533 9.00 -32.96 42.65
C SER A 533 8.81 -32.24 41.31
N VAL A 534 8.61 -30.92 41.33
CA VAL A 534 8.48 -30.07 40.12
C VAL A 534 9.72 -30.24 39.24
N PHE A 535 10.91 -30.24 39.83
CA PHE A 535 12.17 -30.43 39.12
C PHE A 535 12.27 -31.79 38.39
N LEU A 536 11.84 -32.87 39.04
CA LEU A 536 11.85 -34.21 38.45
C LEU A 536 10.86 -34.31 37.28
N LEU A 537 9.69 -33.68 37.40
CA LEU A 537 8.68 -33.64 36.34
C LEU A 537 9.15 -32.83 35.13
N LEU A 538 9.83 -31.70 35.33
CA LEU A 538 10.46 -30.93 34.24
C LEU A 538 11.48 -31.77 33.47
N SER A 539 12.28 -32.56 34.19
CA SER A 539 13.28 -33.46 33.59
C SER A 539 12.63 -34.56 32.74
N LYS A 540 11.44 -35.06 33.14
CA LYS A 540 10.65 -36.02 32.35
C LYS A 540 10.00 -35.38 31.13
N ILE A 541 9.43 -34.18 31.28
CA ILE A 541 8.77 -33.44 30.19
C ILE A 541 9.76 -33.12 29.06
N LYS A 542 11.04 -32.88 29.39
CA LYS A 542 12.11 -32.66 28.38
C LYS A 542 12.20 -33.76 27.31
N SER A 543 11.78 -34.99 27.63
CA SER A 543 11.80 -36.13 26.71
C SER A 543 10.46 -36.44 26.03
N VAL A 544 9.41 -35.65 26.26
CA VAL A 544 8.07 -35.89 25.71
C VAL A 544 7.96 -35.31 24.29
N PRO A 545 7.67 -36.12 23.24
CA PRO A 545 7.62 -35.66 21.85
C PRO A 545 6.55 -34.58 21.58
N SER A 546 5.40 -34.65 22.26
CA SER A 546 4.29 -33.71 22.12
C SER A 546 4.61 -32.29 22.62
N LEU A 547 5.75 -32.09 23.28
CA LEU A 547 6.21 -30.81 23.85
C LEU A 547 7.53 -30.30 23.23
N GLU A 548 7.90 -30.74 22.03
CA GLU A 548 9.14 -30.35 21.35
C GLU A 548 9.24 -28.82 21.15
N ALA A 549 8.10 -28.13 20.95
CA ALA A 549 8.05 -26.67 20.83
C ALA A 549 8.53 -25.91 22.08
N GLN A 550 8.45 -26.53 23.27
CA GLN A 550 8.81 -25.94 24.56
C GLN A 550 10.18 -26.39 25.08
N LYS A 551 10.91 -27.20 24.33
CA LYS A 551 12.17 -27.81 24.74
C LYS A 551 13.26 -26.82 25.15
N ASP A 552 13.40 -25.73 24.39
CA ASP A 552 14.38 -24.68 24.69
C ASP A 552 14.05 -23.98 26.02
N MET A 553 12.75 -23.74 26.28
CA MET A 553 12.28 -23.14 27.52
C MET A 553 12.49 -24.07 28.72
N VAL A 554 12.18 -25.36 28.58
CA VAL A 554 12.45 -26.38 29.63
C VAL A 554 13.95 -26.48 29.92
N LYS A 555 14.80 -26.44 28.88
CA LYS A 555 16.26 -26.45 29.05
C LYS A 555 16.74 -25.22 29.82
N TRP A 556 16.22 -24.04 29.48
CA TRP A 556 16.57 -22.79 30.19
C TRP A 556 16.13 -22.81 31.66
N VAL A 557 14.91 -23.27 31.95
CA VAL A 557 14.41 -23.41 33.34
C VAL A 557 15.29 -24.35 34.15
N LEU A 558 15.68 -25.51 33.60
CA LEU A 558 16.58 -26.45 34.27
C LEU A 558 17.97 -25.85 34.51
N GLN A 559 18.49 -25.04 33.59
CA GLN A 559 19.75 -24.30 33.78
C GLN A 559 19.62 -23.27 34.90
N MET A 560 18.52 -22.52 34.97
CA MET A 560 18.25 -21.57 36.04
C MET A 560 18.17 -22.23 37.42
N PHE A 561 17.60 -23.44 37.51
CA PHE A 561 17.63 -24.24 38.74
C PHE A 561 19.04 -24.56 39.21
N GLU A 562 20.00 -24.77 38.31
CA GLU A 562 21.40 -25.01 38.66
C GLU A 562 22.14 -23.72 39.00
N ILE A 563 21.85 -22.61 38.33
CA ILE A 563 22.41 -21.29 38.67
C ILE A 563 22.02 -20.91 40.11
N VAL A 564 20.73 -20.98 40.44
CA VAL A 564 20.22 -20.66 41.78
C VAL A 564 20.81 -21.60 42.83
N LYS A 565 20.98 -22.88 42.51
CA LYS A 565 21.64 -23.85 43.38
C LYS A 565 23.09 -23.44 43.70
N CYS A 566 23.88 -23.07 42.69
CA CYS A 566 25.26 -22.64 42.88
C CYS A 566 25.36 -21.40 43.77
N LEU A 567 24.48 -20.41 43.56
CA LEU A 567 24.41 -19.20 44.39
C LEU A 567 24.10 -19.52 45.86
N ARG A 568 23.14 -20.42 46.10
CA ARG A 568 22.72 -20.81 47.46
C ARG A 568 23.77 -21.66 48.18
N GLU A 569 24.55 -22.47 47.46
CA GLU A 569 25.60 -23.34 48.01
C GLU A 569 26.98 -22.65 48.10
N LYS A 570 27.12 -21.39 47.66
CA LYS A 570 28.40 -20.65 47.55
C LYS A 570 29.48 -21.45 46.77
N SER A 571 29.06 -22.30 45.84
CA SER A 571 29.94 -23.13 45.01
C SER A 571 30.15 -22.49 43.64
N SER A 572 31.40 -22.35 43.20
CA SER A 572 31.69 -22.02 41.80
C SER A 572 31.14 -23.13 40.91
N PRO A 573 30.49 -22.83 39.77
CA PRO A 573 29.83 -23.84 38.95
C PRO A 573 30.83 -24.94 38.56
N THR A 574 30.69 -26.12 39.15
CA THR A 574 31.58 -27.25 38.91
C THR A 574 31.49 -27.62 37.45
N ALA A 575 32.63 -27.49 36.77
CA ALA A 575 32.79 -27.76 35.35
C ALA A 575 32.31 -29.16 34.97
N SER A 576 31.17 -29.21 34.29
CA SER A 576 30.95 -30.12 33.16
C SER A 576 30.69 -29.28 31.91
N MET A 577 31.60 -28.34 31.64
CA MET A 577 31.73 -27.70 30.34
C MET A 577 33.14 -27.97 29.84
N SER A 578 33.26 -28.96 28.96
CA SER A 578 34.37 -29.05 28.02
C SER A 578 34.24 -27.89 27.03
N VAL A 579 34.90 -26.77 27.34
CA VAL A 579 35.29 -25.79 26.34
C VAL A 579 36.69 -26.19 25.89
N GLU A 580 36.79 -26.83 24.73
CA GLU A 580 38.04 -26.82 23.97
C GLU A 580 38.28 -25.39 23.48
N ALA A 581 39.10 -24.65 24.22
CA ALA A 581 39.80 -23.49 23.73
C ALA A 581 41.30 -23.71 23.98
N THR A 582 41.99 -24.22 22.96
CA THR A 582 43.41 -23.98 22.66
C THR A 582 43.39 -23.21 21.33
N LYS A 583 43.90 -21.99 21.17
CA LYS A 583 45.25 -21.48 21.41
C LYS A 583 45.31 -19.93 21.35
N PRO A 584 46.45 -19.32 21.75
CA PRO A 584 46.63 -17.88 21.98
C PRO A 584 46.96 -17.07 20.70
N GLU A 585 47.06 -15.75 20.89
CA GLU A 585 47.22 -14.67 19.92
C GLU A 585 48.49 -14.76 19.03
N GLU A 586 48.31 -14.62 17.71
CA GLU A 586 49.28 -14.03 16.78
C GLU A 586 48.57 -13.55 15.49
N SER A 587 48.70 -12.24 15.19
CA SER A 587 48.35 -11.49 13.98
C SER A 587 46.86 -11.35 13.55
N ALA A 588 46.40 -10.09 13.52
CA ALA A 588 45.02 -9.66 13.31
C ALA A 588 44.55 -9.59 11.83
N GLN A 589 45.23 -10.23 10.87
CA GLN A 589 44.86 -10.12 9.45
C GLN A 589 44.37 -11.43 8.79
N ASP A 590 44.72 -12.61 9.32
CA ASP A 590 44.33 -13.89 8.71
C ASP A 590 43.01 -14.48 9.24
N LYS A 591 42.53 -14.07 10.43
CA LYS A 591 41.23 -14.50 10.99
C LYS A 591 40.02 -13.88 10.29
N GLU A 592 40.12 -12.64 9.80
CA GLU A 592 39.03 -11.97 9.05
C GLU A 592 38.83 -12.61 7.66
N LYS A 593 39.91 -13.10 7.06
CA LYS A 593 39.89 -13.75 5.73
C LYS A 593 39.31 -15.17 5.77
N ALA A 594 39.54 -15.90 6.86
CA ALA A 594 38.97 -17.24 7.06
C ALA A 594 37.46 -17.22 7.39
N GLU A 595 36.98 -16.23 8.15
CA GLU A 595 35.55 -16.13 8.52
C GLU A 595 34.66 -15.64 7.37
N ARG A 596 35.16 -14.73 6.50
CA ARG A 596 34.50 -14.37 5.25
C ARG A 596 34.42 -15.56 4.28
N LYS A 597 35.46 -16.39 4.19
CA LYS A 597 35.48 -17.59 3.34
C LYS A 597 34.46 -18.64 3.80
N ARG A 598 34.27 -18.81 5.12
CA ARG A 598 33.27 -19.73 5.70
C ARG A 598 31.82 -19.23 5.54
N LYS A 599 31.57 -17.93 5.67
CA LYS A 599 30.26 -17.30 5.36
C LYS A 599 29.91 -17.38 3.86
N ALA A 600 30.91 -17.28 2.98
CA ALA A 600 30.71 -17.47 1.55
C ALA A 600 30.43 -18.93 1.18
N GLU A 601 31.12 -19.91 1.78
CA GLU A 601 30.89 -21.34 1.55
C GLU A 601 29.52 -21.80 2.11
N ALA A 602 29.07 -21.29 3.26
CA ALA A 602 27.74 -21.59 3.82
C ALA A 602 26.60 -20.97 2.99
N ALA A 603 26.78 -19.74 2.46
CA ALA A 603 25.83 -19.12 1.55
C ALA A 603 25.82 -19.81 0.16
N LYS A 604 26.93 -20.43 -0.26
CA LYS A 604 27.01 -21.26 -1.47
C LYS A 604 26.31 -22.61 -1.24
N LEU A 605 26.48 -23.23 -0.07
CA LEU A 605 25.82 -24.50 0.27
C LEU A 605 24.30 -24.33 0.47
N HIS A 606 23.84 -23.22 1.05
CA HIS A 606 22.41 -22.90 1.20
C HIS A 606 21.75 -22.61 -0.16
N ARG A 607 22.44 -21.87 -1.05
CA ARG A 607 21.98 -21.67 -2.43
C ARG A 607 22.02 -22.97 -3.24
N GLN A 608 23.02 -23.84 -3.06
CA GLN A 608 23.06 -25.17 -3.67
C GLN A 608 21.96 -26.09 -3.15
N LYS A 609 21.58 -26.02 -1.87
CA LYS A 609 20.47 -26.81 -1.32
C LYS A 609 19.12 -26.33 -1.83
N ILE A 610 18.87 -25.02 -1.92
CA ILE A 610 17.63 -24.48 -2.50
C ILE A 610 17.56 -24.79 -4.00
N MET A 611 18.66 -24.67 -4.74
CA MET A 611 18.70 -25.08 -6.14
C MET A 611 18.55 -26.59 -6.33
N ALA A 612 19.14 -27.43 -5.47
CA ALA A 612 18.96 -28.88 -5.52
C ALA A 612 17.54 -29.31 -5.14
N GLN A 613 16.87 -28.59 -4.23
CA GLN A 613 15.50 -28.86 -3.83
C GLN A 613 14.51 -28.43 -4.92
N MET A 614 14.73 -27.26 -5.56
CA MET A 614 13.95 -26.86 -6.72
C MET A 614 14.22 -27.77 -7.93
N SER A 615 15.48 -28.16 -8.17
CA SER A 615 15.86 -29.07 -9.26
C SER A 615 15.32 -30.49 -9.07
N ALA A 616 15.29 -31.03 -7.85
CA ALA A 616 14.69 -32.33 -7.57
C ALA A 616 13.15 -32.30 -7.67
N MET A 617 12.51 -31.18 -7.27
CA MET A 617 11.07 -30.98 -7.43
C MET A 617 10.70 -30.83 -8.91
N GLN A 618 11.56 -30.18 -9.71
CA GLN A 618 11.44 -30.10 -11.16
C GLN A 618 11.71 -31.45 -11.84
N LYS A 619 12.71 -32.23 -11.41
CA LYS A 619 13.03 -33.56 -11.97
C LYS A 619 11.93 -34.57 -11.70
N ASN A 620 11.38 -34.58 -10.48
CA ASN A 620 10.23 -35.43 -10.14
C ASN A 620 8.96 -35.00 -10.89
N PHE A 621 8.80 -33.70 -11.18
CA PHE A 621 7.71 -33.18 -12.03
C PHE A 621 7.90 -33.55 -13.51
N ILE A 622 9.14 -33.58 -14.01
CA ILE A 622 9.47 -33.99 -15.39
C ILE A 622 9.35 -35.51 -15.55
N GLU A 623 9.79 -36.32 -14.57
CA GLU A 623 9.65 -37.79 -14.61
C GLU A 623 8.19 -38.26 -14.49
N SER A 624 7.34 -37.54 -13.76
CA SER A 624 5.90 -37.81 -13.69
C SER A 624 5.14 -37.37 -14.95
N ASN A 625 5.75 -36.56 -15.81
CA ASN A 625 5.20 -36.08 -17.08
C ASN A 625 6.07 -36.47 -18.28
N LYS A 626 6.81 -37.58 -18.18
CA LYS A 626 7.89 -37.96 -19.11
C LYS A 626 7.45 -38.13 -20.58
N MET A 627 6.19 -38.54 -20.81
CA MET A 627 5.62 -38.69 -22.15
C MET A 627 5.27 -37.35 -22.85
N LEU A 628 5.28 -36.23 -22.12
CA LEU A 628 5.04 -34.88 -22.66
C LEU A 628 6.33 -34.17 -23.09
N TYR A 629 7.50 -34.61 -22.60
CA TYR A 629 8.79 -33.96 -22.85
C TYR A 629 9.64 -34.62 -23.95
N ASP A 630 9.34 -35.86 -24.36
CA ASP A 630 10.12 -36.58 -25.38
C ASP A 630 9.87 -36.09 -26.83
N ASN A 631 8.91 -35.16 -27.07
CA ASN A 631 8.53 -34.72 -28.43
C ASN A 631 8.77 -33.23 -28.74
N MET A 632 9.50 -32.48 -27.90
CA MET A 632 9.83 -31.08 -28.20
C MET A 632 11.29 -30.92 -28.65
N PRO A 633 11.56 -30.34 -29.84
CA PRO A 633 12.92 -30.09 -30.31
C PRO A 633 13.55 -28.90 -29.57
N GLU A 634 14.68 -29.14 -28.90
CA GLU A 634 15.47 -28.12 -28.19
C GLU A 634 16.19 -27.18 -29.16
N SER A 635 16.17 -25.88 -28.87
CA SER A 635 17.11 -24.91 -29.45
C SER A 635 17.75 -24.06 -28.35
N GLY A 636 19.08 -23.96 -28.41
CA GLY A 636 19.87 -22.92 -27.75
C GLY A 636 20.86 -23.40 -26.69
N THR A 637 21.97 -24.04 -27.11
CA THR A 637 23.21 -23.95 -26.31
C THR A 637 24.38 -23.53 -27.20
N GLN A 638 25.14 -22.59 -26.65
CA GLN A 638 26.40 -22.05 -27.15
C GLN A 638 27.36 -23.15 -27.61
N GLY A 639 27.93 -23.00 -28.80
CA GLY A 639 29.08 -23.77 -29.27
C GLY A 639 30.35 -22.93 -29.18
N GLU A 640 31.28 -23.35 -28.32
CA GLU A 640 32.71 -23.03 -28.45
C GLU A 640 33.32 -23.71 -29.69
N PRO A 641 34.48 -23.24 -30.19
CA PRO A 641 34.97 -23.54 -31.54
C PRO A 641 35.55 -24.95 -31.61
N VAL A 642 35.15 -25.71 -32.64
CA VAL A 642 35.88 -26.91 -33.07
C VAL A 642 36.49 -26.62 -34.43
N ILE A 643 37.82 -26.64 -34.44
CA ILE A 643 38.65 -26.65 -35.64
C ILE A 643 38.28 -27.88 -36.48
N ALA A 644 37.73 -27.66 -37.66
CA ALA A 644 37.81 -28.61 -38.76
C ALA A 644 37.74 -27.88 -40.11
N ALA A 645 38.87 -27.96 -40.82
CA ALA A 645 39.05 -27.82 -42.26
C ALA A 645 38.76 -26.46 -42.90
N GLU A 646 39.87 -25.78 -43.20
CA GLU A 646 40.05 -24.80 -44.28
C GLU A 646 39.12 -25.05 -45.48
N SER A 647 38.27 -24.06 -45.81
CA SER A 647 38.25 -23.44 -47.14
C SER A 647 37.20 -22.32 -47.25
N CYS A 648 37.72 -21.09 -47.33
CA CYS A 648 37.19 -19.96 -48.11
C CYS A 648 35.73 -19.49 -47.87
N ALA A 649 35.54 -18.50 -46.98
CA ALA A 649 34.62 -17.38 -47.19
C ALA A 649 34.94 -16.23 -46.22
N MET A 650 35.11 -15.03 -46.77
CA MET A 650 35.59 -13.81 -46.11
C MET A 650 34.57 -13.19 -45.15
N GLU A 651 35.07 -12.38 -44.21
CA GLU A 651 34.35 -11.46 -43.32
C GLU A 651 33.20 -10.72 -44.03
N HIS A 652 31.94 -10.99 -43.63
CA HIS A 652 30.81 -10.10 -43.90
C HIS A 652 30.35 -9.52 -42.56
N MET A 653 30.68 -8.25 -42.33
CA MET A 653 30.06 -7.41 -41.29
C MET A 653 28.52 -7.48 -41.48
N GLU A 654 27.76 -7.97 -40.48
CA GLU A 654 26.30 -7.93 -40.54
C GLU A 654 25.85 -6.47 -40.59
N LEU A 655 25.30 -6.04 -41.73
CA LEU A 655 24.82 -4.67 -41.93
C LEU A 655 23.59 -4.40 -41.04
N CYS A 656 23.73 -3.69 -39.92
CA CYS A 656 22.61 -3.30 -39.07
C CYS A 656 21.87 -2.05 -39.59
N VAL A 657 21.38 -2.09 -40.83
CA VAL A 657 20.63 -0.97 -41.46
C VAL A 657 19.16 -1.36 -41.62
N ALA A 658 18.23 -0.52 -41.15
CA ALA A 658 16.79 -0.83 -41.18
C ALA A 658 16.07 -0.41 -42.47
N VAL A 659 16.58 0.60 -43.18
CA VAL A 659 15.91 1.21 -44.34
C VAL A 659 16.83 1.20 -45.57
N GLY A 660 16.25 0.99 -46.76
CA GLY A 660 16.98 1.05 -48.02
C GLY A 660 17.54 -0.29 -48.52
N PRO A 661 18.31 -0.28 -49.62
CA PRO A 661 18.75 -1.48 -50.33
C PRO A 661 19.79 -2.30 -49.56
N HIS A 662 20.55 -1.67 -48.66
CA HIS A 662 21.56 -2.31 -47.79
C HIS A 662 20.97 -2.81 -46.46
N ARG A 663 19.67 -3.08 -46.43
CA ARG A 663 18.97 -3.52 -45.22
C ARG A 663 19.53 -4.84 -44.71
N GLY A 664 19.72 -4.92 -43.39
CA GLY A 664 20.18 -6.12 -42.69
C GLY A 664 19.25 -7.32 -42.83
N SER A 665 19.82 -8.52 -42.69
CA SER A 665 19.06 -9.77 -42.67
C SER A 665 18.16 -9.84 -41.43
N THR A 666 16.92 -10.27 -41.63
CA THR A 666 16.01 -10.63 -40.55
C THR A 666 16.06 -12.13 -40.32
N PRO A 667 16.28 -12.64 -39.09
CA PRO A 667 16.16 -14.07 -38.81
C PRO A 667 14.71 -14.52 -39.05
N ALA A 668 14.53 -15.64 -39.73
CA ALA A 668 13.23 -16.27 -39.93
C ALA A 668 12.86 -17.09 -38.69
N ASP A 669 12.61 -16.40 -37.58
CA ASP A 669 12.31 -17.07 -36.32
C ASP A 669 10.87 -17.60 -36.32
N ARG A 670 10.72 -18.89 -36.03
CA ARG A 670 9.43 -19.50 -35.70
C ARG A 670 9.02 -19.01 -34.31
N GLU A 671 8.18 -17.97 -34.26
CA GLU A 671 7.69 -17.44 -32.98
C GLU A 671 6.52 -18.28 -32.48
N VAL A 672 6.75 -19.05 -31.42
CA VAL A 672 5.73 -19.78 -30.67
C VAL A 672 5.31 -18.95 -29.46
N LEU A 673 4.01 -18.74 -29.28
CA LEU A 673 3.44 -17.95 -28.19
C LEU A 673 2.53 -18.81 -27.32
N THR A 674 2.65 -18.65 -26.00
CA THR A 674 1.78 -19.33 -25.04
C THR A 674 0.56 -18.47 -24.71
N CYS A 675 -0.64 -19.05 -24.78
CA CYS A 675 -1.88 -18.40 -24.36
C CYS A 675 -1.95 -18.32 -22.83
N ILE A 676 -2.10 -17.11 -22.25
CA ILE A 676 -2.16 -16.96 -20.78
C ILE A 676 -3.39 -17.61 -20.12
N LEU A 677 -4.47 -17.83 -20.90
CA LEU A 677 -5.72 -18.36 -20.36
C LEU A 677 -5.76 -19.89 -20.35
N CYS A 678 -5.39 -20.55 -21.44
CA CYS A 678 -5.37 -22.02 -21.52
C CYS A 678 -3.97 -22.64 -21.38
N GLN A 679 -2.91 -21.84 -21.34
CA GLN A 679 -1.50 -22.27 -21.28
C GLN A 679 -1.03 -23.12 -22.48
N GLU A 680 -1.80 -23.15 -23.57
CA GLU A 680 -1.41 -23.83 -24.81
C GLU A 680 -0.46 -22.96 -25.64
N GLU A 681 0.51 -23.60 -26.27
CA GLU A 681 1.48 -22.97 -27.17
C GLU A 681 0.98 -23.02 -28.63
N GLN A 682 1.03 -21.89 -29.33
CA GLN A 682 0.66 -21.80 -30.73
C GLN A 682 1.75 -21.09 -31.54
N GLU A 683 2.16 -21.69 -32.66
CA GLU A 683 3.01 -21.01 -33.65
C GLU A 683 2.22 -19.88 -34.33
N VAL A 684 2.84 -18.70 -34.43
CA VAL A 684 2.23 -17.54 -35.08
C VAL A 684 2.39 -17.64 -36.60
N ALA A 685 1.30 -17.99 -37.29
CA ALA A 685 1.27 -18.06 -38.76
C ALA A 685 0.04 -17.36 -39.33
N ALA A 686 0.13 -16.88 -40.59
CA ALA A 686 -0.96 -16.14 -41.26
C ALA A 686 -2.27 -16.94 -41.41
N GLN A 687 -2.18 -18.27 -41.49
CA GLN A 687 -3.33 -19.18 -41.60
C GLN A 687 -3.74 -19.81 -40.26
N ALA A 688 -3.01 -19.55 -39.17
CA ALA A 688 -3.32 -20.08 -37.85
C ALA A 688 -4.49 -19.31 -37.21
N GLN A 689 -5.00 -19.82 -36.08
CA GLN A 689 -6.01 -19.13 -35.28
C GLN A 689 -5.46 -17.82 -34.70
N ALA A 690 -6.33 -16.82 -34.52
CA ALA A 690 -5.94 -15.51 -34.04
C ALA A 690 -5.41 -15.54 -32.60
N MET A 691 -4.13 -15.15 -32.46
CA MET A 691 -3.50 -14.80 -31.20
C MET A 691 -3.58 -13.29 -30.98
N VAL A 692 -4.01 -12.90 -29.78
CA VAL A 692 -4.40 -11.53 -29.49
C VAL A 692 -3.79 -10.99 -28.20
N LEU A 693 -3.55 -9.67 -28.18
CA LEU A 693 -3.12 -8.89 -27.04
C LEU A 693 -4.26 -7.98 -26.59
N THR A 694 -4.49 -7.88 -25.29
CA THR A 694 -5.42 -6.87 -24.76
C THR A 694 -4.74 -5.50 -24.72
N ALA A 695 -5.46 -4.48 -25.15
CA ALA A 695 -5.00 -3.11 -25.24
C ALA A 695 -6.05 -2.12 -24.74
N CYS A 696 -5.59 -0.98 -24.25
CA CYS A 696 -6.42 0.14 -23.87
C CYS A 696 -6.22 1.26 -24.90
N VAL A 697 -7.27 1.57 -25.66
CA VAL A 697 -7.29 2.69 -26.61
C VAL A 697 -7.93 3.89 -25.93
N GLN A 698 -7.20 5.00 -25.85
CA GLN A 698 -7.70 6.22 -25.21
C GLN A 698 -7.23 7.47 -25.95
N ARG A 699 -8.00 8.55 -25.83
CA ARG A 699 -7.57 9.87 -26.30
C ARG A 699 -6.60 10.47 -25.30
N SER A 700 -5.67 11.30 -25.77
CA SER A 700 -4.64 11.88 -24.92
C SER A 700 -4.23 13.28 -25.36
N THR A 701 -3.93 14.11 -24.37
CA THR A 701 -3.33 15.44 -24.52
C THR A 701 -1.86 15.47 -24.10
N VAL A 702 -1.22 14.33 -23.81
CA VAL A 702 0.16 14.26 -23.28
C VAL A 702 1.19 14.94 -24.20
N LEU A 703 0.99 14.97 -25.53
CA LEU A 703 1.90 15.64 -26.47
C LEU A 703 1.45 17.06 -26.88
N THR A 704 0.35 17.57 -26.31
CA THR A 704 -0.27 18.85 -26.71
C THR A 704 0.65 20.05 -26.50
N GLN A 705 0.73 20.94 -27.48
CA GLN A 705 1.44 22.22 -27.36
C GLN A 705 0.49 23.39 -27.05
N CYS A 706 -0.82 23.13 -26.95
CA CYS A 706 -1.88 24.13 -26.76
C CYS A 706 -2.64 23.91 -25.44
N ARG A 707 -1.92 23.77 -24.31
CA ARG A 707 -2.53 23.59 -22.99
C ARG A 707 -3.48 24.73 -22.61
N GLY A 708 -4.57 24.37 -21.92
CA GLY A 708 -5.53 25.33 -21.38
C GLY A 708 -6.41 26.03 -22.42
N LYS A 709 -6.23 25.76 -23.72
CA LYS A 709 -7.14 26.22 -24.78
C LYS A 709 -8.09 25.08 -25.12
N ILE A 710 -9.40 25.36 -25.08
CA ILE A 710 -10.42 24.41 -25.54
C ILE A 710 -10.25 24.30 -27.07
N PRO A 711 -9.96 23.11 -27.63
CA PRO A 711 -9.94 22.94 -29.07
C PRO A 711 -11.34 23.27 -29.60
N THR A 712 -11.47 24.32 -30.41
CA THR A 712 -12.73 24.62 -31.09
C THR A 712 -13.10 23.40 -31.95
N ARG A 713 -14.24 22.76 -31.67
CA ARG A 713 -14.82 21.70 -32.51
C ARG A 713 -15.17 22.31 -33.88
N THR A 714 -14.19 22.46 -34.78
CA THR A 714 -14.44 22.89 -36.15
C THR A 714 -14.90 21.68 -36.96
N GLY A 715 -16.20 21.39 -36.91
CA GLY A 715 -16.90 20.52 -37.85
C GLY A 715 -16.54 19.02 -37.82
N THR A 716 -17.40 18.22 -38.42
CA THR A 716 -17.39 16.76 -38.47
C THR A 716 -16.25 16.13 -39.31
N SER A 717 -15.18 16.86 -39.61
CA SER A 717 -14.03 16.36 -40.40
C SER A 717 -12.74 16.30 -39.57
N TYR A 718 -12.35 15.07 -39.21
CA TYR A 718 -10.98 14.82 -38.75
C TYR A 718 -10.01 15.11 -39.90
N PRO A 719 -8.92 15.87 -39.67
CA PRO A 719 -8.05 16.30 -40.75
C PRO A 719 -7.21 15.13 -41.28
N LEU A 720 -7.03 15.08 -42.60
CA LEU A 720 -6.10 14.14 -43.25
C LEU A 720 -4.65 14.34 -42.75
N PHE A 721 -4.32 15.56 -42.34
CA PHE A 721 -3.01 15.94 -41.80
C PHE A 721 -3.12 16.24 -40.32
N MET A 722 -2.28 15.61 -39.52
CA MET A 722 -2.20 15.95 -38.10
C MET A 722 -1.45 17.28 -37.92
N PRO A 723 -2.02 18.26 -37.19
CA PRO A 723 -1.35 19.53 -36.94
C PRO A 723 -0.18 19.34 -35.96
N PRO A 724 0.89 20.15 -36.07
CA PRO A 724 2.08 20.00 -35.24
C PRO A 724 1.83 20.31 -33.75
N GLU A 725 0.72 20.96 -33.42
CA GLU A 725 0.31 21.26 -32.04
C GLU A 725 -0.14 20.02 -31.25
N LEU A 726 -0.52 18.94 -31.95
CA LEU A 726 -1.01 17.69 -31.36
C LEU A 726 -2.04 17.91 -30.23
N ALA A 727 -3.03 18.77 -30.50
CA ALA A 727 -4.02 19.19 -29.51
C ALA A 727 -4.68 18.00 -28.77
N VAL A 728 -5.05 16.97 -29.53
CA VAL A 728 -5.49 15.65 -29.02
C VAL A 728 -5.01 14.57 -29.99
N GLY A 729 -4.49 13.46 -29.47
CA GLY A 729 -4.20 12.25 -30.24
C GLY A 729 -4.81 11.00 -29.62
N THR A 730 -4.65 9.86 -30.29
CA THR A 730 -5.12 8.55 -29.82
C THR A 730 -3.91 7.71 -29.44
N HIS A 731 -3.89 7.21 -28.22
CA HIS A 731 -2.83 6.36 -27.68
C HIS A 731 -3.37 4.94 -27.46
N THR A 732 -2.53 3.94 -27.67
CA THR A 732 -2.85 2.54 -27.37
C THR A 732 -1.76 1.93 -26.49
N GLY A 733 -2.13 1.53 -25.28
CA GLY A 733 -1.28 0.78 -24.35
C GLY A 733 -1.69 -0.69 -24.30
N SER A 734 -0.78 -1.61 -23.97
CA SER A 734 -1.07 -3.04 -23.81
C SER A 734 -0.31 -3.63 -22.63
N CYS A 735 -0.92 -4.60 -21.94
CA CYS A 735 -0.27 -5.36 -20.89
C CYS A 735 0.74 -6.42 -21.42
N GLY A 736 0.76 -6.65 -22.74
CA GLY A 736 1.68 -7.58 -23.42
C GLY A 736 1.42 -9.07 -23.20
N HIS A 737 0.30 -9.44 -22.57
CA HIS A 737 -0.10 -10.85 -22.43
C HIS A 737 -0.89 -11.33 -23.65
N VAL A 738 -0.45 -12.44 -24.23
CA VAL A 738 -1.03 -13.05 -25.43
C VAL A 738 -2.07 -14.11 -25.04
N MET A 739 -3.17 -14.20 -25.78
CA MET A 739 -4.21 -15.22 -25.62
C MET A 739 -4.86 -15.58 -26.96
N HIS A 740 -5.50 -16.74 -27.05
CA HIS A 740 -6.38 -17.04 -28.19
C HIS A 740 -7.58 -16.09 -28.20
N ALA A 741 -8.03 -15.67 -29.39
CA ALA A 741 -9.23 -14.84 -29.54
C ALA A 741 -10.48 -15.50 -28.92
N THR A 742 -10.62 -16.82 -29.09
CA THR A 742 -11.73 -17.61 -28.52
C THR A 742 -11.68 -17.68 -26.99
N CYS A 743 -10.50 -17.88 -26.40
CA CYS A 743 -10.33 -17.88 -24.94
C CYS A 743 -10.70 -16.53 -24.33
N TRP A 744 -10.39 -15.42 -25.03
CA TRP A 744 -10.80 -14.08 -24.60
C TRP A 744 -12.32 -13.86 -24.70
N GLN A 745 -12.94 -14.25 -25.82
CA GLN A 745 -14.39 -14.14 -26.03
C GLN A 745 -15.16 -14.86 -24.92
N ASN A 746 -14.80 -16.11 -24.63
CA ASN A 746 -15.43 -16.92 -23.57
C ASN A 746 -15.30 -16.30 -22.16
N LYS A 747 -14.21 -15.57 -21.89
CA LYS A 747 -13.99 -14.91 -20.59
C LYS A 747 -14.90 -13.68 -20.42
N LEU A 748 -15.18 -12.94 -21.49
CA LEU A 748 -16.01 -11.73 -21.46
C LEU A 748 -17.52 -12.01 -21.39
N GLU A 749 -17.97 -13.19 -21.80
CA GLU A 749 -19.40 -13.59 -21.69
C GLU A 749 -19.86 -13.82 -20.24
N THR A 750 -18.98 -13.70 -19.24
CA THR A 750 -19.37 -13.67 -17.83
C THR A 750 -19.87 -12.27 -17.40
N PRO A 751 -21.06 -12.16 -16.78
CA PRO A 751 -21.80 -10.89 -16.64
C PRO A 751 -21.17 -9.82 -15.73
N SER A 752 -20.01 -10.08 -15.12
CA SER A 752 -19.32 -9.16 -14.21
C SER A 752 -18.25 -8.28 -14.89
N SER A 753 -17.90 -8.51 -16.16
CA SER A 753 -16.77 -7.82 -16.84
C SER A 753 -17.17 -6.88 -17.99
N ALA A 754 -18.47 -6.75 -18.28
CA ALA A 754 -18.98 -6.25 -19.55
C ALA A 754 -18.99 -4.71 -19.75
N GLN A 755 -18.25 -3.91 -18.97
CA GLN A 755 -18.25 -2.46 -19.17
C GLN A 755 -16.87 -1.82 -19.31
N SER A 756 -15.76 -2.51 -19.11
CA SER A 756 -14.43 -1.92 -19.27
C SER A 756 -14.00 -1.81 -20.74
N THR A 757 -13.50 -0.64 -21.16
CA THR A 757 -12.90 -0.37 -22.48
C THR A 757 -11.61 -1.18 -22.67
N ILE A 758 -11.76 -2.50 -22.77
CA ILE A 758 -10.70 -3.49 -23.00
C ILE A 758 -10.86 -3.91 -24.45
N ASP A 759 -9.95 -3.45 -25.30
CA ASP A 759 -10.06 -3.68 -26.74
C ASP A 759 -8.80 -4.39 -27.26
N ILE A 760 -8.94 -5.22 -28.28
CA ILE A 760 -7.92 -6.19 -28.66
C ILE A 760 -7.00 -5.68 -29.78
N ILE A 761 -5.71 -6.00 -29.74
CA ILE A 761 -4.80 -5.95 -30.89
C ILE A 761 -4.47 -7.39 -31.32
N CYS A 762 -4.73 -7.74 -32.58
CA CYS A 762 -4.34 -9.04 -33.13
C CYS A 762 -2.84 -9.05 -33.45
N ARG A 763 -2.12 -10.10 -33.04
CA ARG A 763 -0.70 -10.29 -33.36
C ARG A 763 -0.58 -11.31 -34.49
N SER A 764 -0.26 -10.85 -35.70
CA SER A 764 0.08 -11.70 -36.83
C SER A 764 1.50 -11.39 -37.29
N ASN A 765 2.43 -12.32 -37.05
CA ASN A 765 3.77 -12.22 -37.62
C ASN A 765 3.72 -12.53 -39.09
N VAL A 766 3.63 -11.47 -39.87
CA VAL A 766 3.94 -11.53 -41.28
C VAL A 766 4.96 -10.43 -41.52
N ASN A 767 6.21 -10.82 -41.74
CA ASN A 767 7.21 -9.91 -42.28
C ASN A 767 6.71 -9.47 -43.65
N ILE A 768 6.01 -8.33 -43.69
CA ILE A 768 5.52 -7.69 -44.92
C ILE A 768 6.69 -7.36 -45.86
N CYS A 769 7.92 -7.40 -45.37
CA CYS A 769 9.13 -7.29 -46.17
C CYS A 769 9.87 -8.64 -46.19
N VAL A 770 9.78 -9.34 -47.32
CA VAL A 770 10.63 -10.50 -47.64
C VAL A 770 12.09 -10.03 -47.81
N ASN A 771 13.05 -10.88 -47.44
CA ASN A 771 14.50 -10.64 -47.54
C ASN A 771 14.90 -10.02 -48.90
N VAL A 772 15.82 -9.05 -48.84
CA VAL A 772 16.49 -8.50 -50.03
C VAL A 772 17.65 -9.44 -50.37
N CYS A 773 17.59 -10.15 -51.50
CA CYS A 773 18.80 -10.76 -52.07
C CYS A 773 19.70 -9.63 -52.59
N SER A 774 20.92 -9.52 -52.06
CA SER A 774 21.84 -8.40 -52.31
C SER A 774 22.30 -8.29 -53.77
N GLU A 775 22.33 -9.39 -54.52
CA GLU A 775 22.96 -9.45 -55.85
C GLU A 775 22.31 -8.56 -56.94
N ASN A 776 21.06 -8.10 -56.77
CA ASN A 776 20.35 -7.28 -57.77
C ASN A 776 20.00 -5.85 -57.31
N ALA A 777 20.28 -5.49 -56.05
CA ALA A 777 19.83 -4.21 -55.47
C ALA A 777 20.62 -2.99 -55.99
N GLU A 778 21.92 -3.17 -56.27
CA GLU A 778 22.78 -2.09 -56.78
C GLU A 778 22.50 -1.74 -58.24
N ILE A 779 22.26 -2.76 -59.10
CA ILE A 779 21.92 -2.58 -60.52
C ILE A 779 20.58 -1.84 -60.67
N ILE A 780 19.58 -2.20 -59.84
CA ILE A 780 18.28 -1.53 -59.82
C ILE A 780 18.40 -0.11 -59.24
N GLY A 781 19.32 0.10 -58.29
CA GLY A 781 19.61 1.40 -57.67
C GLY A 781 20.07 2.47 -58.64
N GLN A 782 20.91 2.11 -59.61
CA GLN A 782 21.37 3.02 -60.68
C GLN A 782 20.20 3.58 -61.52
N HIS A 783 19.05 2.89 -61.55
CA HIS A 783 17.87 3.29 -62.31
C HIS A 783 16.72 3.87 -61.46
N LEU A 784 16.75 3.73 -60.12
CA LEU A 784 15.74 4.23 -59.18
C LEU A 784 16.25 5.40 -58.31
N THR A 785 16.93 6.36 -58.95
CA THR A 785 17.35 7.62 -58.30
C THR A 785 16.15 8.44 -57.83
N LEU A 786 16.31 9.31 -56.82
CA LEU A 786 15.22 10.15 -56.30
C LEU A 786 14.46 10.94 -57.39
N PRO A 787 15.11 11.60 -58.38
CA PRO A 787 14.41 12.26 -59.48
C PRO A 787 13.56 11.29 -60.32
N ARG A 788 14.10 10.11 -60.62
CA ARG A 788 13.40 9.09 -61.42
C ARG A 788 12.24 8.48 -60.64
N TRP A 789 12.42 8.28 -59.34
CA TRP A 789 11.38 7.83 -58.42
C TRP A 789 10.22 8.84 -58.33
N ILE A 790 10.50 10.14 -58.19
CA ILE A 790 9.49 11.21 -58.22
C ILE A 790 8.71 11.20 -59.56
N GLN A 791 9.40 11.00 -60.69
CA GLN A 791 8.76 10.88 -62.00
C GLN A 791 7.83 9.65 -62.08
N ILE A 792 8.28 8.49 -61.60
CA ILE A 792 7.49 7.25 -61.59
C ILE A 792 6.23 7.40 -60.73
N LEU A 793 6.36 7.95 -59.51
CA LEU A 793 5.21 8.22 -58.65
C LEU A 793 4.26 9.22 -59.30
N SER A 794 4.79 10.29 -59.89
CA SER A 794 3.98 11.29 -60.57
C SER A 794 3.20 10.71 -61.75
N ALA A 795 3.80 9.81 -62.52
CA ALA A 795 3.15 9.12 -63.62
C ALA A 795 2.04 8.17 -63.13
N ARG A 796 2.32 7.37 -62.08
CA ARG A 796 1.35 6.43 -61.49
C ARG A 796 0.15 7.16 -60.89
N VAL A 797 0.37 8.22 -60.13
CA VAL A 797 -0.72 9.02 -59.54
C VAL A 797 -1.55 9.72 -60.62
N LYS A 798 -0.94 10.17 -61.73
CA LYS A 798 -1.68 10.71 -62.89
C LYS A 798 -2.52 9.63 -63.58
N GLY A 799 -1.98 8.41 -63.76
CA GLY A 799 -2.70 7.27 -64.32
C GLY A 799 -3.91 6.82 -63.47
N LEU A 800 -3.77 6.84 -62.14
CA LEU A 800 -4.88 6.56 -61.22
C LEU A 800 -6.02 7.59 -61.36
N LYS A 801 -5.66 8.88 -61.57
CA LYS A 801 -6.64 9.96 -61.77
C LYS A 801 -7.43 9.82 -63.10
N SER A 802 -6.78 9.36 -64.18
CA SER A 802 -7.46 9.13 -65.46
C SER A 802 -8.43 7.94 -65.42
N VAL A 803 -8.08 6.86 -64.72
CA VAL A 803 -8.97 5.69 -64.58
C VAL A 803 -10.22 6.02 -63.75
N THR A 804 -10.11 6.86 -62.71
CA THR A 804 -11.29 7.34 -61.96
C THR A 804 -12.21 8.27 -62.74
N GLN A 805 -11.75 8.89 -63.85
CA GLN A 805 -12.58 9.75 -64.70
C GLN A 805 -13.26 8.97 -65.85
N ASP A 806 -12.76 7.79 -66.22
CA ASP A 806 -13.13 7.08 -67.45
C ASP A 806 -13.89 5.75 -67.19
N ASN A 807 -14.71 5.72 -66.13
CA ASN A 807 -15.49 4.55 -65.72
C ASN A 807 -16.71 4.28 -66.64
N GLY A 808 -16.45 4.24 -67.94
CA GLY A 808 -17.43 4.10 -69.00
C GLY A 808 -16.88 3.46 -70.28
N LYS A 809 -15.95 2.48 -70.22
CA LYS A 809 -15.79 1.42 -71.24
C LYS A 809 -14.72 0.40 -70.81
N LYS A 810 -15.13 -0.86 -70.62
CA LYS A 810 -14.24 -2.00 -70.42
C LYS A 810 -13.49 -2.32 -71.71
N THR A 811 -12.17 -2.46 -71.65
CA THR A 811 -11.40 -3.19 -72.67
C THR A 811 -10.49 -4.20 -72.00
N THR A 812 -10.69 -5.46 -72.36
CA THR A 812 -9.96 -6.65 -71.94
C THR A 812 -8.62 -6.71 -72.70
N VAL A 813 -7.50 -6.76 -71.96
CA VAL A 813 -6.20 -7.18 -72.52
C VAL A 813 -5.74 -8.41 -71.75
N GLN A 814 -5.59 -9.50 -72.50
CA GLN A 814 -5.22 -10.82 -72.02
C GLN A 814 -3.68 -10.94 -72.07
N CYS A 815 -3.03 -11.12 -70.92
CA CYS A 815 -1.62 -11.51 -70.86
C CYS A 815 -1.47 -12.82 -70.08
N HIS A 816 -1.09 -13.88 -70.79
CA HIS A 816 -0.72 -15.16 -70.21
C HIS A 816 0.76 -15.13 -69.78
N ARG A 817 1.02 -15.26 -68.49
CA ARG A 817 2.09 -16.13 -67.93
C ARG A 817 1.93 -16.25 -66.41
N LYS A 818 1.58 -17.46 -65.97
CA LYS A 818 1.54 -17.89 -64.58
C LYS A 818 2.94 -17.86 -63.98
N ARG A 819 3.15 -17.06 -62.94
CA ARG A 819 3.99 -17.38 -61.78
C ARG A 819 3.15 -17.06 -60.55
N HIS A 820 2.77 -18.09 -59.79
CA HIS A 820 2.04 -17.94 -58.54
C HIS A 820 2.95 -17.22 -57.53
N PHE A 821 2.68 -15.95 -57.26
CA PHE A 821 3.06 -15.33 -56.00
C PHE A 821 1.81 -15.40 -55.10
N SER A 822 1.84 -16.29 -54.10
CA SER A 822 0.73 -16.43 -53.16
C SER A 822 0.64 -15.18 -52.28
N MET A 823 -0.48 -14.45 -52.36
CA MET A 823 -0.83 -13.49 -51.32
C MET A 823 -0.96 -14.20 -49.97
N LEU A 824 -0.51 -13.54 -48.91
CA LEU A 824 -0.84 -13.89 -47.53
C LEU A 824 -2.33 -13.67 -47.31
N LYS A 825 -3.13 -14.73 -47.45
CA LYS A 825 -4.51 -14.74 -46.95
C LYS A 825 -4.44 -14.91 -45.43
N PHE A 826 -5.12 -14.06 -44.67
CA PHE A 826 -5.26 -14.28 -43.23
C PHE A 826 -6.42 -15.23 -42.97
N SER A 827 -6.35 -16.00 -41.87
CA SER A 827 -7.51 -16.75 -41.38
C SER A 827 -8.67 -15.81 -41.04
N ASP A 828 -9.91 -16.31 -41.12
CA ASP A 828 -11.11 -15.50 -40.83
C ASP A 828 -11.10 -14.96 -39.39
N SER A 829 -10.56 -15.73 -38.44
CA SER A 829 -10.39 -15.30 -37.05
C SER A 829 -9.47 -14.07 -36.90
N ILE A 830 -8.39 -13.98 -37.67
CA ILE A 830 -7.47 -12.83 -37.65
C ILE A 830 -8.15 -11.61 -38.26
N VAL A 831 -8.85 -11.83 -39.38
CA VAL A 831 -9.61 -10.80 -40.08
C VAL A 831 -10.63 -10.12 -39.17
N GLU A 832 -11.41 -10.92 -38.43
CA GLU A 832 -12.44 -10.42 -37.52
C GLU A 832 -11.82 -9.53 -36.42
N MET A 833 -10.74 -9.98 -35.79
CA MET A 833 -10.06 -9.23 -34.73
C MET A 833 -9.41 -7.93 -35.25
N LEU A 834 -8.92 -7.91 -36.49
CA LEU A 834 -8.42 -6.68 -37.12
C LEU A 834 -9.55 -5.64 -37.32
N VAL A 835 -10.77 -6.08 -37.63
CA VAL A 835 -11.94 -5.20 -37.77
C VAL A 835 -12.37 -4.63 -36.41
N VAL A 836 -12.40 -5.46 -35.37
CA VAL A 836 -12.71 -5.02 -33.99
C VAL A 836 -11.73 -3.94 -33.52
N CYS A 837 -10.43 -4.14 -33.74
CA CYS A 837 -9.41 -3.16 -33.38
C CYS A 837 -9.56 -1.85 -34.19
N ALA A 838 -9.82 -1.95 -35.50
CA ALA A 838 -9.93 -0.79 -36.40
C ALA A 838 -11.17 0.07 -36.12
N THR A 839 -12.32 -0.56 -35.87
CA THR A 839 -13.55 0.14 -35.47
C THR A 839 -13.43 0.78 -34.10
N THR A 840 -12.70 0.17 -33.18
CA THR A 840 -12.40 0.73 -31.86
C THR A 840 -11.57 1.99 -31.96
N VAL A 841 -10.43 1.92 -32.67
CA VAL A 841 -9.53 3.08 -32.85
C VAL A 841 -10.29 4.23 -33.53
N HIS A 842 -11.17 3.93 -34.48
CA HIS A 842 -12.07 4.89 -35.08
C HIS A 842 -13.07 5.49 -34.08
N ARG A 843 -13.79 4.65 -33.32
CA ARG A 843 -14.78 5.06 -32.31
C ARG A 843 -14.16 5.96 -31.25
N VAL A 844 -13.04 5.55 -30.67
CA VAL A 844 -12.36 6.29 -29.59
C VAL A 844 -11.73 7.57 -30.13
N GLY A 845 -11.03 7.50 -31.27
CA GLY A 845 -10.33 8.66 -31.84
C GLY A 845 -11.29 9.77 -32.29
N LEU A 846 -12.42 9.41 -32.91
CA LEU A 846 -13.39 10.37 -33.46
C LEU A 846 -14.59 10.66 -32.55
N GLN A 847 -14.78 9.90 -31.47
CA GLN A 847 -15.98 9.94 -30.63
C GLN A 847 -17.27 9.71 -31.42
N THR A 848 -17.26 8.74 -32.33
CA THR A 848 -18.40 8.38 -33.18
C THR A 848 -18.79 6.92 -32.99
N ALA A 849 -20.01 6.55 -33.39
CA ALA A 849 -20.41 5.16 -33.46
C ALA A 849 -19.45 4.33 -34.35
N PRO A 850 -19.25 3.03 -34.07
CA PRO A 850 -18.37 2.18 -34.88
C PRO A 850 -18.89 2.10 -36.32
N ASN A 851 -18.00 2.34 -37.29
CA ASN A 851 -18.31 2.26 -38.71
C ASN A 851 -17.10 1.75 -39.50
N GLU A 852 -17.18 0.49 -39.92
CA GLU A 852 -16.14 -0.22 -40.68
C GLU A 852 -15.90 0.36 -42.08
N LEU A 853 -16.97 0.82 -42.73
CA LEU A 853 -16.93 1.35 -44.10
C LEU A 853 -16.44 2.80 -44.15
N CYS A 854 -16.17 3.42 -43.00
CA CYS A 854 -15.73 4.79 -42.96
C CYS A 854 -14.33 4.92 -43.61
N PRO A 855 -14.14 5.81 -44.59
CA PRO A 855 -12.83 5.98 -45.24
C PRO A 855 -11.74 6.47 -44.27
N ARG A 856 -12.09 6.89 -43.06
CA ARG A 856 -11.15 7.39 -42.04
C ARG A 856 -10.55 6.29 -41.16
N VAL A 857 -11.06 5.06 -41.20
CA VAL A 857 -10.55 3.93 -40.41
C VAL A 857 -9.04 3.71 -40.58
N PRO A 858 -8.48 3.57 -41.80
CA PRO A 858 -7.04 3.38 -41.98
C PRO A 858 -6.22 4.58 -41.49
N LEU A 859 -6.73 5.80 -41.69
CA LEU A 859 -6.09 7.02 -41.20
C LEU A 859 -6.01 7.06 -39.67
N MET A 860 -7.07 6.62 -38.98
CA MET A 860 -7.07 6.59 -37.50
C MET A 860 -6.08 5.56 -36.97
N ALA A 861 -5.94 4.41 -37.62
CA ALA A 861 -4.93 3.42 -37.27
C ALA A 861 -3.51 3.98 -37.43
N TRP A 862 -3.20 4.61 -38.58
CA TRP A 862 -1.89 5.22 -38.82
C TRP A 862 -1.57 6.33 -37.82
N ASN A 863 -2.54 7.20 -37.53
CA ASN A 863 -2.34 8.28 -36.56
C ASN A 863 -2.17 7.75 -35.13
N THR A 864 -2.89 6.71 -34.75
CA THR A 864 -2.76 6.08 -33.42
C THR A 864 -1.38 5.43 -33.27
N CYS A 865 -0.88 4.77 -34.30
CA CYS A 865 0.48 4.25 -34.35
C CYS A 865 1.52 5.35 -34.19
N ALA A 866 1.41 6.42 -34.98
CA ALA A 866 2.33 7.55 -34.94
C ALA A 866 2.34 8.26 -33.58
N PHE A 867 1.16 8.51 -32.99
CA PHE A 867 1.04 9.15 -31.68
C PHE A 867 1.58 8.28 -30.55
N THR A 868 1.31 6.97 -30.60
CA THR A 868 1.80 6.01 -29.58
C THR A 868 3.33 5.93 -29.57
N ILE A 869 3.97 5.87 -30.75
CA ILE A 869 5.44 5.90 -30.85
C ILE A 869 6.01 7.20 -30.30
N GLN A 870 5.44 8.35 -30.68
CA GLN A 870 5.89 9.66 -30.17
C GLN A 870 5.72 9.79 -28.65
N ALA A 871 4.66 9.21 -28.08
CA ALA A 871 4.43 9.22 -26.63
C ALA A 871 5.48 8.38 -25.89
N ILE A 872 5.78 7.16 -26.38
CA ILE A 872 6.79 6.27 -25.80
C ILE A 872 8.18 6.91 -25.88
N GLU A 873 8.54 7.46 -27.04
CA GLU A 873 9.83 8.12 -27.24
C GLU A 873 10.01 9.31 -26.30
N ASN A 874 8.95 10.13 -26.13
CA ASN A 874 8.95 11.26 -25.21
C ASN A 874 9.18 10.84 -23.73
N ILE A 875 8.69 9.67 -23.32
CA ILE A 875 8.94 9.10 -21.98
C ILE A 875 10.39 8.63 -21.85
N LEU A 876 10.89 7.88 -22.85
CA LEU A 876 12.26 7.36 -22.83
C LEU A 876 13.28 8.48 -22.70
N GLN A 877 13.11 9.58 -23.44
CA GLN A 877 14.01 10.73 -23.31
C GLN A 877 13.82 11.53 -22.01
N GLU A 878 12.68 11.46 -21.34
CA GLU A 878 12.46 12.12 -20.04
C GLU A 878 13.17 11.39 -18.91
N GLU A 879 13.28 10.06 -19.02
CA GLU A 879 13.95 9.20 -18.06
C GLU A 879 15.44 8.99 -18.39
N ASP A 880 15.97 9.68 -19.41
CA ASP A 880 17.33 9.53 -19.93
C ASP A 880 17.67 8.06 -20.28
N LYS A 881 16.68 7.36 -20.82
CA LYS A 881 16.77 5.94 -21.19
C LYS A 881 17.13 5.80 -22.68
N PRO A 882 17.97 4.81 -23.03
CA PRO A 882 18.26 4.47 -24.42
C PRO A 882 16.98 4.09 -25.18
N LEU A 883 17.00 4.29 -26.49
CA LEU A 883 15.85 4.03 -27.37
C LEU A 883 15.50 2.53 -27.44
N PHE A 884 16.52 1.68 -27.54
CA PHE A 884 16.39 0.22 -27.56
C PHE A 884 16.93 -0.38 -26.25
N GLY A 885 16.39 -1.52 -25.84
CA GLY A 885 16.79 -2.22 -24.60
C GLY A 885 16.16 -1.70 -23.29
N SER A 886 15.63 -0.47 -23.25
CA SER A 886 14.92 0.07 -22.07
C SER A 886 13.44 -0.27 -22.00
N LEU A 887 12.82 -0.60 -23.12
CA LEU A 887 11.43 -1.06 -23.16
C LEU A 887 11.35 -2.49 -22.67
N GLN A 888 10.40 -2.78 -21.76
CA GLN A 888 10.14 -4.15 -21.36
C GLN A 888 9.70 -4.98 -22.59
N ASN A 889 10.06 -6.26 -22.66
CA ASN A 889 9.70 -7.15 -23.77
C ASN A 889 8.21 -7.11 -24.12
N ARG A 890 7.35 -6.95 -23.10
CA ARG A 890 5.89 -6.81 -23.23
C ARG A 890 5.46 -5.53 -23.94
N GLN A 891 6.07 -4.38 -23.59
CA GLN A 891 5.79 -3.09 -24.23
C GLN A 891 6.26 -3.09 -25.70
N LEU A 892 7.44 -3.66 -25.95
CA LEU A 892 7.96 -3.81 -27.32
C LEU A 892 7.07 -4.74 -28.17
N ALA A 893 6.56 -5.84 -27.59
CA ALA A 893 5.63 -6.72 -28.28
C ALA A 893 4.30 -6.01 -28.64
N GLY A 894 3.76 -5.20 -27.72
CA GLY A 894 2.59 -4.36 -28.00
C GLY A 894 2.86 -3.32 -29.10
N LEU A 895 4.04 -2.70 -29.09
CA LEU A 895 4.46 -1.74 -30.11
C LEU A 895 4.66 -2.39 -31.49
N LYS A 896 5.24 -3.59 -31.54
CA LYS A 896 5.32 -4.37 -32.79
C LYS A 896 3.93 -4.71 -33.32
N ALA A 897 3.02 -5.13 -32.43
CA ALA A 897 1.66 -5.47 -32.81
C ALA A 897 0.87 -4.26 -33.36
N ILE A 898 0.99 -3.06 -32.79
CA ILE A 898 0.29 -1.87 -33.31
C ILE A 898 0.82 -1.42 -34.68
N VAL A 899 2.14 -1.52 -34.91
CA VAL A 899 2.76 -1.19 -36.20
C VAL A 899 2.32 -2.20 -37.28
N GLN A 900 2.35 -3.49 -36.96
CA GLN A 900 1.85 -4.56 -37.84
C GLN A 900 0.35 -4.39 -38.13
N PHE A 901 -0.48 -4.16 -37.10
CA PHE A 901 -1.90 -3.86 -37.23
C PHE A 901 -2.14 -2.69 -38.20
N SER A 902 -1.42 -1.59 -38.02
CA SER A 902 -1.54 -0.39 -38.87
C SER A 902 -1.13 -0.65 -40.32
N ALA A 903 -0.10 -1.49 -40.53
CA ALA A 903 0.32 -1.90 -41.85
C ALA A 903 -0.71 -2.81 -42.56
N THR A 904 -1.41 -3.67 -41.81
CA THR A 904 -2.44 -4.57 -42.38
C THR A 904 -3.73 -3.88 -42.79
N GLN A 905 -4.00 -2.65 -42.32
CA GLN A 905 -5.22 -1.91 -42.68
C GLN A 905 -5.40 -1.72 -44.18
N ARG A 906 -4.29 -1.71 -44.95
CA ARG A 906 -4.34 -1.60 -46.40
C ARG A 906 -4.95 -2.82 -47.10
N LEU A 907 -4.95 -3.98 -46.45
CA LEU A 907 -5.49 -5.24 -46.98
C LEU A 907 -7.00 -5.36 -46.76
N LYS A 908 -7.55 -4.56 -45.83
CA LYS A 908 -8.98 -4.58 -45.45
C LYS A 908 -9.75 -3.39 -45.99
N SER A 909 -9.14 -2.21 -45.99
CA SER A 909 -9.78 -1.00 -46.52
C SER A 909 -9.84 -1.04 -48.05
N SER A 910 -10.82 -0.34 -48.64
CA SER A 910 -10.90 -0.22 -50.11
C SER A 910 -9.60 0.37 -50.68
N GLN A 911 -9.05 -0.29 -51.71
CA GLN A 911 -7.82 0.16 -52.38
C GLN A 911 -7.95 1.60 -52.90
N THR A 912 -9.11 1.94 -53.46
CA THR A 912 -9.41 3.30 -53.94
C THR A 912 -9.31 4.36 -52.84
N VAL A 913 -9.69 4.01 -51.61
CA VAL A 913 -9.63 4.91 -50.44
C VAL A 913 -8.18 5.11 -50.01
N ILE A 914 -7.38 4.04 -49.95
CA ILE A 914 -5.96 4.11 -49.56
C ILE A 914 -5.14 4.88 -50.61
N GLN A 915 -5.38 4.62 -51.90
CA GLN A 915 -4.73 5.33 -53.01
C GLN A 915 -5.09 6.82 -53.01
N ARG A 916 -6.34 7.16 -52.68
CA ARG A 916 -6.78 8.55 -52.49
C ARG A 916 -6.05 9.20 -51.32
N HIS A 917 -5.97 8.55 -50.16
CA HIS A 917 -5.24 9.08 -49.00
C HIS A 917 -3.76 9.24 -49.28
N PHE A 918 -3.11 8.27 -49.92
CA PHE A 918 -1.70 8.38 -50.34
C PHE A 918 -1.50 9.59 -51.27
N THR A 919 -2.36 9.72 -52.29
CA THR A 919 -2.30 10.84 -53.25
C THR A 919 -2.49 12.18 -52.55
N ASP A 920 -3.44 12.23 -51.62
CA ASP A 920 -3.73 13.45 -50.88
C ASP A 920 -2.59 13.76 -49.87
N MET A 921 -1.95 12.76 -49.24
CA MET A 921 -0.82 12.92 -48.31
C MET A 921 0.52 13.25 -48.98
N LEU A 922 0.74 12.89 -50.25
CA LEU A 922 1.97 13.17 -51.01
C LEU A 922 2.09 14.65 -51.42
N VAL A 923 1.82 15.57 -50.48
CA VAL A 923 1.80 17.03 -50.63
C VAL A 923 3.21 17.60 -50.89
N LEU A 924 4.24 16.87 -50.47
CA LEU A 924 5.64 17.27 -50.61
C LEU A 924 6.10 17.34 -52.08
N ILE A 925 5.39 16.73 -53.03
CA ILE A 925 5.72 16.74 -54.46
C ILE A 925 4.78 17.69 -55.24
N PRO A 926 5.27 18.81 -55.78
CA PRO A 926 4.48 19.89 -56.40
C PRO A 926 3.57 19.47 -57.56
N VAL A 927 3.97 18.48 -58.34
CA VAL A 927 3.22 17.99 -59.53
C VAL A 927 1.88 17.35 -59.14
N LEU A 928 1.72 16.98 -57.86
CA LEU A 928 0.59 16.20 -57.35
C LEU A 928 -0.31 17.00 -56.39
N SER A 929 0.15 18.15 -55.91
CA SER A 929 -0.51 19.05 -54.96
C SER A 929 -1.76 19.74 -55.52
N ARG A 930 -2.88 19.77 -54.77
CA ARG A 930 -4.12 20.52 -55.09
C ARG A 930 -4.06 21.99 -54.62
N LYS A 931 -5.01 22.84 -55.09
CA LYS A 931 -5.13 24.28 -54.76
C LYS A 931 -5.22 24.60 -53.24
N ASN A 932 -5.58 23.63 -52.39
CA ASN A 932 -5.72 23.77 -50.94
C ASN A 932 -4.75 22.86 -50.14
N THR A 933 -3.48 22.79 -50.56
CA THR A 933 -2.48 21.97 -49.87
C THR A 933 -1.99 22.64 -48.59
N PRO A 934 -1.89 21.91 -47.45
CA PRO A 934 -1.40 22.47 -46.20
C PRO A 934 0.07 22.88 -46.33
N SER A 935 0.46 23.90 -45.55
CA SER A 935 1.86 24.32 -45.47
C SER A 935 2.70 23.30 -44.69
N LEU A 936 4.02 23.31 -44.88
CA LEU A 936 4.95 22.55 -44.04
C LEU A 936 4.81 22.91 -42.55
N LEU A 937 4.34 24.12 -42.23
CA LEU A 937 4.13 24.56 -40.84
C LEU A 937 2.84 24.04 -40.21
N GLU A 938 1.98 23.37 -40.98
CA GLU A 938 0.65 22.90 -40.55
C GLU A 938 0.58 21.36 -40.45
N VAL A 939 1.69 20.66 -40.69
CA VAL A 939 1.76 19.20 -40.75
C VAL A 939 2.77 18.65 -39.74
N ASP A 940 2.39 17.58 -39.03
CA ASP A 940 3.31 16.73 -38.29
C ASP A 940 3.99 15.71 -39.22
N PHE A 941 5.31 15.82 -39.37
CA PHE A 941 6.07 15.01 -40.33
C PHE A 941 6.22 13.55 -39.93
N PHE A 942 6.09 13.20 -38.64
CA PHE A 942 6.14 11.80 -38.24
C PHE A 942 4.84 11.06 -38.57
N HIS A 943 3.68 11.68 -38.33
CA HIS A 943 2.38 11.15 -38.79
C HIS A 943 2.36 11.01 -40.32
N LEU A 944 2.92 12.01 -41.03
CA LEU A 944 3.04 11.96 -42.48
C LEU A 944 3.96 10.80 -42.95
N LEU A 945 5.11 10.59 -42.30
CA LEU A 945 6.02 9.48 -42.59
C LEU A 945 5.30 8.13 -42.48
N VAL A 946 4.66 7.89 -41.34
CA VAL A 946 3.93 6.63 -41.07
C VAL A 946 2.82 6.44 -42.13
N GLY A 947 2.03 7.47 -42.40
CA GLY A 947 0.97 7.41 -43.42
C GLY A 947 1.50 7.08 -44.81
N LEU A 948 2.56 7.75 -45.28
CA LEU A 948 3.15 7.53 -46.60
C LEU A 948 3.78 6.14 -46.74
N VAL A 949 4.55 5.69 -45.74
CA VAL A 949 5.19 4.37 -45.75
C VAL A 949 4.16 3.24 -45.73
N LEU A 950 3.10 3.36 -44.94
CA LEU A 950 2.08 2.30 -44.84
C LEU A 950 1.12 2.28 -46.04
N SER A 951 0.99 3.38 -46.79
CA SER A 951 0.09 3.47 -47.94
C SER A 951 0.77 3.36 -49.32
N ILE A 952 2.10 3.57 -49.45
CA ILE A 952 2.80 3.44 -50.74
C ILE A 952 2.59 2.10 -51.48
N PRO A 953 2.46 0.92 -50.81
CA PRO A 953 2.25 -0.33 -51.54
C PRO A 953 0.96 -0.35 -52.37
N SER A 954 -0.07 0.43 -52.00
CA SER A 954 -1.34 0.44 -52.75
C SER A 954 -1.22 1.09 -54.13
N LEU A 955 -0.12 1.80 -54.44
CA LEU A 955 0.14 2.37 -55.77
C LEU A 955 0.57 1.35 -56.82
N TYR A 956 0.93 0.15 -56.39
CA TYR A 956 1.46 -0.90 -57.26
C TYR A 956 0.47 -2.05 -57.48
N GLN A 957 -0.65 -2.06 -56.73
CA GLN A 957 -1.71 -3.05 -56.83
C GLN A 957 -2.80 -2.56 -57.81
N GLU A 958 -3.19 -3.42 -58.77
CA GLU A 958 -4.30 -3.19 -59.70
C GLU A 958 -5.42 -4.22 -59.41
N GLU A 959 -6.70 -3.81 -59.45
CA GLU A 959 -7.85 -4.67 -59.06
C GLU A 959 -7.97 -5.98 -59.87
N ALA A 960 -7.34 -6.07 -61.05
CA ALA A 960 -7.38 -7.24 -61.93
C ALA A 960 -6.06 -8.04 -61.99
N VAL A 961 -4.96 -7.51 -61.42
CA VAL A 961 -3.62 -8.13 -61.46
C VAL A 961 -2.94 -7.96 -60.11
N ASP A 962 -2.76 -9.07 -59.39
CA ASP A 962 -2.14 -9.12 -58.07
C ASP A 962 -0.60 -8.94 -58.11
N LEU A 963 -0.12 -7.77 -58.52
CA LEU A 963 1.29 -7.41 -58.48
C LEU A 963 1.61 -6.64 -57.19
N GLN A 964 2.47 -7.20 -56.34
CA GLN A 964 3.12 -6.46 -55.24
C GLN A 964 4.40 -5.79 -55.76
N PRO A 965 4.81 -4.63 -55.20
CA PRO A 965 6.13 -4.09 -55.48
C PRO A 965 7.20 -5.11 -55.03
N SER A 966 8.26 -5.28 -55.83
CA SER A 966 9.39 -6.12 -55.42
C SER A 966 9.98 -5.65 -54.09
N THR A 967 10.61 -6.55 -53.34
CA THR A 967 11.28 -6.22 -52.06
C THR A 967 12.27 -5.07 -52.21
N VAL A 968 13.03 -5.08 -53.31
CA VAL A 968 13.96 -4.01 -53.70
C VAL A 968 13.22 -2.69 -53.94
N SER A 969 12.12 -2.70 -54.71
CA SER A 969 11.32 -1.50 -54.96
C SER A 969 10.72 -0.92 -53.67
N SER A 970 10.24 -1.78 -52.77
CA SER A 970 9.74 -1.36 -51.45
C SER A 970 10.84 -0.74 -50.59
N ALA A 971 12.06 -1.26 -50.64
CA ALA A 971 13.20 -0.74 -49.90
C ALA A 971 13.58 0.68 -50.37
N TYR A 972 13.66 0.92 -51.69
CA TYR A 972 13.89 2.26 -52.25
C TYR A 972 12.73 3.21 -51.99
N ASN A 973 11.48 2.73 -52.03
CA ASN A 973 10.30 3.52 -51.69
C ASN A 973 10.38 4.06 -50.25
N HIS A 974 10.72 3.21 -49.27
CA HIS A 974 10.86 3.64 -47.88
C HIS A 974 12.02 4.62 -47.69
N LEU A 975 13.16 4.37 -48.35
CA LEU A 975 14.34 5.23 -48.30
C LEU A 975 14.05 6.64 -48.84
N HIS A 976 13.49 6.75 -50.05
CA HIS A 976 13.20 8.04 -50.68
C HIS A 976 12.09 8.83 -49.97
N ILE A 977 11.09 8.13 -49.40
CA ILE A 977 10.10 8.77 -48.52
C ILE A 977 10.80 9.34 -47.29
N LEU A 978 11.65 8.55 -46.63
CA LEU A 978 12.37 8.98 -45.43
C LEU A 978 13.26 10.19 -45.70
N HIS A 979 14.03 10.18 -46.80
CA HIS A 979 14.85 11.32 -47.23
C HIS A 979 14.02 12.58 -47.47
N LEU A 980 12.92 12.46 -48.23
CA LEU A 980 12.04 13.59 -48.56
C LEU A 980 11.38 14.20 -47.31
N VAL A 981 10.87 13.35 -46.42
CA VAL A 981 10.23 13.79 -45.17
C VAL A 981 11.24 14.40 -44.20
N THR A 982 12.44 13.82 -44.10
CA THR A 982 13.53 14.35 -43.26
C THR A 982 13.96 15.74 -43.73
N MET A 983 14.19 15.93 -45.04
CA MET A 983 14.51 17.24 -45.62
C MET A 983 13.40 18.27 -45.37
N ALA A 984 12.13 17.87 -45.53
CA ALA A 984 11.00 18.75 -45.28
C ALA A 984 10.84 19.15 -43.79
N HIS A 985 11.11 18.21 -42.87
CA HIS A 985 11.09 18.48 -41.43
C HIS A 985 12.28 19.34 -40.99
N MET A 986 13.48 19.13 -41.54
CA MET A 986 14.62 20.03 -41.33
C MET A 986 14.27 21.47 -41.71
N LEU A 987 13.62 21.67 -42.87
CA LEU A 987 13.14 22.99 -43.28
C LEU A 987 12.07 23.54 -42.31
N GLN A 988 11.16 22.71 -41.80
CA GLN A 988 10.18 23.13 -40.79
C GLN A 988 10.85 23.62 -39.51
N ILE A 989 11.89 22.92 -39.01
CA ILE A 989 12.67 23.32 -37.84
C ILE A 989 13.37 24.66 -38.10
N LEU A 990 14.04 24.80 -39.26
CA LEU A 990 14.73 26.03 -39.64
C LEU A 990 13.79 27.24 -39.72
N LEU A 991 12.59 27.07 -40.28
CA LEU A 991 11.60 28.15 -40.41
C LEU A 991 11.01 28.59 -39.05
N THR A 992 10.89 27.66 -38.10
CA THR A 992 10.26 27.88 -36.77
C THR A 992 11.24 28.24 -35.65
N SER A 993 12.55 28.17 -35.90
CA SER A 993 13.60 28.50 -34.93
C SER A 993 13.80 30.01 -34.73
N PRO A 994 14.07 30.48 -33.48
CA PRO A 994 14.51 31.85 -33.21
C PRO A 994 15.99 32.03 -33.60
N GLY A 995 16.28 32.96 -34.52
CA GLY A 995 17.67 33.25 -34.92
C GLY A 995 18.50 33.72 -33.72
N THR A 996 19.57 32.99 -33.42
CA THR A 996 20.54 33.33 -32.37
C THR A 996 21.93 33.36 -32.98
N ASN A 997 22.67 34.45 -32.76
CA ASN A 997 24.05 34.58 -33.26
C ASN A 997 24.97 33.76 -32.36
N ALA A 998 25.50 32.66 -32.87
CA ALA A 998 26.55 31.90 -32.18
C ALA A 998 27.76 31.76 -33.10
N GLY A 999 28.91 32.29 -32.67
CA GLY A 999 30.20 32.09 -33.35
C GLY A 999 30.69 30.68 -33.08
N GLY A 1000 30.79 29.86 -34.13
CA GLY A 1000 31.35 28.52 -34.11
C GLY A 1000 32.33 28.33 -35.26
N GLU A 1001 33.23 27.35 -35.13
CA GLU A 1001 34.26 27.00 -36.11
C GLU A 1001 33.64 26.56 -37.46
N GLU A 1002 34.29 26.91 -38.58
CA GLU A 1002 33.87 26.53 -39.94
C GLU A 1002 34.14 25.04 -40.20
N THR A 1003 33.18 24.16 -39.88
CA THR A 1003 33.19 22.75 -40.32
C THR A 1003 32.49 22.58 -41.69
N GLU A 1004 32.73 21.47 -42.40
CA GLU A 1004 32.04 21.21 -43.68
C GLU A 1004 30.50 21.22 -43.55
N GLU A 1005 29.97 20.75 -42.42
CA GLU A 1005 28.54 20.79 -42.10
C GLU A 1005 28.01 22.22 -41.99
N THR A 1006 28.78 23.13 -41.37
CA THR A 1006 28.38 24.55 -41.27
C THR A 1006 28.32 25.21 -42.64
N ARG A 1007 29.17 24.78 -43.59
CA ARG A 1007 29.17 25.26 -44.98
C ARG A 1007 27.95 24.74 -45.74
N ALA A 1008 27.60 23.46 -45.62
CA ALA A 1008 26.40 22.87 -46.23
C ALA A 1008 25.11 23.50 -45.67
N ALA A 1009 25.03 23.72 -44.35
CA ALA A 1009 23.93 24.43 -43.70
C ALA A 1009 23.81 25.89 -44.18
N ALA A 1010 24.94 26.61 -44.34
CA ALA A 1010 24.97 27.98 -44.84
C ALA A 1010 24.50 28.08 -46.31
N GLU A 1011 24.84 27.11 -47.15
CA GLU A 1011 24.38 27.02 -48.54
C GLU A 1011 22.85 26.83 -48.61
N LEU A 1012 22.30 25.93 -47.78
CA LEU A 1012 20.86 25.73 -47.68
C LEU A 1012 20.14 26.99 -47.17
N LEU A 1013 20.67 27.63 -46.12
CA LEU A 1013 20.11 28.88 -45.58
C LEU A 1013 20.13 30.02 -46.61
N THR A 1014 21.19 30.12 -47.39
CA THR A 1014 21.29 31.10 -48.49
C THR A 1014 20.21 30.83 -49.54
N THR A 1015 20.03 29.57 -49.92
CA THR A 1015 18.99 29.14 -50.86
C THR A 1015 17.58 29.43 -50.31
N VAL A 1016 17.30 29.13 -49.04
CA VAL A 1016 16.01 29.42 -48.40
C VAL A 1016 15.77 30.93 -48.27
N SER A 1017 16.80 31.71 -47.96
CA SER A 1017 16.72 33.18 -47.84
C SER A 1017 16.39 33.83 -49.19
N GLN A 1018 16.94 33.33 -50.30
CA GLN A 1018 16.63 33.81 -51.65
C GLN A 1018 15.13 33.65 -51.98
N HIS A 1019 14.48 32.62 -51.44
CA HIS A 1019 13.06 32.33 -51.70
C HIS A 1019 12.09 32.96 -50.69
N THR A 1020 12.54 33.27 -49.47
CA THR A 1020 11.69 33.80 -48.39
C THR A 1020 11.83 35.31 -48.18
N GLY A 1021 12.85 35.95 -48.78
CA GLY A 1021 13.06 37.41 -48.71
C GLY A 1021 13.53 37.93 -47.35
N ARG A 1022 13.90 37.06 -46.40
CA ARG A 1022 14.47 37.41 -45.09
C ARG A 1022 15.66 36.53 -44.76
N TYR A 1023 16.77 37.17 -44.38
CA TYR A 1023 17.95 36.51 -43.81
C TYR A 1023 17.70 36.27 -42.31
N LYS A 1024 17.48 35.02 -41.89
CA LYS A 1024 17.59 34.65 -40.46
C LYS A 1024 19.03 34.21 -40.21
N CYS A 1025 19.63 34.75 -39.15
CA CYS A 1025 21.05 34.61 -38.85
C CYS A 1025 21.52 33.15 -38.72
N PHE A 1026 22.84 32.96 -38.91
CA PHE A 1026 23.60 31.71 -38.79
C PHE A 1026 23.16 30.92 -37.55
N LEU A 1027 22.41 29.84 -37.77
CA LEU A 1027 22.09 28.87 -36.73
C LEU A 1027 23.31 27.98 -36.51
N SER A 1028 23.72 27.79 -35.25
CA SER A 1028 24.66 26.72 -34.92
C SER A 1028 24.07 25.38 -35.38
N THR A 1029 24.84 24.59 -36.14
CA THR A 1029 24.54 23.21 -36.58
C THR A 1029 24.00 22.35 -35.43
N PHE A 1030 24.43 22.66 -34.20
CA PHE A 1030 24.02 22.04 -32.93
C PHE A 1030 22.52 22.18 -32.60
N LEU A 1031 21.86 23.28 -32.99
CA LEU A 1031 20.42 23.50 -32.73
C LEU A 1031 19.52 22.72 -33.71
N SER A 1032 19.97 22.51 -34.95
CA SER A 1032 19.26 21.71 -35.95
C SER A 1032 19.33 20.20 -35.61
N ALA A 1033 20.48 19.74 -35.11
CA ALA A 1033 20.69 18.37 -34.64
C ALA A 1033 19.75 17.99 -33.47
N ARG A 1034 19.66 18.82 -32.43
CA ARG A 1034 18.75 18.59 -31.28
C ARG A 1034 17.26 18.72 -31.64
N GLY A 1035 16.93 19.50 -32.68
CA GLY A 1035 15.56 19.69 -33.14
C GLY A 1035 14.98 18.46 -33.83
N ILE A 1036 15.79 17.74 -34.62
CA ILE A 1036 15.37 16.60 -35.44
C ILE A 1036 15.51 15.25 -34.73
N GLU A 1037 16.31 15.19 -33.67
CA GLU A 1037 16.58 13.96 -32.92
C GLU A 1037 15.31 13.18 -32.49
N PRO A 1038 14.26 13.80 -31.89
CA PRO A 1038 13.06 13.04 -31.52
C PRO A 1038 12.35 12.40 -32.72
N PHE A 1039 12.37 13.07 -33.88
CA PHE A 1039 11.78 12.54 -35.12
C PHE A 1039 12.56 11.31 -35.61
N LEU A 1040 13.90 11.36 -35.60
CA LEU A 1040 14.74 10.23 -36.00
C LEU A 1040 14.60 9.05 -35.04
N ARG A 1041 14.50 9.30 -33.74
CA ARG A 1041 14.28 8.25 -32.72
C ARG A 1041 12.93 7.57 -32.92
N CYS A 1042 11.87 8.34 -33.18
CA CYS A 1042 10.57 7.81 -33.55
C CYS A 1042 10.62 7.00 -34.85
N ALA A 1043 11.35 7.47 -35.87
CA ALA A 1043 11.53 6.77 -37.15
C ALA A 1043 12.27 5.44 -36.96
N ALA A 1044 13.32 5.42 -36.14
CA ALA A 1044 14.06 4.19 -35.83
C ALA A 1044 13.19 3.15 -35.11
N LEU A 1045 12.36 3.56 -34.14
CA LEU A 1045 11.38 2.66 -33.50
C LEU A 1045 10.35 2.13 -34.52
N PHE A 1046 9.79 3.01 -35.36
CA PHE A 1046 8.82 2.64 -36.38
C PHE A 1046 9.40 1.62 -37.37
N PHE A 1047 10.58 1.90 -37.94
CA PHE A 1047 11.22 0.99 -38.89
C PHE A 1047 11.73 -0.28 -38.23
N ASN A 1048 12.21 -0.26 -36.98
CA ASN A 1048 12.52 -1.48 -36.24
C ASN A 1048 11.28 -2.38 -36.11
N CYS A 1049 10.14 -1.85 -35.69
CA CYS A 1049 8.90 -2.61 -35.55
C CYS A 1049 8.31 -3.06 -36.89
N LEU A 1050 8.49 -2.27 -37.97
CA LEU A 1050 7.99 -2.60 -39.31
C LEU A 1050 8.86 -3.62 -40.05
N THR A 1051 10.18 -3.55 -39.87
CA THR A 1051 11.16 -4.34 -40.63
C THR A 1051 11.73 -5.52 -39.84
N GLY A 1052 11.72 -5.48 -38.51
CA GLY A 1052 12.30 -6.53 -37.67
C GLY A 1052 13.83 -6.59 -37.70
N VAL A 1053 14.51 -5.62 -38.29
CA VAL A 1053 15.99 -5.55 -38.28
C VAL A 1053 16.46 -5.17 -36.88
N HIS A 1054 17.43 -5.92 -36.35
CA HIS A 1054 17.99 -5.64 -35.03
C HIS A 1054 18.87 -4.38 -35.05
N PRO A 1055 18.73 -3.49 -34.05
CA PRO A 1055 19.61 -2.34 -33.90
C PRO A 1055 21.01 -2.78 -33.43
N PRO A 1056 22.10 -2.11 -33.85
CA PRO A 1056 23.44 -2.36 -33.30
C PRO A 1056 23.51 -2.06 -31.79
N GLU A 1057 24.35 -2.79 -31.05
CA GLU A 1057 24.47 -2.71 -29.58
C GLU A 1057 24.90 -1.31 -29.07
N GLU A 1058 25.52 -0.49 -29.93
CA GLU A 1058 26.12 0.82 -29.62
C GLU A 1058 25.15 2.02 -29.71
N LEU A 1059 23.85 1.82 -29.96
CA LEU A 1059 22.83 2.88 -30.20
C LEU A 1059 22.45 3.73 -28.96
N PHE A 1060 23.39 3.92 -28.03
CA PHE A 1060 23.14 4.46 -26.69
C PHE A 1060 23.28 5.98 -26.54
N SER A 1061 23.86 6.75 -27.48
CA SER A 1061 23.92 8.22 -27.27
C SER A 1061 24.27 9.13 -28.47
N ALA A 1062 24.59 8.61 -29.65
CA ALA A 1062 25.09 9.45 -30.75
C ALA A 1062 24.17 9.49 -31.98
N MET A 1063 24.01 10.69 -32.52
CA MET A 1063 23.14 10.99 -33.68
C MET A 1063 23.62 10.27 -34.95
N GLU A 1064 24.92 10.02 -35.07
CA GLU A 1064 25.55 9.36 -36.21
C GLU A 1064 25.11 7.90 -36.36
N GLU A 1065 25.05 7.15 -35.27
CA GLU A 1065 24.57 5.76 -35.23
C GLU A 1065 23.10 5.65 -35.62
N LEU A 1066 22.29 6.63 -35.20
CA LEU A 1066 20.87 6.70 -35.55
C LEU A 1066 20.66 7.01 -37.05
N CYS A 1067 21.47 7.92 -37.59
CA CYS A 1067 21.49 8.20 -39.04
C CYS A 1067 21.92 6.94 -39.82
N ARG A 1068 22.98 6.25 -39.38
CA ARG A 1068 23.49 5.01 -40.00
C ARG A 1068 22.43 3.90 -40.02
N TYR A 1069 21.73 3.68 -38.90
CA TYR A 1069 20.65 2.70 -38.80
C TYR A 1069 19.48 3.00 -39.76
N LEU A 1070 19.20 4.29 -39.99
CA LEU A 1070 18.14 4.77 -40.88
C LEU A 1070 18.57 4.97 -42.35
N ALA A 1071 19.82 4.62 -42.71
CA ALA A 1071 20.40 4.90 -44.03
C ALA A 1071 20.35 6.40 -44.41
N LEU A 1072 20.67 7.25 -43.43
CA LEU A 1072 20.87 8.69 -43.59
C LEU A 1072 22.38 9.00 -43.47
N PRO A 1073 22.88 10.05 -44.16
CA PRO A 1073 24.24 10.53 -43.96
C PRO A 1073 24.42 11.05 -42.52
N SER A 1074 25.65 10.95 -41.99
CA SER A 1074 25.98 11.49 -40.66
C SER A 1074 25.68 13.00 -40.58
N ASP A 1075 25.99 13.73 -41.66
CA ASP A 1075 25.54 15.11 -41.86
C ASP A 1075 24.26 15.14 -42.73
N LEU A 1076 23.14 15.44 -42.10
CA LEU A 1076 21.84 15.50 -42.76
C LEU A 1076 21.74 16.63 -43.80
N PHE A 1077 22.60 17.66 -43.75
CA PHE A 1077 22.62 18.71 -44.76
C PHE A 1077 23.14 18.20 -46.11
N GLN A 1078 23.92 17.11 -46.13
CA GLN A 1078 24.38 16.46 -47.35
C GLN A 1078 23.23 15.97 -48.23
N LEU A 1079 22.07 15.62 -47.65
CA LEU A 1079 20.88 15.23 -48.41
C LEU A 1079 20.43 16.32 -49.40
N PHE A 1080 20.59 17.60 -49.04
CA PHE A 1080 20.25 18.72 -49.91
C PHE A 1080 21.29 18.93 -51.02
N GLN A 1081 22.54 18.53 -50.79
CA GLN A 1081 23.62 18.60 -51.77
C GLN A 1081 23.54 17.43 -52.77
N GLU A 1082 23.38 16.20 -52.28
CA GLU A 1082 23.23 14.97 -53.09
C GLU A 1082 21.98 14.99 -53.97
N HIS A 1083 20.92 15.69 -53.53
CA HIS A 1083 19.65 15.80 -54.24
C HIS A 1083 19.32 17.23 -54.66
N ARG A 1084 20.32 18.07 -54.91
CA ARG A 1084 20.15 19.50 -55.24
C ARG A 1084 19.18 19.76 -56.40
N ASP A 1085 19.34 19.04 -57.52
CA ASP A 1085 18.55 19.24 -58.74
C ASP A 1085 17.03 18.98 -58.54
N PRO A 1086 16.60 17.83 -57.96
CA PRO A 1086 15.18 17.61 -57.69
C PRO A 1086 14.64 18.43 -56.51
N VAL A 1087 15.47 18.83 -55.54
CA VAL A 1087 15.01 19.50 -54.30
C VAL A 1087 14.88 21.01 -54.45
N THR A 1088 15.69 21.68 -55.27
CA THR A 1088 15.60 23.13 -55.52
C THR A 1088 14.17 23.61 -55.90
N PRO A 1089 13.45 22.99 -56.85
CA PRO A 1089 12.06 23.38 -57.16
C PRO A 1089 11.08 23.06 -56.01
N LEU A 1090 11.37 22.07 -55.15
CA LEU A 1090 10.59 21.78 -53.95
C LEU A 1090 10.77 22.89 -52.91
N LEU A 1091 12.01 23.32 -52.66
CA LEU A 1091 12.35 24.40 -51.73
C LEU A 1091 11.66 25.70 -52.12
N GLN A 1092 11.68 26.08 -53.40
CA GLN A 1092 10.99 27.26 -53.91
C GLN A 1092 9.49 27.24 -53.57
N ARG A 1093 8.83 26.09 -53.73
CA ARG A 1093 7.40 25.93 -53.47
C ARG A 1093 7.08 25.88 -51.98
N TRP A 1094 7.87 25.15 -51.20
CA TRP A 1094 7.72 25.01 -49.76
C TRP A 1094 7.89 26.36 -49.05
N CYS A 1095 8.89 27.15 -49.48
CA CYS A 1095 9.15 28.49 -48.97
C CYS A 1095 8.11 29.53 -49.44
N GLY A 1096 7.60 29.39 -50.67
CA GLY A 1096 6.62 30.31 -51.27
C GLY A 1096 5.18 30.21 -50.73
N SER A 1097 4.93 29.45 -49.67
CA SER A 1097 3.59 29.30 -49.07
C SER A 1097 3.15 30.56 -48.30
N PRO A 1098 1.88 31.02 -48.44
CA PRO A 1098 1.36 32.15 -47.67
C PRO A 1098 1.46 31.97 -46.14
N ALA A 1099 1.35 30.74 -45.65
CA ALA A 1099 1.49 30.43 -44.22
C ALA A 1099 2.92 30.66 -43.70
N VAL A 1100 3.94 30.32 -44.51
CA VAL A 1100 5.35 30.60 -44.20
C VAL A 1100 5.58 32.12 -44.13
N THR A 1101 5.01 32.87 -45.08
CA THR A 1101 5.10 34.34 -45.06
C THR A 1101 4.40 34.94 -43.83
N LYS A 1102 3.25 34.40 -43.41
CA LYS A 1102 2.55 34.84 -42.18
C LYS A 1102 3.33 34.50 -40.91
N ALA A 1103 3.88 33.29 -40.83
CA ALA A 1103 4.71 32.84 -39.71
C ALA A 1103 5.99 33.67 -39.57
N LEU A 1104 6.70 33.95 -40.67
CA LEU A 1104 7.89 34.80 -40.67
C LEU A 1104 7.59 36.24 -40.24
N ASN A 1105 6.37 36.72 -40.46
CA ASN A 1105 5.88 38.04 -40.01
C ASN A 1105 5.30 38.03 -38.58
N GLY A 1106 5.37 36.91 -37.85
CA GLY A 1106 4.82 36.78 -36.49
C GLY A 1106 3.29 36.80 -36.42
N LYS A 1107 2.60 36.65 -37.56
CA LYS A 1107 1.12 36.68 -37.66
C LYS A 1107 0.47 35.31 -37.53
N MET A 1108 1.25 34.26 -37.25
CA MET A 1108 0.80 32.87 -37.10
C MET A 1108 1.56 32.21 -35.95
N GLN A 1109 0.85 31.52 -35.06
CA GLN A 1109 1.47 30.74 -33.98
C GLN A 1109 2.13 29.49 -34.57
N THR A 1110 3.41 29.28 -34.29
CA THR A 1110 4.19 28.12 -34.77
C THR A 1110 4.69 27.27 -33.61
N VAL A 1111 4.72 25.95 -33.81
CA VAL A 1111 5.31 25.01 -32.85
C VAL A 1111 6.84 25.04 -32.97
N ARG A 1112 7.53 25.02 -31.83
CA ARG A 1112 8.99 24.93 -31.76
C ARG A 1112 9.44 23.48 -31.60
N TYR A 1113 10.60 23.16 -32.17
CA TYR A 1113 11.22 21.85 -32.11
C TYR A 1113 12.59 21.92 -31.39
N PRO A 1114 12.94 20.95 -30.53
CA PRO A 1114 12.09 19.84 -30.10
C PRO A 1114 10.87 20.36 -29.31
N ARG A 1115 9.75 19.60 -29.35
CA ARG A 1115 8.52 20.01 -28.66
C ARG A 1115 8.74 20.17 -27.17
N ARG A 1116 8.04 21.11 -26.54
CA ARG A 1116 8.08 21.24 -25.08
C ARG A 1116 7.38 20.03 -24.46
N ARG A 1117 8.09 19.31 -23.59
CA ARG A 1117 7.54 18.18 -22.85
C ARG A 1117 6.55 18.65 -21.80
N ASN A 1118 5.51 17.84 -21.65
CA ASN A 1118 4.41 18.11 -20.76
C ASN A 1118 4.63 17.47 -19.38
N ARG A 1119 4.51 18.27 -18.31
CA ARG A 1119 4.53 17.83 -16.91
C ARG A 1119 3.28 18.32 -16.16
N LEU A 1120 2.95 17.73 -15.03
CA LEU A 1120 1.94 18.30 -14.13
C LEU A 1120 2.36 19.70 -13.65
N ILE A 1121 1.41 20.46 -13.08
CA ILE A 1121 1.69 21.80 -12.54
C ILE A 1121 2.70 21.75 -11.39
N ASP A 1122 3.43 22.83 -11.13
CA ASP A 1122 4.24 22.89 -9.91
C ASP A 1122 3.33 23.11 -8.69
N LEU A 1123 3.49 22.26 -7.69
CA LEU A 1123 2.76 22.36 -6.42
C LEU A 1123 3.65 23.02 -5.34
N PRO A 1124 3.06 23.79 -4.40
CA PRO A 1124 3.83 24.40 -3.31
C PRO A 1124 4.37 23.33 -2.34
N GLU A 1125 5.49 23.62 -1.68
CA GLU A 1125 6.08 22.70 -0.69
C GLU A 1125 5.22 22.56 0.56
N ASP A 1126 4.62 23.66 1.04
CA ASP A 1126 3.71 23.69 2.19
C ASP A 1126 2.25 23.60 1.73
N TYR A 1127 1.53 22.59 2.23
CA TYR A 1127 0.12 22.38 1.93
C TYR A 1127 -0.77 23.54 2.37
N SER A 1128 -0.35 24.29 3.41
CA SER A 1128 -1.06 25.47 3.91
C SER A 1128 -1.25 26.55 2.84
N ALA A 1129 -0.32 26.64 1.87
CA ALA A 1129 -0.45 27.54 0.73
C ALA A 1129 -1.65 27.17 -0.17
N LEU A 1130 -1.89 25.87 -0.38
CA LEU A 1130 -3.07 25.39 -1.14
C LEU A 1130 -4.36 25.63 -0.35
N LEU A 1131 -4.35 25.40 0.97
CA LEU A 1131 -5.50 25.70 1.82
C LEU A 1131 -5.87 27.18 1.77
N ASN A 1132 -4.87 28.07 1.84
CA ASN A 1132 -5.08 29.51 1.68
C ASN A 1132 -5.66 29.83 0.30
N GLN A 1133 -5.15 29.24 -0.78
CA GLN A 1133 -5.70 29.43 -2.12
C GLN A 1133 -7.15 28.93 -2.23
N ALA A 1134 -7.47 27.81 -1.59
CA ALA A 1134 -8.80 27.22 -1.52
C ALA A 1134 -9.79 28.07 -0.72
N CYS A 1135 -9.35 28.76 0.34
CA CYS A 1135 -10.19 29.67 1.12
C CYS A 1135 -10.64 30.89 0.31
N HIS A 1136 -9.83 31.36 -0.65
CA HIS A 1136 -10.16 32.50 -1.51
C HIS A 1136 -10.97 32.11 -2.76
N PHE A 1137 -11.25 30.81 -2.97
CA PHE A 1137 -11.98 30.34 -4.13
C PHE A 1137 -13.49 30.58 -4.02
N GLN A 1138 -14.08 31.25 -5.01
CA GLN A 1138 -15.53 31.44 -5.15
C GLN A 1138 -16.02 30.78 -6.46
N CYS A 1139 -17.02 29.85 -6.42
CA CYS A 1139 -17.57 29.25 -7.67
C CYS A 1139 -18.22 30.38 -8.50
N PRO A 1140 -17.84 30.52 -9.77
CA PRO A 1140 -18.32 31.61 -10.64
C PRO A 1140 -19.82 31.53 -10.98
N LYS A 1141 -20.48 30.39 -10.72
CA LYS A 1141 -21.90 30.13 -11.04
C LYS A 1141 -22.84 30.12 -9.83
N SER A 1142 -22.34 30.29 -8.60
CA SER A 1142 -23.19 30.28 -7.39
C SER A 1142 -23.13 31.62 -6.66
N THR A 1143 -24.30 32.09 -6.26
CA THR A 1143 -24.53 33.33 -5.50
C THR A 1143 -24.44 33.15 -3.98
N ASP A 1144 -24.31 31.90 -3.51
CA ASP A 1144 -24.32 31.55 -2.09
C ASP A 1144 -22.90 31.27 -1.56
N ASP A 1145 -22.67 31.65 -0.30
CA ASP A 1145 -21.39 31.53 0.42
C ASP A 1145 -21.24 30.17 1.13
N GLU A 1146 -22.10 29.20 0.78
CA GLU A 1146 -22.02 27.84 1.33
C GLU A 1146 -20.70 27.15 0.96
N ARG A 1147 -20.23 26.28 1.86
CA ARG A 1147 -18.93 25.61 1.85
C ARG A 1147 -18.75 24.73 0.60
N LYS A 1148 -18.26 25.32 -0.49
CA LYS A 1148 -17.90 24.60 -1.72
C LYS A 1148 -16.67 23.72 -1.52
N HIS A 1149 -16.53 22.67 -2.33
CA HIS A 1149 -15.36 21.79 -2.35
C HIS A 1149 -14.39 22.25 -3.47
N PRO A 1150 -13.34 23.03 -3.14
CA PRO A 1150 -12.36 23.50 -4.12
C PRO A 1150 -11.42 22.37 -4.54
N THR A 1151 -11.34 22.16 -5.85
CA THR A 1151 -10.60 21.05 -6.46
C THR A 1151 -9.68 21.56 -7.56
N LEU A 1152 -8.39 21.24 -7.47
CA LEU A 1152 -7.34 21.73 -8.37
C LEU A 1152 -7.03 20.70 -9.46
N CYS A 1153 -7.13 21.10 -10.74
CA CYS A 1153 -6.69 20.26 -11.85
C CYS A 1153 -5.17 20.23 -11.96
N LEU A 1154 -4.55 19.06 -11.77
CA LEU A 1154 -3.08 18.93 -11.84
C LEU A 1154 -2.51 19.04 -13.27
N PHE A 1155 -3.37 18.98 -14.30
CA PHE A 1155 -2.95 19.14 -15.70
C PHE A 1155 -2.80 20.61 -16.12
N CYS A 1156 -3.65 21.51 -15.62
CA CYS A 1156 -3.67 22.91 -16.09
C CYS A 1156 -3.66 23.96 -14.98
N GLY A 1157 -3.86 23.58 -13.71
CA GLY A 1157 -3.91 24.50 -12.58
C GLY A 1157 -5.26 25.20 -12.38
N ALA A 1158 -6.30 24.84 -13.12
CA ALA A 1158 -7.63 25.40 -12.91
C ALA A 1158 -8.23 24.94 -11.58
N MET A 1159 -8.74 25.91 -10.81
CA MET A 1159 -9.53 25.68 -9.60
C MET A 1159 -11.01 25.51 -9.97
N LEU A 1160 -11.60 24.39 -9.58
CA LEU A 1160 -12.94 23.96 -9.93
C LEU A 1160 -13.76 23.67 -8.67
N CYS A 1161 -15.08 23.70 -8.83
CA CYS A 1161 -16.03 23.35 -7.77
C CYS A 1161 -16.47 21.91 -7.97
N SER A 1162 -16.26 21.03 -6.99
CA SER A 1162 -16.68 19.63 -7.06
C SER A 1162 -17.89 19.32 -6.18
N GLN A 1163 -18.60 18.21 -6.48
CA GLN A 1163 -19.68 17.63 -5.68
C GLN A 1163 -20.82 18.60 -5.31
N SER A 1164 -21.06 19.60 -6.15
CA SER A 1164 -22.09 20.62 -5.93
C SER A 1164 -22.88 20.83 -7.22
N SER A 1165 -24.20 20.94 -7.09
CA SER A 1165 -25.11 21.15 -8.23
C SER A 1165 -24.94 22.51 -8.90
N CYS A 1166 -24.23 23.45 -8.28
CA CYS A 1166 -24.11 24.82 -8.74
C CYS A 1166 -23.35 25.00 -10.06
N CYS A 1167 -22.34 24.15 -10.30
CA CYS A 1167 -21.38 24.36 -11.36
C CYS A 1167 -21.59 23.29 -12.50
N LEU A 1168 -22.77 22.66 -12.58
CA LEU A 1168 -23.16 21.65 -13.59
C LEU A 1168 -23.06 22.20 -15.03
N SER A 1169 -22.73 21.31 -15.97
CA SER A 1169 -22.62 21.59 -17.40
C SER A 1169 -23.15 20.42 -18.22
N GLN A 1170 -23.73 20.69 -19.39
CA GLN A 1170 -24.28 19.65 -20.24
C GLN A 1170 -23.21 19.04 -21.14
N LEU A 1171 -23.04 17.72 -21.09
CA LEU A 1171 -22.07 16.98 -21.92
C LEU A 1171 -22.74 15.74 -22.54
N ASP A 1172 -22.86 15.74 -23.87
CA ASP A 1172 -23.59 14.73 -24.66
C ASP A 1172 -25.04 14.49 -24.19
N GLY A 1173 -25.74 15.55 -23.78
CA GLY A 1173 -27.15 15.51 -23.38
C GLY A 1173 -27.40 15.23 -21.89
N GLU A 1174 -26.37 14.89 -21.12
CA GLU A 1174 -26.44 14.62 -19.67
C GLU A 1174 -25.79 15.76 -18.87
N ASP A 1175 -26.33 16.04 -17.68
CA ASP A 1175 -25.70 16.98 -16.75
C ASP A 1175 -24.51 16.32 -16.05
N VAL A 1176 -23.37 17.00 -16.08
CA VAL A 1176 -22.13 16.55 -15.45
C VAL A 1176 -21.53 17.64 -14.57
N GLY A 1177 -20.79 17.24 -13.54
CA GLY A 1177 -20.04 18.12 -12.66
C GLY A 1177 -18.93 18.89 -13.37
N ALA A 1178 -18.40 19.91 -12.70
CA ALA A 1178 -17.41 20.81 -13.30
C ALA A 1178 -16.07 20.11 -13.58
N CYS A 1179 -15.67 19.16 -12.73
CA CYS A 1179 -14.44 18.39 -12.95
C CYS A 1179 -14.61 17.46 -14.15
N THR A 1180 -15.76 16.79 -14.26
CA THR A 1180 -16.08 15.91 -15.41
C THR A 1180 -16.12 16.68 -16.74
N ALA A 1181 -16.78 17.85 -16.76
CA ALA A 1181 -16.80 18.73 -17.93
C ALA A 1181 -15.39 19.23 -18.30
N HIS A 1182 -14.58 19.58 -17.30
CA HIS A 1182 -13.22 20.03 -17.51
C HIS A 1182 -12.29 18.90 -18.01
N ALA A 1183 -12.40 17.69 -17.45
CA ALA A 1183 -11.63 16.52 -17.88
C ALA A 1183 -11.84 16.19 -19.36
N ALA A 1184 -13.08 16.33 -19.85
CA ALA A 1184 -13.42 16.11 -21.26
C ALA A 1184 -12.67 17.05 -22.22
N THR A 1185 -12.31 18.26 -21.78
CA THR A 1185 -11.59 19.26 -22.60
C THR A 1185 -10.08 19.30 -22.32
N CYS A 1186 -9.67 19.26 -21.04
CA CYS A 1186 -8.28 19.39 -20.62
C CYS A 1186 -7.46 18.10 -20.80
N GLY A 1187 -8.06 16.95 -20.48
CA GLY A 1187 -7.39 15.64 -20.52
C GLY A 1187 -8.01 14.67 -21.52
N ALA A 1188 -8.84 15.16 -22.44
CA ALA A 1188 -9.55 14.37 -23.45
C ALA A 1188 -10.39 13.20 -22.87
N GLY A 1189 -10.98 13.40 -21.68
CA GLY A 1189 -11.83 12.41 -20.98
C GLY A 1189 -11.15 11.72 -19.80
N VAL A 1190 -9.88 12.06 -19.51
CA VAL A 1190 -9.15 11.65 -18.31
C VAL A 1190 -8.85 12.89 -17.46
N GLY A 1191 -8.85 12.76 -16.14
CA GLY A 1191 -8.58 13.85 -15.21
C GLY A 1191 -7.80 13.41 -13.98
N MET A 1192 -6.95 14.31 -13.48
CA MET A 1192 -6.23 14.16 -12.20
C MET A 1192 -6.45 15.43 -11.39
N PHE A 1193 -7.16 15.29 -10.28
CA PHE A 1193 -7.67 16.40 -9.49
C PHE A 1193 -7.24 16.28 -8.03
N LEU A 1194 -6.74 17.36 -7.41
CA LEU A 1194 -6.44 17.39 -5.98
C LEU A 1194 -7.59 18.09 -5.24
N ARG A 1195 -8.28 17.35 -4.37
CA ARG A 1195 -9.29 17.90 -3.46
C ARG A 1195 -8.60 18.53 -2.27
N ILE A 1196 -8.57 19.86 -2.20
CA ILE A 1196 -7.68 20.56 -1.28
C ILE A 1196 -8.14 20.41 0.18
N ARG A 1197 -9.44 20.43 0.45
CA ARG A 1197 -9.95 20.27 1.83
C ARG A 1197 -9.85 18.84 2.35
N GLU A 1198 -9.69 17.88 1.45
CA GLU A 1198 -9.67 16.45 1.78
C GLU A 1198 -8.27 15.84 1.67
N CYS A 1199 -7.28 16.61 1.19
CA CYS A 1199 -5.92 16.15 0.94
C CYS A 1199 -5.87 14.80 0.20
N GLU A 1200 -6.63 14.71 -0.88
CA GLU A 1200 -6.80 13.48 -1.64
C GLU A 1200 -6.84 13.77 -3.14
N ILE A 1201 -6.21 12.89 -3.94
CA ILE A 1201 -6.28 12.97 -5.40
C ILE A 1201 -7.44 12.13 -5.90
N VAL A 1202 -8.19 12.68 -6.84
CA VAL A 1202 -9.21 11.97 -7.60
C VAL A 1202 -8.68 11.73 -9.01
N LEU A 1203 -8.55 10.46 -9.36
CA LEU A 1203 -8.32 10.00 -10.72
C LEU A 1203 -9.67 9.76 -11.37
N MET A 1204 -9.89 10.34 -12.54
CA MET A 1204 -11.13 10.22 -13.28
C MET A 1204 -10.83 9.74 -14.69
N ALA A 1205 -11.67 8.84 -15.19
CA ALA A 1205 -11.68 8.49 -16.59
C ALA A 1205 -13.10 8.21 -17.06
N SER A 1206 -13.51 8.78 -18.19
CA SER A 1206 -14.91 8.78 -18.66
C SER A 1206 -15.87 9.50 -17.69
N LYS A 1207 -17.18 9.46 -17.96
CA LYS A 1207 -18.20 10.14 -17.14
C LYS A 1207 -18.52 9.44 -15.82
N THR A 1208 -18.32 8.13 -15.74
CA THR A 1208 -18.87 7.29 -14.66
C THR A 1208 -17.81 6.55 -13.84
N ARG A 1209 -16.52 6.82 -14.07
CA ARG A 1209 -15.45 6.09 -13.40
C ARG A 1209 -14.41 7.01 -12.80
N GLY A 1210 -14.01 6.65 -11.60
CA GLY A 1210 -12.85 7.21 -10.94
C GLY A 1210 -12.39 6.32 -9.81
N SER A 1211 -11.28 6.73 -9.21
CA SER A 1211 -10.73 6.16 -8.00
C SER A 1211 -10.09 7.28 -7.21
N THR A 1212 -10.08 7.15 -5.88
CA THR A 1212 -9.24 8.03 -5.08
C THR A 1212 -7.80 7.52 -5.04
N TYR A 1213 -6.87 8.45 -4.86
CA TYR A 1213 -5.43 8.21 -4.82
C TYR A 1213 -4.82 9.08 -3.71
N PRO A 1214 -3.85 8.57 -2.91
CA PRO A 1214 -3.24 9.35 -1.84
C PRO A 1214 -2.54 10.61 -2.38
N ALA A 1215 -2.75 11.75 -1.71
CA ALA A 1215 -2.06 12.98 -2.08
C ALA A 1215 -0.53 12.85 -1.92
N PRO A 1216 0.26 13.62 -2.69
CA PRO A 1216 1.72 13.61 -2.63
C PRO A 1216 2.26 14.38 -1.42
N TYR A 1217 1.44 14.68 -0.42
CA TYR A 1217 1.80 15.44 0.77
C TYR A 1217 1.90 14.52 1.98
N LEU A 1218 2.97 14.65 2.74
CA LEU A 1218 3.26 13.85 3.92
C LEU A 1218 3.53 14.76 5.11
N ASP A 1219 3.13 14.30 6.30
CA ASP A 1219 3.59 14.91 7.54
C ASP A 1219 5.03 14.50 7.86
N ASP A 1220 5.56 15.04 8.96
CA ASP A 1220 6.91 14.73 9.46
C ASP A 1220 7.13 13.24 9.75
N TYR A 1221 6.05 12.47 9.90
CA TYR A 1221 6.07 11.02 10.13
C TYR A 1221 5.98 10.21 8.84
N GLY A 1222 5.93 10.86 7.67
CA GLY A 1222 5.81 10.19 6.37
C GLY A 1222 4.42 9.62 6.10
N GLU A 1223 3.39 10.14 6.77
CA GLU A 1223 1.99 9.74 6.60
C GLU A 1223 1.21 10.80 5.82
N THR A 1224 0.26 10.34 5.00
CA THR A 1224 -0.75 11.24 4.43
C THR A 1224 -1.84 11.50 5.47
N ASP A 1225 -2.48 12.67 5.44
CA ASP A 1225 -3.62 13.00 6.32
C ASP A 1225 -4.92 13.18 5.49
N PRO A 1226 -5.57 12.08 5.05
CA PRO A 1226 -6.84 12.16 4.34
C PRO A 1226 -7.89 12.86 5.21
N HIS A 1227 -8.63 13.78 4.60
CA HIS A 1227 -9.63 14.63 5.27
C HIS A 1227 -9.07 15.58 6.34
N LEU A 1228 -7.75 15.71 6.46
CA LEU A 1228 -7.08 16.63 7.39
C LEU A 1228 -7.56 16.46 8.85
N VAL A 1229 -7.84 15.22 9.26
CA VAL A 1229 -8.40 14.91 10.59
C VAL A 1229 -7.36 15.12 11.68
N ARG A 1230 -6.07 14.86 11.39
CA ARG A 1230 -4.98 15.00 12.36
C ARG A 1230 -4.51 16.44 12.48
N GLY A 1231 -4.55 17.20 11.39
CA GLY A 1231 -4.17 18.61 11.39
C GLY A 1231 -2.65 18.84 11.48
N ASN A 1232 -1.85 17.81 11.20
CA ASN A 1232 -0.39 17.93 11.14
C ASN A 1232 0.04 18.80 9.95
N PRO A 1233 1.15 19.55 10.05
CA PRO A 1233 1.77 20.20 8.89
C PRO A 1233 2.10 19.16 7.81
N LEU A 1234 1.80 19.50 6.55
CA LEU A 1234 1.97 18.60 5.42
C LEU A 1234 2.91 19.21 4.37
N HIS A 1235 3.88 18.41 3.93
CA HIS A 1235 4.93 18.80 2.99
C HIS A 1235 4.89 17.97 1.71
N LEU A 1236 5.14 18.62 0.57
CA LEU A 1236 5.18 17.95 -0.73
C LEU A 1236 6.34 16.95 -0.79
N CYS A 1237 6.02 15.68 -1.07
CA CYS A 1237 6.99 14.63 -1.34
C CYS A 1237 7.32 14.60 -2.85
N PRO A 1238 8.53 15.01 -3.28
CA PRO A 1238 8.87 15.10 -4.70
C PRO A 1238 8.82 13.73 -5.42
N GLU A 1239 9.15 12.65 -4.70
CA GLU A 1239 9.14 11.29 -5.26
C GLU A 1239 7.73 10.81 -5.60
N ARG A 1240 6.78 11.01 -4.68
CA ARG A 1240 5.36 10.69 -4.91
C ARG A 1240 4.78 11.55 -6.03
N TYR A 1241 5.16 12.82 -6.10
CA TYR A 1241 4.72 13.70 -7.18
C TYR A 1241 5.28 13.28 -8.54
N ARG A 1242 6.56 12.86 -8.59
CA ARG A 1242 7.18 12.33 -9.81
C ARG A 1242 6.44 11.09 -10.31
N LYS A 1243 6.01 10.21 -9.42
CA LYS A 1243 5.23 9.01 -9.77
C LYS A 1243 3.86 9.37 -10.37
N LEU A 1244 3.17 10.38 -9.84
CA LEU A 1244 1.93 10.89 -10.43
C LEU A 1244 2.15 11.45 -11.85
N ASN A 1245 3.25 12.17 -12.05
CA ASN A 1245 3.60 12.68 -13.37
C ASN A 1245 3.89 11.54 -14.35
N GLN A 1246 4.61 10.49 -13.92
CA GLN A 1246 4.84 9.28 -14.72
C GLN A 1246 3.54 8.54 -15.05
N LEU A 1247 2.63 8.40 -14.08
CA LEU A 1247 1.32 7.75 -14.27
C LEU A 1247 0.53 8.42 -15.41
N TRP A 1248 0.57 9.75 -15.48
CA TRP A 1248 -0.06 10.50 -16.56
C TRP A 1248 0.68 10.36 -17.90
N GLN A 1249 2.00 10.53 -17.89
CA GLN A 1249 2.83 10.46 -19.11
C GLN A 1249 2.80 9.08 -19.78
N GLN A 1250 2.68 8.00 -19.00
CA GLN A 1250 2.57 6.61 -19.46
C GLN A 1250 1.13 6.19 -19.82
N HIS A 1251 0.15 7.10 -19.68
CA HIS A 1251 -1.28 6.84 -19.94
C HIS A 1251 -1.89 5.73 -19.06
N CYS A 1252 -1.33 5.49 -17.87
CA CYS A 1252 -1.73 4.40 -16.97
C CYS A 1252 -2.84 4.78 -15.98
N ILE A 1253 -3.45 5.97 -16.08
CA ILE A 1253 -4.53 6.41 -15.17
C ILE A 1253 -5.73 5.45 -15.20
N LEU A 1254 -6.15 5.00 -16.39
CA LEU A 1254 -7.23 4.04 -16.56
C LEU A 1254 -6.93 2.69 -15.90
N GLU A 1255 -5.68 2.23 -16.01
CA GLU A 1255 -5.21 0.96 -15.42
C GLU A 1255 -5.23 1.05 -13.88
N GLU A 1256 -4.80 2.19 -13.33
CA GLU A 1256 -4.81 2.42 -11.88
C GLU A 1256 -6.22 2.52 -11.31
N ILE A 1257 -7.17 3.14 -12.03
CA ILE A 1257 -8.59 3.16 -11.65
C ILE A 1257 -9.14 1.73 -11.62
N ALA A 1258 -8.89 0.93 -12.67
CA ALA A 1258 -9.37 -0.45 -12.73
C ALA A 1258 -8.81 -1.30 -11.57
N ARG A 1259 -7.50 -1.20 -11.30
CA ARG A 1259 -6.84 -1.89 -10.18
C ARG A 1259 -7.43 -1.52 -8.82
N SER A 1260 -7.77 -0.25 -8.63
CA SER A 1260 -8.35 0.24 -7.38
C SER A 1260 -9.78 -0.28 -7.17
N LEU A 1261 -10.58 -0.34 -8.24
CA LEU A 1261 -11.94 -0.87 -8.20
C LEU A 1261 -11.99 -2.39 -7.91
N GLU A 1262 -10.96 -3.15 -8.26
CA GLU A 1262 -10.84 -4.57 -7.91
C GLU A 1262 -10.54 -4.79 -6.41
N VAL A 1263 -9.75 -3.90 -5.80
CA VAL A 1263 -9.36 -3.99 -4.39
C VAL A 1263 -10.50 -3.53 -3.47
N VAL A 1264 -11.23 -2.50 -3.89
CA VAL A 1264 -12.34 -1.96 -3.11
C VAL A 1264 -13.65 -2.54 -3.65
N ASN A 1265 -14.12 -3.65 -3.06
CA ASN A 1265 -15.49 -4.15 -3.24
C ASN A 1265 -16.50 -3.11 -2.68
N VAL A 1266 -16.69 -1.98 -3.35
CA VAL A 1266 -17.58 -0.91 -2.85
C VAL A 1266 -19.03 -1.31 -3.09
N MET A 1267 -19.77 -1.54 -2.00
CA MET A 1267 -21.22 -1.76 -1.95
C MET A 1267 -22.08 -0.48 -2.18
N PHE A 1268 -21.48 0.64 -2.60
CA PHE A 1268 -22.16 1.91 -2.86
C PHE A 1268 -21.58 2.61 -4.09
N ALA A 1269 -22.42 2.94 -5.07
CA ALA A 1269 -22.01 3.65 -6.28
C ALA A 1269 -21.70 5.12 -5.96
N PHE A 1270 -20.43 5.50 -5.94
CA PHE A 1270 -20.04 6.92 -5.93
C PHE A 1270 -20.41 7.54 -7.28
N GLU A 1271 -21.19 8.64 -7.28
CA GLU A 1271 -21.64 9.31 -8.51
C GLU A 1271 -20.52 10.16 -9.13
N TRP A 1272 -19.55 9.49 -9.77
CA TRP A 1272 -18.41 10.15 -10.45
C TRP A 1272 -18.83 11.21 -11.48
N GLN A 1273 -20.03 11.09 -12.03
CA GLN A 1273 -20.61 12.03 -12.98
C GLN A 1273 -20.80 13.43 -12.39
N MET A 1274 -21.06 13.53 -11.09
CA MET A 1274 -21.37 14.78 -10.38
C MET A 1274 -20.13 15.49 -9.83
N LEU A 1275 -18.93 15.00 -10.16
CA LEU A 1275 -17.66 15.50 -9.64
C LEU A 1275 -17.20 16.83 -10.24
#